data_AF-A0A6G7SUV0-F1
#
_entry.id   AF-A0A6G7SUV0-F1
#
_cell.length_a   1.000
_cell.length_b   1.000
_cell.length_c   1.000
_cell.angle_alpha   90.00
_cell.angle_beta   90.00
_cell.angle_gamma   90.00
#
_symmetry.space_group_name_H-M   'P 1'
#
loop_
_entity.id
_entity.type
_entity.pdbx_description
1 polymer ?
#
loop_
_entity_poly.entity_id
_entity_poly.type
_entity_poly.pdbx_seq_one_letter_code
_entity_poly.pdbx_strand_id
1 'polypeptide(L)'
;MSTSRCGCGCGGGSDERRAPDALHNPPGRTSLHYRVGDYGSFLAAMLDRLASPAYPALRGLTVRSPDDPAIGLLDAWAVLGDVLTFHSERIADEGYLRTAHEHRSLALLGRLVGHRPRPGVAAGTHLAYTLDRDPRAEDLPVVVPRGSRSHSVPGASGEESQSFETDEDLTARWAWNELKVRRRRPALLVAGDLARRAEVFVAGTSTSLQTGDQLLFDFGSTRLLLPVAKVRLDRDEDLTALGLPQSAPPTLRELVDELRQWITEPADGGDPDDPAEDHPTPETPNPRPVSKLIETFDRQVLAPLRKDLDGAAGKTPAAFAERLTGPHERLAEAQVLAAPYEAVTAWFEQLTAVVGELRERALDLAPARAVPPEPLSPAAGGGPSPALRALDAVLPALRTGVVRPPCGARTLAHGPGPSPAPGSDLTARLLAALDPRVADGMYAAWRQAAPAVPSALRALLAMRVTAAPFGSTAPLKPVQDDKGRVIRQSDWPLTGGVLTSMRVVFDTAGKVPVKAEFQHIETGSSVQRTVNLPSDEPFDLGPGRIELSTRTGPDHDLSWLGRRPSDAQESGVTARLLSGLPERTLSVARPDDGGRIAVAVRNGRTETWHLTPGEQHQIRHGEYEVTVRRTPGSEPPAVEIGIATVPEAANRSVLPLDSVQDGITVGSWVAIRRPRKGADGPVGIPGDPKLAFVTTRVTAVRTAAYTQFGITGRGTELTLADPWLDEHDVLLSAIRDTTVYAGGEPLRMADEPLGEDVHGNELELAELYDGLLPGRRLVVSGERTDIPGPAGLRGTELAVIAAVEQRLDPELPGDHVHTVLTLTADLAHRYRRDTVRIQGNVVPATHGESRDEPIGSGDAARAHQTFALWRSPLTWLPDDSPLGAAPQLEVRVDGLLWHPVDSLAGRGPRERVYVTGTADDGRTTVTFGDGVHGARLPSGHDNVRARYRFGTGRAANVAANRITQAVSRPLGVTGVTNPQPASGGADADGPGLTRRTVPLAVSALDRLVSLADYEDFARSRAGIGRASARELFDGRRKVLHVTVAGVDDTPPPAFGRGDPHLASLAPDAEVLRALRSSLAEYGDARLPVRVDVREPVLLLLRAKVKVAPDHSWPLVEPRLRRALWARLGPDGRELGQPAQLSEVLVVAHSVPGVDHVDVDAFTGVPASVTPSELAGLADQFDGPPRSSVPSRLATFDERVHEVTADGGETLTAIAARYGITLAELLRLNPGITDTLPLPKGRAVCVFRGIRPAQLALLSPQVADALILMEVTR
;
A
#
# COMPACT_ATOMS: atom_id res chain seq x y z
N MET A 1 -22.79 -87.95 8.64
CA MET A 1 -23.35 -89.31 8.76
C MET A 1 -24.32 -89.52 7.61
N SER A 2 -24.05 -90.52 6.77
CA SER A 2 -24.87 -90.91 5.62
C SER A 2 -26.06 -91.75 6.07
N THR A 3 -27.26 -91.41 5.63
CA THR A 3 -28.36 -92.38 5.52
C THR A 3 -28.97 -92.28 4.13
N SER A 4 -28.88 -93.40 3.42
CA SER A 4 -29.53 -93.70 2.15
C SER A 4 -31.06 -93.69 2.30
N ARG A 5 -31.77 -93.19 1.29
CA ARG A 5 -33.12 -93.67 0.98
C ARG A 5 -33.26 -93.94 -0.52
N CYS A 6 -33.54 -95.20 -0.82
CA CYS A 6 -34.02 -95.72 -2.08
C CYS A 6 -35.25 -94.96 -2.59
N GLY A 7 -35.35 -94.89 -3.92
CA GLY A 7 -36.56 -94.53 -4.63
C GLY A 7 -37.61 -95.63 -4.61
N CYS A 8 -38.86 -95.22 -4.44
CA CYS A 8 -39.98 -95.77 -5.18
C CYS A 8 -40.90 -94.60 -5.55
N GLY A 9 -41.06 -94.36 -6.85
CA GLY A 9 -42.04 -93.41 -7.36
C GLY A 9 -43.44 -93.98 -7.17
N CYS A 10 -44.27 -93.26 -6.41
CA CYS A 10 -45.73 -93.22 -6.47
C CYS A 10 -46.21 -92.22 -5.42
N GLY A 11 -46.15 -90.94 -5.76
CA GLY A 11 -46.67 -89.85 -4.94
C GLY A 11 -46.47 -88.52 -5.66
N GLY A 12 -47.52 -88.00 -6.29
CA GLY A 12 -47.59 -86.60 -6.70
C GLY A 12 -47.63 -85.73 -5.45
N GLY A 13 -46.50 -85.60 -4.78
CA GLY A 13 -46.31 -84.76 -3.62
C GLY A 13 -45.77 -83.41 -4.09
N SER A 14 -46.49 -82.34 -3.75
CA SER A 14 -45.95 -80.98 -3.80
C SER A 14 -44.60 -80.92 -3.09
N ASP A 15 -43.59 -80.31 -3.71
CA ASP A 15 -42.29 -80.06 -3.09
C ASP A 15 -42.36 -78.77 -2.29
N GLU A 16 -42.53 -78.88 -0.97
CA GLU A 16 -42.58 -77.74 -0.05
C GLU A 16 -41.32 -76.85 -0.11
N ARG A 17 -40.20 -77.35 -0.69
CA ARG A 17 -39.00 -76.54 -0.96
C ARG A 17 -39.19 -75.46 -2.02
N ARG A 18 -40.28 -75.49 -2.79
CA ARG A 18 -40.62 -74.42 -3.75
C ARG A 18 -41.43 -73.30 -3.11
N ALA A 19 -41.79 -73.40 -1.83
CA ALA A 19 -42.43 -72.30 -1.12
C ALA A 19 -41.46 -71.12 -0.92
N PRO A 20 -41.96 -69.87 -0.91
CA PRO A 20 -41.18 -68.69 -0.55
C PRO A 20 -40.46 -68.83 0.80
N ASP A 21 -39.19 -68.44 0.87
CA ASP A 21 -38.38 -68.53 2.10
C ASP A 21 -38.93 -67.60 3.21
N ALA A 22 -38.72 -67.99 4.47
CA ALA A 22 -39.07 -67.14 5.61
C ALA A 22 -38.15 -65.91 5.68
N LEU A 23 -38.74 -64.72 5.87
CA LEU A 23 -38.00 -63.47 5.96
C LEU A 23 -37.07 -63.45 7.18
N HIS A 24 -35.77 -63.34 6.94
CA HIS A 24 -34.77 -63.16 8.00
C HIS A 24 -33.79 -62.04 7.62
N ASN A 25 -33.82 -60.95 8.39
CA ASN A 25 -32.92 -59.81 8.24
C ASN A 25 -32.08 -59.63 9.51
N PRO A 26 -30.76 -59.91 9.49
CA PRO A 26 -29.93 -59.68 10.65
C PRO A 26 -29.78 -58.17 10.94
N PRO A 27 -29.59 -57.77 12.21
CA PRO A 27 -29.42 -56.36 12.59
C PRO A 27 -28.25 -55.71 11.85
N GLY A 28 -28.39 -54.41 11.55
CA GLY A 28 -27.30 -53.63 10.97
C GLY A 28 -27.04 -53.95 9.50
N ARG A 29 -28.06 -54.19 8.67
CA ARG A 29 -27.95 -54.22 7.18
C ARG A 29 -28.18 -52.83 6.57
N THR A 30 -27.57 -52.53 5.41
CA THR A 30 -27.78 -51.26 4.67
C THR A 30 -28.96 -51.30 3.71
N SER A 31 -29.53 -52.49 3.52
CA SER A 31 -30.78 -52.75 2.79
C SER A 31 -31.43 -53.99 3.39
N LEU A 32 -32.75 -54.06 3.36
CA LEU A 32 -33.52 -55.22 3.78
C LEU A 32 -33.65 -56.21 2.63
N HIS A 33 -33.63 -57.50 2.96
CA HIS A 33 -34.09 -58.56 2.07
C HIS A 33 -35.51 -58.90 2.50
N TYR A 34 -36.48 -58.23 1.89
CA TYR A 34 -37.92 -58.35 2.20
C TYR A 34 -38.69 -59.03 1.05
N ARG A 35 -38.04 -59.25 -0.09
CA ARG A 35 -38.59 -60.09 -1.16
C ARG A 35 -38.65 -61.55 -0.74
N VAL A 36 -39.86 -62.10 -0.64
CA VAL A 36 -40.09 -63.53 -0.36
C VAL A 36 -39.92 -64.42 -1.60
N GLY A 37 -39.91 -63.85 -2.81
CA GLY A 37 -39.72 -64.57 -4.06
C GLY A 37 -39.67 -63.64 -5.28
N ASP A 38 -39.29 -64.19 -6.43
CA ASP A 38 -39.32 -63.55 -7.75
C ASP A 38 -40.34 -64.24 -8.66
N TYR A 39 -40.53 -63.73 -9.88
CA TYR A 39 -41.46 -64.32 -10.84
C TYR A 39 -41.25 -65.83 -11.03
N GLY A 40 -39.98 -66.27 -11.16
CA GLY A 40 -39.65 -67.67 -11.41
C GLY A 40 -40.00 -68.57 -10.23
N SER A 41 -39.69 -68.13 -9.01
CA SER A 41 -40.01 -68.89 -7.81
C SER A 41 -41.52 -68.95 -7.54
N PHE A 42 -42.26 -67.86 -7.76
CA PHE A 42 -43.72 -67.85 -7.62
C PHE A 42 -44.42 -68.74 -8.63
N LEU A 43 -44.03 -68.67 -9.91
CA LEU A 43 -44.62 -69.51 -10.94
C LEU A 43 -44.33 -70.99 -10.67
N ALA A 44 -43.08 -71.33 -10.31
CA ALA A 44 -42.70 -72.69 -9.97
C ALA A 44 -43.48 -73.22 -8.76
N ALA A 45 -43.69 -72.40 -7.73
CA ALA A 45 -44.47 -72.76 -6.54
C ALA A 45 -45.96 -73.00 -6.85
N MET A 46 -46.56 -72.13 -7.66
CA MET A 46 -47.97 -72.26 -8.04
C MET A 46 -48.22 -73.47 -8.96
N LEU A 47 -47.33 -73.71 -9.92
CA LEU A 47 -47.38 -74.90 -10.79
C LEU A 47 -47.22 -76.19 -10.00
N ASP A 48 -46.39 -76.19 -8.96
CA ASP A 48 -46.22 -77.32 -8.04
C ASP A 48 -47.48 -77.57 -7.19
N ARG A 49 -48.12 -76.50 -6.69
CA ARG A 49 -49.37 -76.60 -5.90
C ARG A 49 -50.56 -77.14 -6.69
N LEU A 50 -50.59 -77.02 -8.02
CA LEU A 50 -51.62 -77.66 -8.85
C LEU A 50 -51.62 -79.19 -8.70
N ALA A 51 -50.48 -79.79 -8.38
CA ALA A 51 -50.36 -81.23 -8.15
C ALA A 51 -50.55 -81.61 -6.66
N SER A 52 -50.76 -80.64 -5.76
CA SER A 52 -50.80 -80.87 -4.32
C SER A 52 -52.06 -81.64 -3.90
N PRO A 53 -51.93 -82.63 -2.98
CA PRO A 53 -53.07 -83.33 -2.38
C PRO A 53 -54.06 -82.42 -1.66
N ALA A 54 -53.65 -81.21 -1.26
CA ALA A 54 -54.49 -80.21 -0.60
C ALA A 54 -55.58 -79.61 -1.51
N TYR A 55 -55.44 -79.74 -2.84
CA TYR A 55 -56.40 -79.22 -3.82
C TYR A 55 -56.88 -80.33 -4.78
N PRO A 56 -57.61 -81.33 -4.27
CA PRO A 56 -57.96 -82.52 -5.05
C PRO A 56 -58.81 -82.20 -6.30
N ALA A 57 -59.58 -81.11 -6.27
CA ALA A 57 -60.36 -80.62 -7.42
C ALA A 57 -59.49 -80.14 -8.60
N LEU A 58 -58.24 -79.75 -8.35
CA LEU A 58 -57.31 -79.26 -9.38
C LEU A 58 -56.43 -80.36 -9.97
N ARG A 59 -56.50 -81.60 -9.45
CA ARG A 59 -55.70 -82.75 -9.91
C ARG A 59 -55.89 -83.07 -11.40
N GLY A 60 -57.03 -82.70 -11.98
CA GLY A 60 -57.33 -82.87 -13.41
C GLY A 60 -56.63 -81.87 -14.34
N LEU A 61 -56.04 -80.79 -13.81
CA LEU A 61 -55.38 -79.74 -14.59
C LEU A 61 -53.92 -80.12 -14.88
N THR A 62 -53.72 -80.96 -15.90
CA THR A 62 -52.39 -81.53 -16.26
C THR A 62 -51.62 -80.74 -17.31
N VAL A 63 -52.25 -79.77 -17.97
CA VAL A 63 -51.62 -78.92 -19.00
C VAL A 63 -50.55 -78.02 -18.36
N ARG A 64 -49.41 -77.86 -19.05
CA ARG A 64 -48.28 -77.01 -18.62
C ARG A 64 -47.78 -76.08 -19.73
N SER A 65 -48.53 -75.96 -20.82
CA SER A 65 -48.21 -75.05 -21.91
C SER A 65 -48.50 -73.60 -21.48
N PRO A 66 -47.62 -72.63 -21.80
CA PRO A 66 -47.89 -71.21 -21.56
C PRO A 66 -49.09 -70.68 -22.35
N ASP A 67 -49.54 -71.38 -23.40
CA ASP A 67 -50.71 -70.98 -24.21
C ASP A 67 -52.06 -71.33 -23.54
N ASP A 68 -52.05 -72.05 -22.42
CA ASP A 68 -53.26 -72.41 -21.67
C ASP A 68 -53.70 -71.26 -20.75
N PRO A 69 -54.97 -70.81 -20.79
CA PRO A 69 -55.45 -69.70 -19.96
C PRO A 69 -55.26 -69.89 -18.45
N ALA A 70 -55.28 -71.13 -17.95
CA ALA A 70 -55.06 -71.40 -16.53
C ALA A 70 -53.59 -71.24 -16.16
N ILE A 71 -52.66 -71.60 -17.05
CA ILE A 71 -51.22 -71.36 -16.87
C ILE A 71 -50.90 -69.87 -17.06
N GLY A 72 -51.51 -69.20 -18.03
CA GLY A 72 -51.43 -67.75 -18.20
C GLY A 72 -51.95 -66.96 -16.99
N LEU A 73 -52.94 -67.47 -16.27
CA LEU A 73 -53.41 -66.86 -15.01
C LEU A 73 -52.36 -67.00 -13.89
N LEU A 74 -51.69 -68.16 -13.79
CA LEU A 74 -50.60 -68.36 -12.83
C LEU A 74 -49.38 -67.50 -13.18
N ASP A 75 -49.08 -67.36 -14.47
CA ASP A 75 -48.04 -66.48 -15.00
C ASP A 75 -48.31 -65.01 -14.61
N ALA A 76 -49.52 -64.51 -14.86
CA ALA A 76 -49.93 -63.17 -14.45
C ALA A 76 -49.88 -62.96 -12.94
N TRP A 77 -50.27 -63.97 -12.14
CA TRP A 77 -50.14 -63.92 -10.68
C TRP A 77 -48.68 -63.92 -10.21
N ALA A 78 -47.78 -64.61 -10.92
CA ALA A 78 -46.36 -64.62 -10.59
C ALA A 78 -45.73 -63.24 -10.85
N VAL A 79 -46.11 -62.59 -11.96
CA VAL A 79 -45.71 -61.19 -12.24
C VAL A 79 -46.24 -60.24 -11.17
N LEU A 80 -47.52 -60.37 -10.79
CA LEU A 80 -48.10 -59.57 -9.72
C LEU A 80 -47.35 -59.79 -8.39
N GLY A 81 -47.01 -61.04 -8.06
CA GLY A 81 -46.21 -61.38 -6.89
C GLY A 81 -44.84 -60.69 -6.89
N ASP A 82 -44.10 -60.78 -7.99
CA ASP A 82 -42.78 -60.15 -8.14
C ASP A 82 -42.83 -58.62 -7.99
N VAL A 83 -43.85 -57.99 -8.59
CA VAL A 83 -44.08 -56.53 -8.49
C VAL A 83 -44.46 -56.13 -7.06
N LEU A 84 -45.36 -56.87 -6.41
CA LEU A 84 -45.78 -56.56 -5.03
C LEU A 84 -44.63 -56.72 -4.03
N THR A 85 -43.82 -57.79 -4.15
CA THR A 85 -42.68 -58.00 -3.24
C THR A 85 -41.55 -57.00 -3.51
N PHE A 86 -41.35 -56.58 -4.77
CA PHE A 86 -40.46 -55.47 -5.11
C PHE A 86 -40.82 -54.19 -4.38
N HIS A 87 -42.07 -53.74 -4.51
CA HIS A 87 -42.51 -52.50 -3.89
C HIS A 87 -42.56 -52.60 -2.37
N SER A 88 -42.94 -53.77 -1.82
CA SER A 88 -42.94 -54.00 -0.37
C SER A 88 -41.55 -53.90 0.23
N GLU A 89 -40.53 -54.42 -0.44
CA GLU A 89 -39.13 -54.29 0.00
C GLU A 89 -38.66 -52.84 -0.01
N ARG A 90 -38.93 -52.10 -1.09
CA ARG A 90 -38.59 -50.68 -1.15
C ARG A 90 -39.30 -49.86 -0.07
N ILE A 91 -40.58 -50.12 0.18
CA ILE A 91 -41.33 -49.46 1.25
C ILE A 91 -40.74 -49.82 2.62
N ALA A 92 -40.37 -51.09 2.84
CA ALA A 92 -39.76 -51.53 4.08
C ALA A 92 -38.38 -50.88 4.30
N ASP A 93 -37.58 -50.72 3.25
CA ASP A 93 -36.30 -50.02 3.29
C ASP A 93 -36.48 -48.57 3.77
N GLU A 94 -37.52 -47.87 3.32
CA GLU A 94 -37.83 -46.50 3.75
C GLU A 94 -38.24 -46.38 5.23
N GLY A 95 -38.53 -47.48 5.91
CA GLY A 95 -38.98 -47.51 7.31
C GLY A 95 -37.87 -47.33 8.36
N TYR A 96 -36.60 -47.47 8.01
CA TYR A 96 -35.48 -47.37 8.95
C TYR A 96 -34.40 -46.42 8.48
N LEU A 97 -33.80 -45.67 9.41
CA LEU A 97 -32.78 -44.65 9.11
C LEU A 97 -31.62 -45.19 8.27
N ARG A 98 -31.17 -46.42 8.54
CA ARG A 98 -30.00 -47.03 7.87
C ARG A 98 -30.30 -47.54 6.45
N THR A 99 -31.57 -47.83 6.14
CA THR A 99 -32.01 -48.45 4.88
C THR A 99 -32.80 -47.49 4.00
N ALA A 100 -33.35 -46.41 4.55
CA ALA A 100 -34.17 -45.45 3.81
C ALA A 100 -33.33 -44.66 2.82
N HIS A 101 -33.74 -44.59 1.55
CA HIS A 101 -33.02 -43.91 0.47
C HIS A 101 -33.63 -42.57 0.12
N GLU A 102 -34.95 -42.41 0.29
CA GLU A 102 -35.62 -41.16 -0.01
C GLU A 102 -35.36 -40.11 1.06
N HIS A 103 -35.03 -38.90 0.63
CA HIS A 103 -34.75 -37.78 1.52
C HIS A 103 -35.97 -37.45 2.41
N ARG A 104 -37.18 -37.58 1.87
CA ARG A 104 -38.43 -37.36 2.58
C ARG A 104 -38.61 -38.34 3.75
N SER A 105 -38.38 -39.63 3.53
CA SER A 105 -38.44 -40.66 4.58
C SER A 105 -37.45 -40.36 5.70
N LEU A 106 -36.21 -40.01 5.35
CA LEU A 106 -35.18 -39.65 6.32
C LEU A 106 -35.54 -38.40 7.13
N ALA A 107 -36.09 -37.37 6.48
CA ALA A 107 -36.57 -36.17 7.17
C ALA A 107 -37.72 -36.48 8.14
N LEU A 108 -38.66 -37.36 7.76
CA LEU A 108 -39.76 -37.78 8.62
C LEU A 108 -39.29 -38.64 9.80
N LEU A 109 -38.38 -39.59 9.56
CA LEU A 109 -37.75 -40.40 10.61
C LEU A 109 -36.94 -39.54 11.58
N GLY A 110 -36.22 -38.53 11.07
CA GLY A 110 -35.51 -37.55 11.89
C GLY A 110 -36.45 -36.73 12.78
N ARG A 111 -37.61 -36.31 12.25
CA ARG A 111 -38.61 -35.54 13.01
C ARG A 111 -39.15 -36.30 14.23
N LEU A 112 -39.22 -37.64 14.18
CA LEU A 112 -39.64 -38.46 15.34
C LEU A 112 -38.74 -38.25 16.56
N VAL A 113 -37.49 -37.85 16.34
CA VAL A 113 -36.50 -37.59 17.38
C VAL A 113 -36.12 -36.11 17.48
N GLY A 114 -36.94 -35.21 16.93
CA GLY A 114 -36.71 -33.77 16.96
C GLY A 114 -35.64 -33.26 15.99
N HIS A 115 -35.06 -34.11 15.13
CA HIS A 115 -34.08 -33.69 14.13
C HIS A 115 -34.73 -33.15 12.86
N ARG A 116 -34.11 -32.12 12.28
CA ARG A 116 -34.40 -31.65 10.93
C ARG A 116 -33.14 -31.65 10.08
N PRO A 117 -33.22 -32.14 8.82
CA PRO A 117 -32.13 -31.93 7.87
C PRO A 117 -31.83 -30.44 7.76
N ARG A 118 -30.54 -30.09 7.79
CA ARG A 118 -30.11 -28.70 7.71
C ARG A 118 -30.48 -28.15 6.33
N PRO A 119 -31.06 -26.94 6.27
CA PRO A 119 -31.32 -26.30 5.00
C PRO A 119 -30.00 -25.87 4.34
N GLY A 120 -30.04 -25.58 3.04
CA GLY A 120 -28.94 -24.87 2.42
C GLY A 120 -28.88 -23.43 2.94
N VAL A 121 -27.66 -22.90 3.11
CA VAL A 121 -27.41 -21.53 3.56
C VAL A 121 -26.84 -20.69 2.44
N ALA A 122 -27.25 -19.41 2.37
CA ALA A 122 -26.71 -18.45 1.43
C ALA A 122 -25.27 -18.03 1.78
N ALA A 123 -24.45 -17.81 0.76
CA ALA A 123 -23.17 -17.14 0.91
C ALA A 123 -23.36 -15.65 1.22
N GLY A 124 -22.44 -15.08 2.01
CA GLY A 124 -22.40 -13.65 2.33
C GLY A 124 -21.11 -12.99 1.86
N THR A 125 -21.19 -11.69 1.54
CA THR A 125 -20.05 -10.85 1.14
C THR A 125 -20.34 -9.36 1.38
N HIS A 126 -19.41 -8.49 1.03
CA HIS A 126 -19.61 -7.04 0.97
C HIS A 126 -19.50 -6.56 -0.48
N LEU A 127 -20.49 -5.80 -0.93
CA LEU A 127 -20.50 -5.15 -2.24
C LEU A 127 -20.06 -3.69 -2.10
N ALA A 128 -19.14 -3.28 -2.97
CA ALA A 128 -18.76 -1.89 -3.16
C ALA A 128 -19.38 -1.36 -4.45
N TYR A 129 -20.24 -0.35 -4.35
CA TYR A 129 -20.90 0.28 -5.50
C TYR A 129 -20.10 1.47 -6.04
N THR A 130 -20.07 1.60 -7.36
CA THR A 130 -19.48 2.75 -8.06
C THR A 130 -20.58 3.58 -8.71
N LEU A 131 -20.51 4.90 -8.50
CA LEU A 131 -21.44 5.87 -9.08
C LEU A 131 -20.75 6.78 -10.11
N ASP A 132 -21.48 7.23 -11.13
CA ASP A 132 -20.95 8.26 -12.04
C ASP A 132 -21.04 9.65 -11.42
N ARG A 133 -20.08 10.50 -11.78
CA ARG A 133 -20.14 11.92 -11.43
C ARG A 133 -21.19 12.60 -12.30
N ASP A 134 -22.23 13.16 -11.70
CA ASP A 134 -23.13 14.06 -12.43
C ASP A 134 -22.42 15.40 -12.66
N PRO A 135 -22.14 15.82 -13.91
CA PRO A 135 -21.50 17.09 -14.19
C PRO A 135 -22.40 18.31 -13.91
N ARG A 136 -23.70 18.12 -13.63
CA ARG A 136 -24.69 19.18 -13.40
C ARG A 136 -25.17 19.28 -11.95
N ALA A 137 -24.84 18.32 -11.09
CA ALA A 137 -25.30 18.27 -9.71
C ALA A 137 -24.12 18.24 -8.72
N GLU A 138 -24.36 18.77 -7.51
CA GLU A 138 -23.50 18.51 -6.35
C GLU A 138 -23.47 16.99 -6.03
N ASP A 139 -22.56 16.53 -5.17
CA ASP A 139 -22.42 15.12 -4.79
C ASP A 139 -23.66 14.60 -4.04
N LEU A 140 -24.71 14.28 -4.78
CA LEU A 140 -26.01 13.90 -4.25
C LEU A 140 -26.01 12.46 -3.73
N PRO A 141 -26.61 12.21 -2.56
CA PRO A 141 -26.78 10.86 -2.05
C PRO A 141 -27.76 10.06 -2.92
N VAL A 142 -27.31 8.91 -3.40
CA VAL A 142 -28.14 7.90 -4.08
C VAL A 142 -28.42 6.78 -3.11
N VAL A 143 -29.70 6.43 -2.94
CA VAL A 143 -30.09 5.26 -2.14
C VAL A 143 -30.06 4.02 -3.02
N VAL A 144 -29.18 3.08 -2.69
CA VAL A 144 -29.22 1.69 -3.17
C VAL A 144 -30.08 0.92 -2.17
N PRO A 145 -31.36 0.64 -2.48
CA PRO A 145 -32.27 0.03 -1.52
C PRO A 145 -31.85 -1.40 -1.20
N ARG A 146 -32.22 -1.87 -0.01
CA ARG A 146 -32.20 -3.28 0.37
C ARG A 146 -32.89 -4.12 -0.70
N GLY A 147 -32.30 -5.26 -1.04
CA GLY A 147 -32.79 -6.12 -2.12
C GLY A 147 -32.29 -5.70 -3.51
N SER A 148 -31.36 -4.74 -3.61
CA SER A 148 -30.72 -4.41 -4.88
C SER A 148 -29.90 -5.58 -5.37
N ARG A 149 -30.18 -6.04 -6.59
CA ARG A 149 -29.59 -7.26 -7.16
C ARG A 149 -28.30 -7.01 -7.92
N SER A 150 -27.33 -7.89 -7.72
CA SER A 150 -26.05 -7.97 -8.43
C SER A 150 -25.72 -9.42 -8.79
N HIS A 151 -25.09 -9.66 -9.94
CA HIS A 151 -24.76 -10.99 -10.45
C HIS A 151 -23.25 -11.22 -10.49
N SER A 152 -22.84 -12.46 -10.23
CA SER A 152 -21.49 -12.93 -10.47
C SER A 152 -21.24 -13.28 -11.95
N VAL A 153 -20.00 -13.09 -12.38
CA VAL A 153 -19.52 -13.59 -13.67
C VAL A 153 -18.94 -15.02 -13.46
N PRO A 154 -19.38 -16.03 -14.23
CA PRO A 154 -18.83 -17.40 -14.16
C PRO A 154 -17.34 -17.49 -14.51
N GLY A 155 -16.56 -18.22 -13.70
CA GLY A 155 -15.10 -18.37 -13.83
C GLY A 155 -14.66 -19.41 -14.85
N ALA A 156 -15.46 -20.45 -15.06
CA ALA A 156 -15.18 -21.56 -15.98
C ALA A 156 -16.39 -21.93 -16.85
N SER A 157 -16.14 -22.70 -17.92
CA SER A 157 -17.20 -23.24 -18.78
C SER A 157 -18.05 -24.26 -18.00
N GLY A 158 -19.29 -23.89 -17.66
CA GLY A 158 -20.23 -24.74 -16.92
C GLY A 158 -20.65 -24.19 -15.56
N GLU A 159 -20.04 -23.08 -15.08
CA GLU A 159 -20.53 -22.37 -13.90
C GLU A 159 -21.71 -21.46 -14.26
N GLU A 160 -22.72 -21.40 -13.39
CA GLU A 160 -23.88 -20.52 -13.53
C GLU A 160 -23.65 -19.20 -12.79
N SER A 161 -24.22 -18.11 -13.33
CA SER A 161 -24.22 -16.81 -12.68
C SER A 161 -25.03 -16.85 -11.39
N GLN A 162 -24.46 -16.33 -10.30
CA GLN A 162 -25.08 -16.33 -8.98
C GLN A 162 -25.60 -14.94 -8.64
N SER A 163 -26.81 -14.87 -8.09
CA SER A 163 -27.47 -13.61 -7.72
C SER A 163 -27.23 -13.26 -6.26
N PHE A 164 -26.96 -12.00 -5.99
CA PHE A 164 -26.79 -11.43 -4.65
C PHE A 164 -27.71 -10.24 -4.47
N GLU A 165 -28.24 -10.06 -3.28
CA GLU A 165 -29.06 -8.91 -2.89
C GLU A 165 -28.42 -8.19 -1.71
N THR A 166 -28.48 -6.86 -1.72
CA THR A 166 -28.07 -6.03 -0.58
C THR A 166 -28.94 -6.31 0.65
N ASP A 167 -28.33 -6.46 1.82
CA ASP A 167 -29.05 -6.84 3.05
C ASP A 167 -29.73 -5.64 3.74
N GLU A 168 -29.26 -4.44 3.45
CA GLU A 168 -29.73 -3.17 4.02
C GLU A 168 -29.67 -2.05 2.96
N ASP A 169 -30.33 -0.92 3.26
CA ASP A 169 -30.27 0.27 2.42
C ASP A 169 -28.87 0.89 2.53
N LEU A 170 -28.25 1.16 1.38
CA LEU A 170 -26.98 1.88 1.29
C LEU A 170 -27.25 3.28 0.75
N THR A 171 -26.99 4.30 1.55
CA THR A 171 -26.77 5.65 1.00
C THR A 171 -25.36 5.67 0.41
N ALA A 172 -25.25 5.87 -0.90
CA ALA A 172 -24.01 5.92 -1.65
C ALA A 172 -23.80 7.33 -2.23
N ARG A 173 -22.55 7.73 -2.42
CA ARG A 173 -22.17 9.00 -3.05
C ARG A 173 -21.05 8.80 -4.03
N TRP A 174 -20.99 9.63 -5.07
CA TRP A 174 -19.90 9.56 -6.04
C TRP A 174 -18.55 9.82 -5.34
N ALA A 175 -18.49 10.77 -4.39
CA ALA A 175 -17.25 11.11 -3.69
C ALA A 175 -16.70 9.93 -2.87
N TRP A 176 -17.56 8.98 -2.49
CA TRP A 176 -17.19 7.81 -1.69
C TRP A 176 -16.84 6.58 -2.53
N ASN A 177 -16.82 6.70 -3.86
CA ASN A 177 -16.28 5.65 -4.73
C ASN A 177 -14.84 5.32 -4.36
N GLU A 178 -14.05 6.36 -4.10
CA GLU A 178 -12.65 6.25 -3.68
C GLU A 178 -12.34 7.45 -2.76
N LEU A 179 -12.33 7.18 -1.44
CA LEU A 179 -11.85 8.13 -0.44
C LEU A 179 -10.32 8.15 -0.56
N LYS A 180 -9.78 9.27 -1.05
CA LYS A 180 -8.34 9.40 -1.29
C LYS A 180 -7.64 9.63 0.04
N VAL A 181 -6.64 8.82 0.34
CA VAL A 181 -5.74 9.08 1.47
C VAL A 181 -4.92 10.33 1.19
N ARG A 182 -4.65 11.11 2.23
CA ARG A 182 -3.79 12.28 2.12
C ARG A 182 -2.35 11.86 1.82
N ARG A 183 -1.91 12.12 0.60
CA ARG A 183 -0.55 11.81 0.11
C ARG A 183 0.45 12.94 0.31
N ARG A 184 -0.03 14.18 0.42
CA ARG A 184 0.82 15.36 0.55
C ARG A 184 0.28 16.32 1.62
N ARG A 185 1.19 17.03 2.29
CA ARG A 185 0.86 18.10 3.24
C ARG A 185 1.61 19.38 2.88
N PRO A 186 1.02 20.56 3.06
CA PRO A 186 1.76 21.81 2.98
C PRO A 186 2.91 21.81 3.99
N ALA A 187 4.00 22.50 3.64
CA ALA A 187 5.14 22.65 4.53
C ALA A 187 5.49 24.14 4.69
N LEU A 188 5.90 24.49 5.91
CA LEU A 188 6.49 25.79 6.17
C LEU A 188 7.92 25.79 5.62
N LEU A 189 8.17 26.57 4.57
CA LEU A 189 9.52 26.77 4.03
C LEU A 189 10.14 28.00 4.67
N VAL A 190 11.25 27.84 5.39
CA VAL A 190 12.09 28.95 5.89
C VAL A 190 13.41 29.04 5.11
N ALA A 191 14.10 30.19 5.21
CA ALA A 191 15.31 30.44 4.43
C ALA A 191 16.44 29.42 4.68
N GLY A 192 16.56 28.89 5.91
CA GLY A 192 17.54 27.86 6.27
C GLY A 192 17.26 26.50 5.62
N ASP A 193 16.02 26.20 5.25
CA ASP A 193 15.65 24.92 4.67
C ASP A 193 16.15 24.75 3.24
N LEU A 194 16.26 25.85 2.50
CA LEU A 194 16.75 25.83 1.12
C LEU A 194 18.19 25.31 1.00
N ALA A 195 18.96 25.36 2.09
CA ALA A 195 20.32 24.80 2.15
C ALA A 195 20.32 23.27 2.38
N ARG A 196 19.23 22.69 2.90
CA ARG A 196 19.12 21.27 3.24
C ARG A 196 18.23 20.48 2.29
N ARG A 197 17.38 21.17 1.52
CA ARG A 197 16.40 20.55 0.63
C ARG A 197 16.98 20.31 -0.77
N ALA A 198 16.92 19.06 -1.21
CA ALA A 198 17.33 18.67 -2.56
C ALA A 198 16.33 19.13 -3.63
N GLU A 199 15.04 19.11 -3.33
CA GLU A 199 13.97 19.49 -4.26
C GLU A 199 12.89 20.34 -3.56
N VAL A 200 12.23 21.20 -4.33
CA VAL A 200 11.00 21.90 -3.96
C VAL A 200 9.93 21.63 -5.02
N PHE A 201 8.66 21.56 -4.60
CA PHE A 201 7.55 21.29 -5.51
C PHE A 201 6.80 22.59 -5.82
N VAL A 202 6.52 22.82 -7.10
CA VAL A 202 5.65 23.92 -7.54
C VAL A 202 4.44 23.36 -8.27
N ALA A 203 3.29 24.02 -8.08
CA ALA A 203 2.03 23.61 -8.67
C ALA A 203 2.03 23.83 -10.19
N GLY A 204 1.47 22.86 -10.91
CA GLY A 204 1.35 22.87 -12.37
C GLY A 204 2.55 22.26 -13.10
N THR A 205 2.26 21.71 -14.27
CA THR A 205 3.27 21.16 -15.21
C THR A 205 3.65 22.12 -16.34
N SER A 206 2.98 23.27 -16.44
CA SER A 206 3.16 24.28 -17.50
C SER A 206 4.13 25.41 -17.14
N THR A 207 4.97 25.21 -16.12
CA THR A 207 5.90 26.23 -15.59
C THR A 207 7.02 26.61 -16.55
N SER A 208 7.27 25.85 -17.62
CA SER A 208 8.31 26.12 -18.64
C SER A 208 9.72 26.34 -18.05
N LEU A 209 9.99 25.81 -16.85
CA LEU A 209 11.29 25.91 -16.18
C LEU A 209 12.29 24.92 -16.76
N GLN A 210 13.55 25.33 -16.86
CA GLN A 210 14.67 24.53 -17.32
C GLN A 210 15.80 24.49 -16.29
N THR A 211 16.63 23.44 -16.34
CA THR A 211 17.88 23.40 -15.57
C THR A 211 18.73 24.63 -15.92
N GLY A 212 19.14 25.38 -14.90
CA GLY A 212 19.88 26.64 -15.01
C GLY A 212 19.05 27.90 -14.75
N ASP A 213 17.72 27.82 -14.88
CA ASP A 213 16.83 28.96 -14.59
C ASP A 213 17.00 29.44 -13.16
N GLN A 214 16.90 30.75 -12.91
CA GLN A 214 17.05 31.28 -11.55
C GLN A 214 15.72 31.44 -10.83
N LEU A 215 15.66 30.97 -9.60
CA LEU A 215 14.55 31.14 -8.68
C LEU A 215 14.90 32.14 -7.60
N LEU A 216 14.07 33.18 -7.41
CA LEU A 216 14.18 34.12 -6.31
C LEU A 216 13.17 33.76 -5.22
N PHE A 217 13.67 33.37 -4.06
CA PHE A 217 12.89 33.11 -2.84
C PHE A 217 12.84 34.38 -1.99
N ASP A 218 11.66 34.94 -1.77
CA ASP A 218 11.43 36.15 -0.97
C ASP A 218 10.84 35.80 0.41
N PHE A 219 11.65 35.91 1.46
CA PHE A 219 11.23 35.76 2.86
C PHE A 219 11.03 37.11 3.56
N GLY A 220 10.94 38.22 2.81
CA GLY A 220 10.78 39.56 3.35
C GLY A 220 12.11 40.26 3.62
N SER A 221 12.76 40.03 4.75
CA SER A 221 14.09 40.62 5.04
C SER A 221 15.22 39.91 4.30
N THR A 222 15.04 38.63 4.04
CA THR A 222 16.05 37.76 3.41
C THR A 222 15.55 37.32 2.04
N ARG A 223 16.40 37.43 1.03
CA ARG A 223 16.11 36.98 -0.34
C ARG A 223 17.26 36.14 -0.86
N LEU A 224 16.93 34.99 -1.44
CA LEU A 224 17.91 34.02 -1.94
C LEU A 224 17.64 33.73 -3.41
N LEU A 225 18.69 33.79 -4.23
CA LEU A 225 18.62 33.45 -5.65
C LEU A 225 19.35 32.13 -5.88
N LEU A 226 18.62 31.12 -6.36
CA LEU A 226 19.14 29.77 -6.56
C LEU A 226 18.84 29.29 -7.99
N PRO A 227 19.83 28.74 -8.73
CA PRO A 227 19.55 28.04 -9.98
C PRO A 227 18.74 26.76 -9.78
N VAL A 228 17.88 26.44 -10.73
CA VAL A 228 17.25 25.12 -10.86
C VAL A 228 18.32 24.11 -11.30
N ALA A 229 18.61 23.12 -10.46
CA ALA A 229 19.55 22.05 -10.78
C ALA A 229 18.92 20.95 -11.65
N LYS A 230 17.65 20.61 -11.37
CA LYS A 230 16.93 19.53 -12.05
C LYS A 230 15.46 19.89 -12.17
N VAL A 231 14.80 19.43 -13.22
CA VAL A 231 13.34 19.57 -13.38
C VAL A 231 12.76 18.18 -13.63
N ARG A 232 11.76 17.79 -12.83
CA ARG A 232 10.98 16.58 -13.04
C ARG A 232 9.49 16.94 -13.04
N LEU A 233 8.82 16.60 -14.13
CA LEU A 233 7.37 16.78 -14.26
C LEU A 233 6.65 15.57 -13.70
N ASP A 234 5.67 15.81 -12.86
CA ASP A 234 4.73 14.82 -12.37
C ASP A 234 3.34 15.16 -12.91
N ARG A 235 2.94 14.44 -13.95
CA ARG A 235 1.69 14.72 -14.67
C ARG A 235 0.46 14.18 -13.94
N ASP A 236 0.64 13.16 -13.11
CA ASP A 236 -0.48 12.52 -12.41
C ASP A 236 -0.99 13.42 -11.27
N GLU A 237 -0.08 14.16 -10.64
CA GLU A 237 -0.37 15.10 -9.56
C GLU A 237 -0.33 16.59 -10.02
N ASP A 238 -0.18 16.83 -11.34
CA ASP A 238 -0.03 18.15 -11.99
C ASP A 238 0.94 19.10 -11.26
N LEU A 239 2.19 18.66 -11.10
CA LEU A 239 3.23 19.43 -10.41
C LEU A 239 4.62 19.30 -11.04
N THR A 240 5.47 20.27 -10.75
CA THR A 240 6.86 20.30 -11.17
C THR A 240 7.76 20.21 -9.94
N ALA A 241 8.58 19.17 -9.85
CA ALA A 241 9.65 19.06 -8.87
C ALA A 241 10.89 19.78 -9.41
N LEU A 242 11.38 20.74 -8.65
CA LEU A 242 12.55 21.58 -8.96
C LEU A 242 13.68 21.21 -8.01
N GLY A 243 14.75 20.63 -8.55
CA GLY A 243 15.98 20.41 -7.81
C GLY A 243 16.70 21.74 -7.53
N LEU A 244 17.19 21.92 -6.31
CA LEU A 244 17.96 23.08 -5.88
C LEU A 244 19.49 22.81 -6.01
N PRO A 245 20.34 23.86 -6.08
CA PRO A 245 21.73 23.75 -6.51
C PRO A 245 22.75 23.47 -5.39
N GLN A 246 22.31 23.09 -4.19
CA GLN A 246 23.11 22.26 -3.30
C GLN A 246 22.38 20.93 -3.13
N SER A 247 22.93 19.77 -3.49
CA SER A 247 24.31 19.41 -3.83
C SER A 247 24.31 18.68 -5.19
N ALA A 248 25.45 18.60 -5.89
CA ALA A 248 25.72 17.38 -6.67
C ALA A 248 25.34 16.18 -5.78
N PRO A 249 24.74 15.09 -6.29
CA PRO A 249 24.21 14.03 -5.43
C PRO A 249 25.25 13.76 -4.34
N PRO A 250 24.85 13.87 -3.06
CA PRO A 250 25.75 14.14 -1.95
C PRO A 250 26.96 13.24 -2.09
N THR A 251 28.17 13.79 -2.01
CA THR A 251 29.34 12.93 -2.11
C THR A 251 29.21 11.84 -1.04
N LEU A 252 29.74 10.65 -1.28
CA LEU A 252 29.68 9.58 -0.27
C LEU A 252 30.12 10.07 1.12
N ARG A 253 31.09 10.99 1.15
CA ARG A 253 31.53 11.66 2.36
C ARG A 253 30.43 12.46 3.06
N GLU A 254 29.64 13.24 2.32
CA GLU A 254 28.51 14.00 2.87
C GLU A 254 27.42 13.07 3.44
N LEU A 255 27.12 11.96 2.76
CA LEU A 255 26.19 10.95 3.29
C LEU A 255 26.72 10.29 4.58
N VAL A 256 28.02 10.03 4.65
CA VAL A 256 28.68 9.50 5.86
C VAL A 256 28.66 10.54 6.99
N ASP A 257 28.93 11.80 6.68
CA ASP A 257 28.93 12.90 7.65
C ASP A 257 27.50 13.17 8.19
N GLU A 258 26.48 13.11 7.33
CA GLU A 258 25.07 13.20 7.71
C GLU A 258 24.69 12.05 8.65
N LEU A 259 25.00 10.79 8.30
CA LEU A 259 24.78 9.66 9.19
C LEU A 259 25.47 9.86 10.54
N ARG A 260 26.70 10.38 10.57
CA ARG A 260 27.47 10.66 11.80
C ARG A 260 26.78 11.65 12.73
N GLN A 261 26.04 12.63 12.22
CA GLN A 261 25.27 13.58 13.03
C GLN A 261 24.14 12.87 13.80
N TRP A 262 23.50 11.88 13.18
CA TRP A 262 22.44 11.10 13.81
C TRP A 262 22.98 10.04 14.78
N ILE A 263 24.11 9.40 14.42
CA ILE A 263 24.62 8.27 15.19
C ILE A 263 25.65 8.66 16.26
N THR A 264 26.13 9.89 16.37
CA THR A 264 27.13 10.28 17.40
C THR A 264 26.50 11.08 18.55
N GLU A 265 26.96 10.82 19.79
CA GLU A 265 26.54 11.57 20.98
C GLU A 265 27.33 12.91 21.07
N PRO A 266 26.68 14.05 21.36
CA PRO A 266 27.35 15.34 21.53
C PRO A 266 28.19 15.34 22.81
N ALA A 267 29.31 16.08 22.79
CA ALA A 267 30.28 16.08 23.88
C ALA A 267 29.83 16.85 25.14
N ASP A 268 28.78 17.67 25.03
CA ASP A 268 28.28 18.52 26.12
C ASP A 268 26.91 18.02 26.60
N GLY A 269 26.86 17.56 27.85
CA GLY A 269 25.62 17.14 28.51
C GLY A 269 24.73 18.35 28.80
N GLY A 270 23.67 18.51 28.02
CA GLY A 270 22.55 19.39 28.35
C GLY A 270 21.76 18.88 29.56
N ASP A 271 21.14 19.81 30.28
CA ASP A 271 20.36 19.53 31.50
C ASP A 271 19.12 18.68 31.16
N PRO A 272 18.99 17.45 31.67
CA PRO A 272 17.89 16.54 31.33
C PRO A 272 16.50 17.00 31.84
N ASP A 273 16.42 18.11 32.59
CA ASP A 273 15.19 18.65 33.17
C ASP A 273 14.65 19.92 32.45
N ASP A 274 15.16 20.31 31.27
CA ASP A 274 14.64 21.46 30.50
C ASP A 274 13.51 21.04 29.51
N PRO A 275 12.23 21.36 29.81
CA PRO A 275 11.07 20.94 29.00
C PRO A 275 10.97 21.65 27.63
N ALA A 276 11.91 22.54 27.29
CA ALA A 276 11.95 23.21 25.99
C ALA A 276 12.75 22.42 24.92
N GLU A 277 13.47 21.35 25.28
CA GLU A 277 14.34 20.57 24.37
C GLU A 277 13.77 19.18 24.00
N ASP A 278 12.47 18.91 24.18
CA ASP A 278 11.97 17.53 24.26
C ASP A 278 11.81 16.74 22.92
N HIS A 279 12.17 17.27 21.74
CA HIS A 279 11.99 16.53 20.48
C HIS A 279 13.17 16.65 19.48
N PRO A 280 13.69 15.53 18.95
CA PRO A 280 14.68 15.55 17.87
C PRO A 280 14.07 16.09 16.56
N THR A 281 14.61 17.19 16.05
CA THR A 281 14.22 17.74 14.74
C THR A 281 15.31 17.43 13.70
N PRO A 282 15.02 17.50 12.39
CA PRO A 282 16.06 17.45 11.35
C PRO A 282 17.14 18.54 11.48
N GLU A 283 16.90 19.58 12.30
CA GLU A 283 17.83 20.68 12.57
C GLU A 283 18.63 20.46 13.87
N THR A 284 18.09 19.65 14.79
CA THR A 284 18.66 19.26 16.09
C THR A 284 18.51 17.75 16.30
N PRO A 285 19.41 16.92 15.75
CA PRO A 285 19.31 15.45 15.85
C PRO A 285 19.53 14.89 17.27
N ASN A 286 19.78 15.77 18.26
CA ASN A 286 19.91 15.48 19.68
C ASN A 286 19.12 16.54 20.46
N PRO A 287 18.24 16.13 21.38
CA PRO A 287 18.56 15.10 22.37
C PRO A 287 17.97 13.72 22.09
N ARG A 288 18.77 12.68 22.33
CA ARG A 288 18.30 11.29 22.43
C ARG A 288 17.57 11.10 23.77
N PRO A 289 16.39 10.46 23.81
CA PRO A 289 15.75 10.12 25.07
C PRO A 289 16.69 9.28 25.95
N VAL A 290 16.76 9.59 27.25
CA VAL A 290 17.54 8.78 28.19
C VAL A 290 16.86 7.42 28.35
N SER A 291 17.37 6.41 27.64
CA SER A 291 16.83 5.07 27.65
C SER A 291 17.93 4.02 27.57
N LYS A 292 17.84 3.02 28.45
CA LYS A 292 18.73 1.85 28.43
C LYS A 292 18.66 1.08 27.11
N LEU A 293 17.52 1.12 26.42
CA LEU A 293 17.36 0.52 25.09
C LEU A 293 18.23 1.23 24.05
N ILE A 294 18.22 2.57 24.05
CA ILE A 294 19.05 3.40 23.16
C ILE A 294 20.52 3.22 23.47
N GLU A 295 20.93 3.26 24.75
CA GLU A 295 22.33 3.03 25.16
C GLU A 295 22.85 1.65 24.71
N THR A 296 21.99 0.63 24.86
CA THR A 296 22.32 -0.74 24.43
C THR A 296 22.42 -0.84 22.92
N PHE A 297 21.47 -0.26 22.18
CA PHE A 297 21.47 -0.23 20.72
C PHE A 297 22.67 0.53 20.16
N ASP A 298 23.02 1.66 20.78
CA ASP A 298 24.17 2.47 20.40
C ASP A 298 25.46 1.66 20.52
N ARG A 299 25.70 1.03 21.67
CA ARG A 299 26.88 0.18 21.89
C ARG A 299 26.96 -1.00 20.91
N GLN A 300 25.83 -1.60 20.56
CA GLN A 300 25.78 -2.84 19.77
C GLN A 300 25.75 -2.62 18.25
N VAL A 301 25.10 -1.56 17.78
CA VAL A 301 24.83 -1.34 16.35
C VAL A 301 25.49 -0.06 15.88
N LEU A 302 25.27 1.05 16.59
CA LEU A 302 25.75 2.36 16.15
C LEU A 302 27.26 2.53 16.35
N ALA A 303 27.84 2.05 17.45
CA ALA A 303 29.28 2.15 17.72
C ALA A 303 30.13 1.32 16.74
N PRO A 304 29.79 0.06 16.42
CA PRO A 304 30.47 -0.68 15.35
C PRO A 304 30.26 -0.04 13.98
N LEU A 305 29.05 0.46 13.69
CA LEU A 305 28.80 1.21 12.46
C LEU A 305 29.72 2.44 12.37
N ARG A 306 29.81 3.26 13.43
CA ARG A 306 30.72 4.43 13.50
C ARG A 306 32.17 4.07 13.18
N LYS A 307 32.63 2.90 13.63
CA LYS A 307 34.00 2.40 13.39
C LYS A 307 34.19 1.88 11.95
N ASP A 308 33.21 1.19 11.40
CA ASP A 308 33.29 0.62 10.04
C ASP A 308 33.20 1.69 8.95
N LEU A 309 32.53 2.81 9.23
CA LEU A 309 32.46 3.98 8.35
C LEU A 309 33.86 4.57 8.05
N ASP A 310 34.84 4.39 8.94
CA ASP A 310 36.24 4.80 8.71
C ASP A 310 37.04 3.79 7.87
N GLY A 311 36.44 2.62 7.57
CA GLY A 311 37.05 1.49 6.88
C GLY A 311 36.71 1.40 5.39
N ALA A 312 36.50 0.18 4.88
CA ALA A 312 36.15 -0.05 3.48
C ALA A 312 34.71 0.34 3.13
N ALA A 313 33.79 0.32 4.11
CA ALA A 313 32.39 0.64 3.92
C ALA A 313 32.13 2.12 3.59
N GLY A 314 32.99 3.04 4.06
CA GLY A 314 32.91 4.47 3.73
C GLY A 314 33.59 4.87 2.40
N LYS A 315 34.10 3.90 1.61
CA LYS A 315 34.92 4.19 0.42
C LYS A 315 34.18 4.15 -0.91
N THR A 316 33.06 3.42 -1.02
CA THR A 316 32.23 3.38 -2.23
C THR A 316 30.73 3.44 -1.88
N PRO A 317 29.87 4.05 -2.73
CA PRO A 317 28.44 4.16 -2.43
C PRO A 317 27.74 2.81 -2.28
N ALA A 318 28.10 1.83 -3.10
CA ALA A 318 27.57 0.47 -3.00
C ALA A 318 27.96 -0.22 -1.68
N ALA A 319 29.21 -0.08 -1.23
CA ALA A 319 29.65 -0.67 0.04
C ALA A 319 29.02 0.03 1.26
N PHE A 320 28.75 1.33 1.16
CA PHE A 320 28.03 2.07 2.20
C PHE A 320 26.57 1.65 2.28
N ALA A 321 25.86 1.59 1.15
CA ALA A 321 24.49 1.09 1.10
C ALA A 321 24.38 -0.35 1.64
N GLU A 322 25.29 -1.23 1.23
CA GLU A 322 25.37 -2.62 1.71
C GLU A 322 25.63 -2.68 3.23
N ARG A 323 26.49 -1.81 3.76
CA ARG A 323 26.78 -1.77 5.20
C ARG A 323 25.60 -1.28 6.04
N LEU A 324 24.73 -0.43 5.48
CA LEU A 324 23.53 0.08 6.17
C LEU A 324 22.39 -0.92 6.24
N THR A 325 22.38 -1.96 5.40
CA THR A 325 21.32 -3.00 5.42
C THR A 325 21.15 -3.63 6.79
N GLY A 326 22.24 -4.10 7.42
CA GLY A 326 22.18 -4.73 8.74
C GLY A 326 21.66 -3.79 9.84
N PRO A 327 22.23 -2.58 10.03
CA PRO A 327 21.70 -1.57 10.96
C PRO A 327 20.24 -1.19 10.70
N HIS A 328 19.81 -1.09 9.43
CA HIS A 328 18.43 -0.74 9.09
C HIS A 328 17.44 -1.84 9.51
N GLU A 329 17.75 -3.11 9.24
CA GLU A 329 16.97 -4.26 9.74
C GLU A 329 16.89 -4.25 11.27
N ARG A 330 18.00 -3.92 11.93
CA ARG A 330 18.11 -3.84 13.39
C ARG A 330 17.31 -2.70 14.00
N LEU A 331 17.18 -1.58 13.30
CA LEU A 331 16.36 -0.46 13.75
C LEU A 331 14.88 -0.81 13.74
N ALA A 332 14.40 -1.56 12.73
CA ALA A 332 13.04 -2.10 12.72
C ALA A 332 12.78 -2.99 13.95
N GLU A 333 13.79 -3.75 14.41
CA GLU A 333 13.67 -4.53 15.65
C GLU A 333 13.58 -3.67 16.90
N ALA A 334 14.35 -2.59 16.94
CA ALA A 334 14.37 -1.66 18.05
C ALA A 334 13.06 -0.86 18.18
N GLN A 335 12.44 -0.47 17.07
CA GLN A 335 11.13 0.20 17.05
C GLN A 335 10.07 -0.63 17.79
N VAL A 336 10.00 -1.93 17.50
CA VAL A 336 8.99 -2.80 18.12
C VAL A 336 9.28 -3.04 19.60
N LEU A 337 10.56 -3.17 19.99
CA LEU A 337 10.94 -3.22 21.42
C LEU A 337 10.62 -1.92 22.16
N ALA A 338 10.72 -0.78 21.46
CA ALA A 338 10.46 0.54 22.01
C ALA A 338 8.95 0.85 22.10
N ALA A 339 8.07 0.10 21.44
CA ALA A 339 6.62 0.36 21.35
C ALA A 339 5.91 0.79 22.66
N PRO A 340 6.27 0.30 23.86
CA PRO A 340 5.68 0.78 25.11
C PRO A 340 6.10 2.21 25.53
N TYR A 341 7.10 2.81 24.88
CA TYR A 341 7.75 4.07 25.24
C TYR A 341 7.70 5.05 24.06
N GLU A 342 6.66 5.87 23.99
CA GLU A 342 6.34 6.76 22.86
C GLU A 342 7.53 7.59 22.36
N ALA A 343 8.24 8.30 23.26
CA ALA A 343 9.41 9.11 22.89
C ALA A 343 10.58 8.29 22.33
N VAL A 344 10.78 7.06 22.80
CA VAL A 344 11.85 6.15 22.33
C VAL A 344 11.48 5.56 20.97
N THR A 345 10.21 5.22 20.76
CA THR A 345 9.68 4.76 19.47
C THR A 345 9.84 5.82 18.40
N ALA A 346 9.41 7.05 18.68
CA ALA A 346 9.52 8.16 17.73
C ALA A 346 10.98 8.39 17.28
N TRP A 347 11.93 8.30 18.22
CA TRP A 347 13.36 8.40 17.90
C TRP A 347 13.85 7.26 16.98
N PHE A 348 13.47 6.01 17.25
CA PHE A 348 13.83 4.88 16.39
C PHE A 348 13.15 4.95 15.01
N GLU A 349 11.91 5.40 14.93
CA GLU A 349 11.19 5.62 13.66
C GLU A 349 11.90 6.65 12.79
N GLN A 350 12.25 7.80 13.37
CA GLN A 350 12.99 8.84 12.70
C GLN A 350 14.38 8.36 12.25
N LEU A 351 15.13 7.66 13.11
CA LEU A 351 16.44 7.11 12.75
C LEU A 351 16.34 6.05 11.64
N THR A 352 15.26 5.26 11.62
CA THR A 352 15.02 4.26 10.56
C THR A 352 14.74 4.92 9.22
N ALA A 353 13.91 5.96 9.22
CA ALA A 353 13.62 6.75 8.02
C ALA A 353 14.92 7.35 7.45
N VAL A 354 15.73 8.00 8.30
CA VAL A 354 17.01 8.59 7.91
C VAL A 354 17.97 7.54 7.35
N VAL A 355 18.18 6.42 8.05
CA VAL A 355 19.09 5.36 7.58
C VAL A 355 18.58 4.72 6.27
N GLY A 356 17.26 4.55 6.12
CA GLY A 356 16.66 4.06 4.88
C GLY A 356 16.88 5.02 3.71
N GLU A 357 16.62 6.31 3.93
CA GLU A 357 16.83 7.37 2.93
C GLU A 357 18.30 7.46 2.50
N LEU A 358 19.23 7.45 3.45
CA LEU A 358 20.67 7.49 3.17
C LEU A 358 21.14 6.26 2.38
N ARG A 359 20.53 5.09 2.62
CA ARG A 359 20.82 3.86 1.85
C ARG A 359 20.38 3.99 0.40
N GLU A 360 19.16 4.48 0.15
CA GLU A 360 18.65 4.69 -1.22
C GLU A 360 19.45 5.78 -1.95
N ARG A 361 19.73 6.92 -1.29
CA ARG A 361 20.59 7.99 -1.83
C ARG A 361 22.00 7.49 -2.19
N ALA A 362 22.53 6.51 -1.45
CA ALA A 362 23.80 5.87 -1.76
C ALA A 362 23.74 4.88 -2.95
N LEU A 363 22.61 4.19 -3.15
CA LEU A 363 22.40 3.33 -4.31
C LEU A 363 22.28 4.15 -5.60
N ASP A 364 21.65 5.32 -5.54
CA ASP A 364 21.53 6.26 -6.67
C ASP A 364 22.88 6.84 -7.12
N LEU A 365 23.87 6.88 -6.21
CA LEU A 365 25.25 7.28 -6.49
C LEU A 365 26.10 6.19 -7.14
N ALA A 366 25.63 4.94 -7.17
CA ALA A 366 26.36 3.83 -7.76
C ALA A 366 26.22 3.82 -9.30
N PRO A 367 27.31 3.62 -10.08
CA PRO A 367 27.20 3.54 -11.53
C PRO A 367 26.33 2.35 -11.95
N ALA A 368 25.43 2.56 -12.93
CA ALA A 368 24.56 1.54 -13.46
C ALA A 368 25.37 0.31 -13.89
N ARG A 369 25.27 -0.76 -13.10
CA ARG A 369 25.94 -2.02 -13.40
C ARG A 369 25.23 -2.63 -14.60
N ALA A 370 25.94 -2.78 -15.72
CA ALA A 370 25.51 -3.69 -16.77
C ALA A 370 25.34 -5.06 -16.12
N VAL A 371 24.09 -5.53 -15.99
CA VAL A 371 23.79 -6.89 -15.57
C VAL A 371 24.40 -7.79 -16.65
N PRO A 372 25.49 -8.53 -16.37
CA PRO A 372 25.97 -9.50 -17.32
C PRO A 372 24.87 -10.56 -17.45
N PRO A 373 24.55 -11.05 -18.66
CA PRO A 373 23.72 -12.24 -18.77
C PRO A 373 24.46 -13.37 -18.04
N GLU A 374 23.96 -13.80 -16.89
CA GLU A 374 24.49 -14.99 -16.23
C GLU A 374 24.30 -16.18 -17.17
N PRO A 375 25.37 -16.93 -17.48
CA PRO A 375 25.21 -18.19 -18.17
C PRO A 375 24.48 -19.16 -17.23
N LEU A 376 23.27 -19.55 -17.63
CA LEU A 376 22.55 -20.69 -17.07
C LEU A 376 23.39 -21.96 -17.28
N SER A 377 24.30 -22.24 -16.34
CA SER A 377 24.85 -23.58 -16.17
C SER A 377 23.81 -24.41 -15.42
N PRO A 378 23.40 -25.58 -15.94
CA PRO A 378 22.57 -26.51 -15.18
C PRO A 378 23.44 -27.08 -14.06
N ALA A 379 23.27 -26.57 -12.84
CA ALA A 379 23.85 -27.19 -11.67
C ALA A 379 23.13 -28.53 -11.42
N ALA A 380 23.78 -29.61 -11.82
CA ALA A 380 23.54 -30.93 -11.25
C ALA A 380 23.98 -30.88 -9.78
N GLY A 381 23.01 -30.88 -8.85
CA GLY A 381 23.25 -30.95 -7.42
C GLY A 381 21.98 -30.56 -6.64
N GLY A 382 21.45 -31.49 -5.85
CA GLY A 382 20.13 -31.42 -5.19
C GLY A 382 19.97 -30.31 -4.14
N GLY A 383 19.82 -29.06 -4.59
CA GLY A 383 19.35 -27.92 -3.80
C GLY A 383 18.06 -27.33 -4.39
N PRO A 384 17.23 -26.65 -3.57
CA PRO A 384 15.95 -26.12 -4.03
C PRO A 384 16.13 -25.08 -5.14
N SER A 385 15.18 -25.05 -6.08
CA SER A 385 15.23 -24.20 -7.27
C SER A 385 15.34 -22.71 -6.89
N PRO A 386 15.98 -21.87 -7.72
CA PRO A 386 16.06 -20.43 -7.48
C PRO A 386 14.67 -19.79 -7.31
N ALA A 387 13.66 -20.29 -8.03
CA ALA A 387 12.28 -19.84 -7.91
C ALA A 387 11.65 -20.18 -6.55
N LEU A 388 11.94 -21.35 -5.97
CA LEU A 388 11.48 -21.71 -4.62
C LEU A 388 12.16 -20.87 -3.54
N ARG A 389 13.46 -20.55 -3.71
CA ARG A 389 14.17 -19.64 -2.80
C ARG A 389 13.65 -18.20 -2.84
N ALA A 390 13.18 -17.72 -3.99
CA ALA A 390 12.50 -16.43 -4.07
C ALA A 390 11.14 -16.43 -3.33
N LEU A 391 10.48 -17.59 -3.28
CA LEU A 391 9.24 -17.79 -2.54
C LEU A 391 9.42 -17.70 -1.02
N ASP A 392 10.59 -18.09 -0.50
CA ASP A 392 10.93 -18.00 0.94
C ASP A 392 10.78 -16.57 1.49
N ALA A 393 11.01 -15.55 0.66
CA ALA A 393 10.86 -14.15 1.03
C ALA A 393 9.38 -13.70 1.12
N VAL A 394 8.45 -14.36 0.44
CA VAL A 394 7.07 -13.86 0.23
C VAL A 394 5.99 -14.76 0.86
N LEU A 395 6.23 -16.06 0.98
CA LEU A 395 5.27 -17.02 1.56
C LEU A 395 4.82 -16.69 3.00
N PRO A 396 5.68 -16.20 3.91
CA PRO A 396 5.27 -15.86 5.27
C PRO A 396 4.21 -14.75 5.30
N ALA A 397 4.34 -13.78 4.40
CA ALA A 397 3.42 -12.67 4.21
C ALA A 397 2.04 -13.10 3.75
N LEU A 398 1.98 -14.01 2.78
CA LEU A 398 0.74 -14.57 2.22
C LEU A 398 -0.10 -15.35 3.24
N ARG A 399 0.49 -15.69 4.39
CA ARG A 399 -0.16 -16.49 5.45
C ARG A 399 -0.65 -15.68 6.63
N THR A 400 -0.26 -14.41 6.72
CA THR A 400 -0.82 -13.50 7.71
C THR A 400 -2.28 -13.27 7.35
N GLY A 401 -3.18 -13.86 8.14
CA GLY A 401 -4.62 -13.88 7.85
C GLY A 401 -5.24 -12.49 7.90
N VAL A 402 -6.41 -12.35 7.27
CA VAL A 402 -7.28 -11.17 7.39
C VAL A 402 -7.62 -10.96 8.86
N VAL A 403 -7.11 -9.88 9.48
CA VAL A 403 -7.39 -9.54 10.88
C VAL A 403 -8.65 -8.68 10.94
N ARG A 404 -9.39 -8.85 12.03
CA ARG A 404 -10.66 -8.17 12.25
C ARG A 404 -10.48 -6.83 12.95
N PRO A 405 -11.40 -5.88 12.71
CA PRO A 405 -11.79 -4.92 13.73
C PRO A 405 -12.65 -5.55 14.84
N PRO A 406 -12.73 -4.97 16.07
CA PRO A 406 -13.42 -5.59 17.18
C PRO A 406 -14.90 -5.78 16.90
N CYS A 407 -15.44 -6.83 17.51
CA CYS A 407 -16.82 -7.23 17.38
C CYS A 407 -17.73 -6.22 18.10
N GLY A 408 -18.57 -5.47 17.38
CA GLY A 408 -19.53 -4.60 18.08
C GLY A 408 -20.37 -3.60 17.29
N ALA A 409 -20.61 -3.74 15.98
CA ALA A 409 -21.48 -2.77 15.28
C ALA A 409 -22.96 -2.81 15.73
N ARG A 410 -23.45 -3.99 16.18
CA ARG A 410 -24.83 -4.15 16.70
C ARG A 410 -25.00 -3.76 18.17
N THR A 411 -23.91 -3.49 18.89
CA THR A 411 -23.92 -3.07 20.30
C THR A 411 -23.68 -1.57 20.49
N LEU A 412 -23.67 -0.77 19.41
CA LEU A 412 -23.85 0.68 19.50
C LEU A 412 -25.34 1.04 19.72
N ALA A 413 -25.98 0.33 20.64
CA ALA A 413 -27.15 0.85 21.30
C ALA A 413 -26.68 1.93 22.28
N HIS A 414 -26.56 3.17 21.79
CA HIS A 414 -26.69 4.41 22.56
C HIS A 414 -26.11 4.38 23.99
N GLY A 415 -24.88 3.90 24.15
CA GLY A 415 -24.07 4.23 25.32
C GLY A 415 -23.54 5.65 25.15
N PRO A 416 -23.38 6.45 26.21
CA PRO A 416 -22.76 7.77 26.08
C PRO A 416 -21.34 7.55 25.58
N GLY A 417 -21.11 7.80 24.29
CA GLY A 417 -19.78 7.86 23.71
C GLY A 417 -18.96 8.96 24.38
N PRO A 418 -17.64 9.02 24.13
CA PRO A 418 -16.85 10.19 24.52
C PRO A 418 -17.57 11.46 24.04
N SER A 419 -17.63 12.49 24.89
CA SER A 419 -18.21 13.78 24.51
C SER A 419 -17.59 14.26 23.20
N PRO A 420 -18.38 14.87 22.29
CA PRO A 420 -17.87 15.30 20.99
C PRO A 420 -16.65 16.20 21.19
N ALA A 421 -15.52 15.79 20.63
CA ALA A 421 -14.29 16.57 20.65
C ALA A 421 -14.47 17.86 19.82
N PRO A 422 -13.80 18.97 20.18
CA PRO A 422 -13.74 20.17 19.36
C PRO A 422 -13.01 19.85 18.05
N GLY A 423 -13.78 19.48 17.01
CA GLY A 423 -13.27 18.93 15.75
C GLY A 423 -14.21 17.89 15.11
N SER A 424 -15.19 17.37 15.86
CA SER A 424 -16.18 16.43 15.30
C SER A 424 -17.08 17.10 14.25
N ASP A 425 -17.47 16.32 13.24
CA ASP A 425 -18.38 16.73 12.16
C ASP A 425 -19.79 17.12 12.65
N LEU A 426 -20.12 16.85 13.93
CA LEU A 426 -21.43 17.12 14.54
C LEU A 426 -21.84 18.59 14.45
N THR A 427 -20.92 19.53 14.66
CA THR A 427 -21.23 20.97 14.69
C THR A 427 -21.69 21.48 13.32
N ALA A 428 -21.01 21.07 12.26
CA ALA A 428 -21.38 21.43 10.89
C ALA A 428 -22.72 20.81 10.50
N ARG A 429 -22.95 19.55 10.87
CA ARG A 429 -24.24 18.87 10.63
C ARG A 429 -25.39 19.50 11.40
N LEU A 430 -25.18 19.93 12.64
CA LEU A 430 -26.18 20.67 13.41
C LEU A 430 -26.47 22.03 12.77
N LEU A 431 -25.46 22.76 12.30
CA LEU A 431 -25.64 24.02 11.58
C LEU A 431 -26.43 23.84 10.27
N ALA A 432 -26.10 22.83 9.46
CA ALA A 432 -26.84 22.49 8.25
C ALA A 432 -28.29 22.06 8.55
N ALA A 433 -28.54 21.37 9.67
CA ALA A 433 -29.88 20.99 10.08
C ALA A 433 -30.71 22.15 10.65
N LEU A 434 -30.06 23.11 11.34
CA LEU A 434 -30.70 24.28 11.95
C LEU A 434 -31.04 25.38 10.93
N ASP A 435 -30.23 25.55 9.88
CA ASP A 435 -30.57 26.41 8.74
C ASP A 435 -30.38 25.66 7.41
N PRO A 436 -31.46 25.06 6.86
CA PRO A 436 -31.41 24.36 5.59
C PRO A 436 -30.94 25.22 4.41
N ARG A 437 -30.99 26.56 4.51
CA ARG A 437 -30.51 27.47 3.44
C ARG A 437 -28.99 27.53 3.36
N VAL A 438 -28.30 27.15 4.43
CA VAL A 438 -26.84 27.08 4.51
C VAL A 438 -26.35 25.66 4.22
N ALA A 439 -27.21 24.64 4.35
CA ALA A 439 -26.87 23.25 4.08
C ALA A 439 -26.28 23.04 2.67
N ASP A 440 -26.91 23.65 1.65
CA ASP A 440 -26.43 23.64 0.28
C ASP A 440 -25.20 24.54 0.16
N GLY A 441 -24.04 23.95 -0.16
CA GLY A 441 -22.78 24.67 -0.33
C GLY A 441 -21.95 24.94 0.94
N MET A 442 -22.42 24.63 2.18
CA MET A 442 -21.61 24.81 3.39
C MET A 442 -20.31 24.01 3.36
N TYR A 443 -20.37 22.70 3.05
CA TYR A 443 -19.16 21.88 2.98
C TYR A 443 -18.26 22.32 1.81
N ALA A 444 -18.82 22.82 0.71
CA ALA A 444 -18.04 23.40 -0.38
C ALA A 444 -17.33 24.70 0.05
N ALA A 445 -18.02 25.57 0.79
CA ALA A 445 -17.47 26.79 1.34
C ALA A 445 -16.43 26.50 2.43
N TRP A 446 -16.67 25.51 3.29
CA TRP A 446 -15.75 25.10 4.36
C TRP A 446 -14.49 24.45 3.80
N ARG A 447 -14.62 23.65 2.73
CA ARG A 447 -13.48 23.13 1.96
C ARG A 447 -12.59 24.26 1.42
N GLN A 448 -13.17 25.41 1.09
CA GLN A 448 -12.45 26.59 0.59
C GLN A 448 -12.05 27.57 1.70
N ALA A 449 -12.56 27.39 2.92
CA ALA A 449 -12.31 28.28 4.05
C ALA A 449 -10.98 27.90 4.73
N ALA A 450 -9.87 28.31 4.12
CA ALA A 450 -8.58 28.31 4.78
C ALA A 450 -8.31 29.71 5.37
N PRO A 451 -8.06 29.84 6.68
CA PRO A 451 -7.56 31.09 7.24
C PRO A 451 -6.22 31.45 6.56
N ALA A 452 -5.97 32.73 6.34
CA ALA A 452 -4.68 33.18 5.80
C ALA A 452 -3.61 33.01 6.89
N VAL A 453 -2.92 31.87 6.88
CA VAL A 453 -1.77 31.62 7.74
C VAL A 453 -0.57 32.37 7.16
N PRO A 454 0.11 33.25 7.93
CA PRO A 454 1.31 33.94 7.45
C PRO A 454 2.39 32.94 7.05
N SER A 455 2.72 32.85 5.76
CA SER A 455 3.86 32.03 5.30
C SER A 455 5.18 32.76 5.54
N ALA A 456 6.20 32.03 5.96
CA ALA A 456 7.57 32.54 6.02
C ALA A 456 8.09 32.93 4.62
N LEU A 457 7.80 32.10 3.61
CA LEU A 457 8.03 32.41 2.20
C LEU A 457 6.89 33.28 1.64
N ARG A 458 7.17 34.55 1.33
CA ARG A 458 6.18 35.50 0.79
C ARG A 458 5.96 35.34 -0.71
N ALA A 459 7.01 35.03 -1.46
CA ALA A 459 6.92 34.78 -2.90
C ALA A 459 8.07 33.88 -3.37
N LEU A 460 7.78 33.04 -4.35
CA LEU A 460 8.76 32.33 -5.18
C LEU A 460 8.62 32.85 -6.60
N LEU A 461 9.71 33.36 -7.19
CA LEU A 461 9.68 33.94 -8.53
C LEU A 461 10.66 33.22 -9.46
N ALA A 462 10.20 32.82 -10.65
CA ALA A 462 11.06 32.41 -11.74
C ALA A 462 11.58 33.65 -12.47
N MET A 463 12.89 33.88 -12.46
CA MET A 463 13.50 35.02 -13.12
C MET A 463 13.65 34.72 -14.61
N ARG A 464 12.71 35.19 -15.44
CA ARG A 464 12.63 34.85 -16.87
C ARG A 464 13.66 35.54 -17.75
N VAL A 465 14.29 36.60 -17.25
CA VAL A 465 15.27 37.38 -18.00
C VAL A 465 16.63 37.24 -17.34
N THR A 466 17.62 36.79 -18.09
CA THR A 466 19.04 36.90 -17.74
C THR A 466 19.70 37.84 -18.74
N ALA A 467 20.26 38.95 -18.25
CA ALA A 467 20.89 39.97 -19.06
C ALA A 467 22.19 40.47 -18.42
N ALA A 468 23.01 41.17 -19.19
CA ALA A 468 24.16 41.91 -18.67
C ALA A 468 23.91 43.42 -18.78
N PRO A 469 24.56 44.25 -17.94
CA PRO A 469 24.52 45.69 -18.13
C PRO A 469 25.10 46.07 -19.51
N PHE A 470 24.52 47.08 -20.14
CA PHE A 470 25.02 47.64 -21.39
C PHE A 470 26.47 48.10 -21.20
N GLY A 471 27.37 47.63 -22.07
CA GLY A 471 28.80 47.91 -22.00
C GLY A 471 29.65 46.82 -21.32
N SER A 472 29.05 45.85 -20.62
CA SER A 472 29.78 44.73 -20.00
C SER A 472 30.69 43.97 -20.97
N THR A 473 30.23 43.79 -22.22
CA THR A 473 30.96 43.14 -23.32
C THR A 473 31.70 44.11 -24.23
N ALA A 474 31.66 45.42 -23.96
CA ALA A 474 32.33 46.41 -24.80
C ALA A 474 33.84 46.14 -24.84
N PRO A 475 34.51 46.21 -26.00
CA PRO A 475 35.95 46.02 -26.05
C PRO A 475 36.66 47.08 -25.19
N LEU A 476 37.83 46.72 -24.64
CA LEU A 476 38.68 47.73 -24.01
C LEU A 476 39.02 48.81 -25.04
N LYS A 477 39.12 50.06 -24.57
CA LYS A 477 39.39 51.20 -25.43
C LYS A 477 40.81 51.10 -25.98
N PRO A 478 41.01 51.04 -27.32
CA PRO A 478 42.35 51.06 -27.89
C PRO A 478 43.04 52.40 -27.60
N VAL A 479 44.25 52.33 -27.09
CA VAL A 479 45.17 53.46 -26.94
C VAL A 479 46.06 53.46 -28.17
N GLN A 480 46.09 54.58 -28.90
CA GLN A 480 46.81 54.71 -30.15
C GLN A 480 47.99 55.66 -29.99
N ASP A 481 49.07 55.43 -30.74
CA ASP A 481 50.16 56.40 -30.86
C ASP A 481 49.78 57.55 -31.82
N ASP A 482 50.67 58.54 -31.96
CA ASP A 482 50.49 59.68 -32.86
C ASP A 482 50.38 59.28 -34.35
N LYS A 483 50.61 58.00 -34.68
CA LYS A 483 50.48 57.42 -36.02
C LYS A 483 49.21 56.55 -36.18
N GLY A 484 48.32 56.55 -35.17
CA GLY A 484 47.08 55.78 -35.18
C GLY A 484 47.25 54.27 -34.93
N ARG A 485 48.44 53.80 -34.57
CA ARG A 485 48.69 52.39 -34.26
C ARG A 485 48.27 52.10 -32.82
N VAL A 486 47.47 51.05 -32.61
CA VAL A 486 47.10 50.60 -31.27
C VAL A 486 48.34 50.10 -30.52
N ILE A 487 48.71 50.81 -29.45
CA ILE A 487 49.86 50.51 -28.60
C ILE A 487 49.49 49.78 -27.30
N ARG A 488 48.26 49.98 -26.79
CA ARG A 488 47.71 49.24 -25.65
C ARG A 488 46.19 49.35 -25.61
N GLN A 489 45.57 48.78 -24.59
CA GLN A 489 44.15 48.94 -24.30
C GLN A 489 43.98 49.58 -22.91
N SER A 490 42.95 50.41 -22.76
CA SER A 490 42.56 51.12 -21.53
C SER A 490 41.08 50.86 -21.23
N ASP A 491 40.67 51.00 -19.99
CA ASP A 491 39.26 50.82 -19.64
C ASP A 491 38.44 52.10 -19.91
N TRP A 492 37.13 51.94 -19.98
CA TRP A 492 36.21 53.08 -20.14
C TRP A 492 35.76 53.61 -18.78
N PRO A 493 35.63 54.94 -18.57
CA PRO A 493 34.85 55.44 -17.44
C PRO A 493 33.38 55.07 -17.62
N LEU A 494 32.64 54.84 -16.52
CA LEU A 494 31.19 54.65 -16.58
C LEU A 494 30.47 55.90 -17.10
N THR A 495 29.22 55.74 -17.52
CA THR A 495 28.41 56.81 -18.10
C THR A 495 28.37 58.06 -17.22
N GLY A 496 28.72 59.21 -17.81
CA GLY A 496 28.83 60.49 -17.08
C GLY A 496 30.17 60.69 -16.35
N GLY A 497 31.08 59.72 -16.40
CA GLY A 497 32.41 59.79 -15.81
C GLY A 497 33.49 60.29 -16.78
N VAL A 498 34.56 60.83 -16.21
CA VAL A 498 35.78 61.29 -16.88
C VAL A 498 36.97 60.57 -16.24
N LEU A 499 37.87 60.02 -17.05
CA LEU A 499 39.11 59.36 -16.59
C LEU A 499 40.33 60.11 -17.14
N THR A 500 41.18 60.60 -16.25
CA THR A 500 42.51 61.14 -16.59
C THR A 500 43.58 60.20 -16.03
N SER A 501 44.46 59.67 -16.86
CA SER A 501 45.53 58.78 -16.42
C SER A 501 46.91 59.22 -16.88
N MET A 502 47.90 58.94 -16.03
CA MET A 502 49.33 59.08 -16.28
C MET A 502 50.00 57.72 -16.08
N ARG A 503 50.68 57.23 -17.10
CA ARG A 503 51.48 56.01 -17.05
C ARG A 503 52.94 56.34 -17.29
N VAL A 504 53.79 56.09 -16.31
CA VAL A 504 55.24 56.24 -16.40
C VAL A 504 55.85 54.88 -16.69
N VAL A 505 56.45 54.77 -17.87
CA VAL A 505 57.09 53.55 -18.38
C VAL A 505 58.59 53.65 -18.13
N PHE A 506 59.14 52.59 -17.54
CA PHE A 506 60.56 52.47 -17.26
C PHE A 506 61.25 51.66 -18.37
N ASP A 507 62.58 51.76 -18.44
CA ASP A 507 63.42 50.93 -19.30
C ASP A 507 63.25 49.42 -19.00
N THR A 508 63.82 48.57 -19.84
CA THR A 508 63.73 47.11 -19.67
C THR A 508 64.35 46.62 -18.36
N ALA A 509 65.30 47.37 -17.80
CA ALA A 509 65.87 47.13 -16.48
C ALA A 509 64.96 47.61 -15.32
N GLY A 510 63.90 48.36 -15.62
CA GLY A 510 62.95 48.90 -14.67
C GLY A 510 63.49 50.01 -13.77
N LYS A 511 64.63 50.63 -14.13
CA LYS A 511 65.37 51.59 -13.31
C LYS A 511 65.13 53.05 -13.72
N VAL A 512 64.97 53.31 -15.01
CA VAL A 512 64.91 54.69 -15.53
C VAL A 512 63.59 54.94 -16.25
N PRO A 513 62.83 55.98 -15.90
CA PRO A 513 61.66 56.42 -16.67
C PRO A 513 62.09 56.83 -18.09
N VAL A 514 61.56 56.17 -19.10
CA VAL A 514 61.87 56.44 -20.52
C VAL A 514 60.71 57.13 -21.25
N LYS A 515 59.48 56.98 -20.75
CA LYS A 515 58.28 57.50 -21.40
C LYS A 515 57.18 57.79 -20.39
N ALA A 516 56.48 58.91 -20.55
CA ALA A 516 55.24 59.22 -19.85
C ALA A 516 54.09 59.26 -20.86
N GLU A 517 53.06 58.48 -20.59
CA GLU A 517 51.85 58.38 -21.41
C GLU A 517 50.69 58.99 -20.64
N PHE A 518 50.02 59.96 -21.23
CA PHE A 518 48.87 60.64 -20.66
C PHE A 518 47.62 60.36 -21.47
N GLN A 519 46.50 60.22 -20.80
CA GLN A 519 45.22 59.96 -21.43
C GLN A 519 44.11 60.68 -20.67
N HIS A 520 43.23 61.35 -21.40
CA HIS A 520 41.99 61.92 -20.90
C HIS A 520 40.82 61.35 -21.69
N ILE A 521 39.88 60.74 -20.99
CA ILE A 521 38.71 60.07 -21.56
C ILE A 521 37.45 60.68 -20.95
N GLU A 522 36.55 61.11 -21.81
CA GLU A 522 35.19 61.50 -21.45
C GLU A 522 34.20 60.79 -22.39
N THR A 523 32.91 60.92 -22.12
CA THR A 523 31.88 60.25 -22.92
C THR A 523 31.89 60.81 -24.36
N GLY A 524 32.41 60.03 -25.30
CA GLY A 524 32.48 60.38 -26.74
C GLY A 524 33.79 61.01 -27.23
N SER A 525 34.73 61.34 -26.34
CA SER A 525 36.03 61.94 -26.69
C SER A 525 37.20 61.25 -25.98
N SER A 526 38.36 61.24 -26.63
CA SER A 526 39.59 60.68 -26.09
C SER A 526 40.76 61.48 -26.60
N VAL A 527 41.56 62.02 -25.68
CA VAL A 527 42.82 62.65 -26.03
C VAL A 527 43.95 61.90 -25.35
N GLN A 528 44.98 61.57 -26.12
CA GLN A 528 46.15 60.84 -25.66
C GLN A 528 47.39 61.63 -26.04
N ARG A 529 48.38 61.65 -25.15
CA ARG A 529 49.67 62.27 -25.41
C ARG A 529 50.78 61.40 -24.87
N THR A 530 51.75 61.11 -25.72
CA THR A 530 52.98 60.43 -25.35
C THR A 530 54.11 61.45 -25.26
N VAL A 531 54.91 61.39 -24.20
CA VAL A 531 56.11 62.21 -24.03
C VAL A 531 57.30 61.29 -23.72
N ASN A 532 58.37 61.41 -24.51
CA ASN A 532 59.63 60.73 -24.22
C ASN A 532 60.34 61.47 -23.07
N LEU A 533 60.90 60.73 -22.11
CA LEU A 533 61.56 61.28 -20.92
C LEU A 533 63.08 61.23 -21.09
N PRO A 534 63.85 62.18 -20.53
CA PRO A 534 63.38 63.34 -19.74
C PRO A 534 62.78 64.45 -20.62
N SER A 535 61.73 65.09 -20.12
CA SER A 535 61.11 66.27 -20.74
C SER A 535 60.51 67.17 -19.67
N ASP A 536 60.64 68.48 -19.87
CA ASP A 536 60.02 69.52 -19.03
C ASP A 536 59.02 70.38 -19.84
N GLU A 537 58.61 69.91 -21.02
CA GLU A 537 57.72 70.66 -21.90
C GLU A 537 56.25 70.54 -21.45
N PRO A 538 55.53 71.66 -21.28
CA PRO A 538 54.10 71.63 -21.03
C PRO A 538 53.33 71.36 -22.33
N PHE A 539 52.25 70.57 -22.23
CA PHE A 539 51.41 70.20 -23.37
C PHE A 539 49.94 70.15 -22.99
N ASP A 540 49.06 70.27 -23.99
CA ASP A 540 47.62 70.17 -23.81
C ASP A 540 47.15 68.71 -23.84
N LEU A 541 46.21 68.36 -22.96
CA LEU A 541 45.57 67.05 -22.90
C LEU A 541 44.06 67.24 -22.73
N GLY A 542 43.32 67.22 -23.85
CA GLY A 542 41.88 67.47 -23.85
C GLY A 542 41.58 68.94 -23.51
N PRO A 543 40.67 69.21 -22.56
CA PRO A 543 40.28 70.58 -22.20
C PRO A 543 41.26 71.30 -21.25
N GLY A 544 42.32 70.64 -20.78
CA GLY A 544 43.30 71.24 -19.88
C GLY A 544 44.76 71.02 -20.29
N ARG A 545 45.68 71.46 -19.42
CA ARG A 545 47.13 71.50 -19.69
C ARG A 545 47.93 70.78 -18.61
N ILE A 546 49.02 70.12 -19.00
CA ILE A 546 49.92 69.40 -18.10
C ILE A 546 51.30 70.07 -18.13
N GLU A 547 51.84 70.36 -16.94
CA GLU A 547 53.25 70.70 -16.76
C GLU A 547 54.00 69.45 -16.31
N LEU A 548 54.87 68.93 -17.18
CA LEU A 548 55.72 67.80 -16.87
C LEU A 548 57.08 68.31 -16.39
N SER A 549 57.65 67.66 -15.39
CA SER A 549 59.04 67.90 -14.97
C SER A 549 59.72 66.57 -14.67
N THR A 550 60.94 66.39 -15.19
CA THR A 550 61.71 65.16 -15.00
C THR A 550 63.02 65.47 -14.31
N ARG A 551 63.18 65.05 -13.04
CA ARG A 551 64.45 65.23 -12.33
C ARG A 551 65.31 63.98 -12.45
N THR A 552 66.40 64.08 -13.20
CA THR A 552 67.51 63.11 -13.16
C THR A 552 68.27 63.30 -11.85
N GLY A 553 68.34 62.26 -11.02
CA GLY A 553 69.18 62.29 -9.83
C GLY A 553 70.66 62.40 -10.20
N PRO A 554 71.51 62.96 -9.31
CA PRO A 554 72.96 62.90 -9.50
C PRO A 554 73.42 61.43 -9.51
N ASP A 555 74.27 61.10 -10.48
CA ASP A 555 75.02 59.83 -10.51
C ASP A 555 75.74 59.65 -9.17
N HIS A 556 75.61 58.45 -8.58
CA HIS A 556 76.36 58.09 -7.39
C HIS A 556 77.83 57.88 -7.77
N ASP A 557 78.63 58.92 -7.57
CA ASP A 557 80.01 58.76 -7.11
C ASP A 557 80.20 59.73 -5.94
N LEU A 558 80.88 59.30 -4.87
CA LEU A 558 81.20 60.00 -3.61
C LEU A 558 80.34 59.60 -2.38
N SER A 559 80.71 58.48 -1.78
CA SER A 559 80.44 58.12 -0.38
C SER A 559 81.52 58.68 0.57
N TRP A 560 81.40 59.94 1.00
CA TRP A 560 82.08 60.47 2.19
C TRP A 560 81.43 61.79 2.64
N LEU A 561 80.53 61.73 3.63
CA LEU A 561 80.30 62.67 4.76
C LEU A 561 78.83 62.58 5.19
N GLY A 562 78.61 62.19 6.45
CA GLY A 562 77.30 62.06 7.05
C GLY A 562 76.62 63.41 7.30
N ARG A 563 75.45 63.61 6.68
CA ARG A 563 74.21 64.24 7.19
C ARG A 563 73.24 64.34 6.01
N ARG A 564 72.20 63.49 5.96
CA ARG A 564 71.08 63.65 5.03
C ARG A 564 70.13 64.72 5.57
N PRO A 565 69.80 65.78 4.82
CA PRO A 565 68.60 66.58 5.07
C PRO A 565 67.36 65.74 4.73
N SER A 566 66.27 65.94 5.47
CA SER A 566 64.99 65.22 5.33
C SER A 566 64.12 65.66 4.14
N ASP A 567 64.62 66.53 3.25
CA ASP A 567 63.88 67.06 2.09
C ASP A 567 64.55 66.67 0.75
N ALA A 568 65.03 65.42 0.63
CA ALA A 568 65.47 64.89 -0.65
C ALA A 568 64.23 64.56 -1.50
N GLN A 569 63.75 65.54 -2.25
CA GLN A 569 62.70 65.38 -3.26
C GLN A 569 63.18 64.35 -4.29
N GLU A 570 62.61 63.15 -4.24
CA GLU A 570 63.10 61.96 -4.94
C GLU A 570 63.20 62.15 -6.45
N SER A 571 64.29 61.65 -7.04
CA SER A 571 64.52 61.67 -8.49
C SER A 571 63.42 60.90 -9.22
N GLY A 572 62.74 61.52 -10.19
CA GLY A 572 61.54 60.94 -10.79
C GLY A 572 60.81 61.86 -11.76
N VAL A 573 59.59 61.45 -12.14
CA VAL A 573 58.68 62.17 -13.04
C VAL A 573 57.60 62.84 -12.20
N THR A 574 57.42 64.15 -12.35
CA THR A 574 56.33 64.90 -11.71
C THR A 574 55.48 65.59 -12.78
N ALA A 575 54.18 65.34 -12.77
CA ALA A 575 53.21 65.97 -13.67
C ALA A 575 52.20 66.78 -12.85
N ARG A 576 52.09 68.08 -13.13
CA ARG A 576 51.07 68.95 -12.56
C ARG A 576 49.92 69.11 -13.56
N LEU A 577 48.76 68.57 -13.20
CA LEU A 577 47.52 68.72 -13.93
C LEU A 577 46.94 70.11 -13.58
N LEU A 578 46.79 70.98 -14.58
CA LEU A 578 46.23 72.33 -14.41
C LEU A 578 44.72 72.36 -14.69
N SER A 579 44.13 73.55 -14.58
CA SER A 579 42.71 73.78 -14.81
C SER A 579 42.22 73.21 -16.15
N GLY A 580 41.03 72.61 -16.14
CA GLY A 580 40.51 71.79 -17.24
C GLY A 580 40.79 70.29 -17.09
N LEU A 581 41.72 69.90 -16.22
CA LEU A 581 41.94 68.52 -15.79
C LEU A 581 41.69 68.40 -14.27
N PRO A 582 41.67 67.18 -13.69
CA PRO A 582 41.62 67.03 -12.24
C PRO A 582 42.89 67.67 -11.64
N GLU A 583 42.78 68.90 -11.11
CA GLU A 583 43.94 69.66 -10.61
C GLU A 583 44.64 68.90 -9.48
N ARG A 584 45.78 68.28 -9.79
CA ARG A 584 46.61 67.46 -8.89
C ARG A 584 48.06 67.45 -9.38
N THR A 585 48.99 67.34 -8.45
CA THR A 585 50.39 67.03 -8.77
C THR A 585 50.61 65.53 -8.56
N LEU A 586 50.98 64.83 -9.63
CA LEU A 586 51.29 63.41 -9.66
C LEU A 586 52.81 63.23 -9.69
N SER A 587 53.35 62.37 -8.84
CA SER A 587 54.79 62.16 -8.70
C SER A 587 55.08 60.66 -8.73
N VAL A 588 55.98 60.22 -9.60
CA VAL A 588 56.47 58.83 -9.67
C VAL A 588 57.99 58.84 -9.56
N ALA A 589 58.52 58.32 -8.46
CA ALA A 589 59.95 58.24 -8.21
C ALA A 589 60.61 57.11 -9.01
N ARG A 590 61.94 57.08 -9.03
CA ARG A 590 62.70 55.89 -9.41
C ARG A 590 62.54 54.78 -8.35
N PRO A 591 62.76 53.50 -8.72
CA PRO A 591 62.75 52.43 -7.73
C PRO A 591 63.85 52.65 -6.68
N ASP A 592 63.54 52.36 -5.41
CA ASP A 592 64.52 52.29 -4.33
C ASP A 592 65.44 51.05 -4.47
N ASP A 593 66.42 50.89 -3.58
CA ASP A 593 67.35 49.73 -3.58
C ASP A 593 66.61 48.39 -3.39
N GLY A 594 65.39 48.40 -2.86
CA GLY A 594 64.50 47.25 -2.72
C GLY A 594 63.56 47.05 -3.92
N GLY A 595 63.71 47.86 -4.97
CA GLY A 595 62.89 47.82 -6.18
C GLY A 595 61.47 48.36 -6.00
N ARG A 596 61.13 49.07 -4.92
CA ARG A 596 59.82 49.71 -4.68
C ARG A 596 59.79 51.11 -5.29
N ILE A 597 58.65 51.48 -5.88
CA ILE A 597 58.50 52.80 -6.51
C ILE A 597 57.60 53.68 -5.63
N ALA A 598 58.11 54.82 -5.18
CA ALA A 598 57.30 55.81 -4.48
C ALA A 598 56.41 56.55 -5.48
N VAL A 599 55.12 56.61 -5.18
CA VAL A 599 54.11 57.33 -5.97
C VAL A 599 53.36 58.27 -5.05
N ALA A 600 53.27 59.54 -5.42
CA ALA A 600 52.57 60.54 -4.62
C ALA A 600 51.57 61.35 -5.44
N VAL A 601 50.37 61.54 -4.87
CA VAL A 601 49.30 62.36 -5.44
C VAL A 601 48.99 63.49 -4.46
N ARG A 602 49.07 64.74 -4.94
CA ARG A 602 48.98 65.94 -4.10
C ARG A 602 47.95 66.93 -4.62
N ASN A 603 47.05 67.35 -3.74
CA ASN A 603 46.17 68.51 -3.94
C ASN A 603 45.68 69.02 -2.58
N GLY A 604 46.51 69.81 -1.90
CA GLY A 604 46.30 70.22 -0.50
C GLY A 604 46.51 69.10 0.53
N ARG A 605 46.09 67.85 0.21
CA ARG A 605 46.39 66.60 0.94
C ARG A 605 47.35 65.75 0.12
N THR A 606 48.41 65.24 0.74
CA THR A 606 49.42 64.39 0.09
C THR A 606 49.19 62.94 0.48
N GLU A 607 48.98 62.08 -0.53
CA GLU A 607 48.94 60.62 -0.38
C GLU A 607 50.16 60.03 -1.06
N THR A 608 50.86 59.10 -0.40
CA THR A 608 52.10 58.50 -0.91
C THR A 608 52.08 56.98 -0.69
N TRP A 609 52.46 56.22 -1.71
CA TRP A 609 52.57 54.75 -1.67
C TRP A 609 53.94 54.30 -2.14
N HIS A 610 54.47 53.22 -1.55
CA HIS A 610 55.68 52.54 -2.02
C HIS A 610 55.31 51.19 -2.64
N LEU A 611 55.15 51.17 -3.96
CA LEU A 611 54.56 50.05 -4.69
C LEU A 611 55.57 48.95 -5.01
N THR A 612 55.24 47.72 -4.62
CA THR A 612 55.87 46.48 -5.11
C THR A 612 55.26 46.05 -6.46
N PRO A 613 55.94 45.21 -7.27
CA PRO A 613 55.39 44.75 -8.56
C PRO A 613 54.06 44.01 -8.38
N GLY A 614 53.01 44.41 -9.10
CA GLY A 614 51.66 43.84 -8.97
C GLY A 614 50.78 44.50 -7.91
N GLU A 615 51.33 45.43 -7.12
CA GLU A 615 50.58 46.15 -6.09
C GLU A 615 49.70 47.26 -6.71
N GLN A 616 48.47 47.36 -6.21
CA GLN A 616 47.48 48.36 -6.61
C GLN A 616 46.78 48.93 -5.37
N HIS A 617 46.56 50.24 -5.38
CA HIS A 617 45.78 50.98 -4.40
C HIS A 617 44.69 51.77 -5.11
N GLN A 618 43.50 51.82 -4.52
CA GLN A 618 42.40 52.66 -4.98
C GLN A 618 41.86 53.43 -3.78
N ILE A 619 41.83 54.75 -3.88
CA ILE A 619 41.41 55.63 -2.78
C ILE A 619 40.59 56.80 -3.28
N ARG A 620 39.81 57.39 -2.37
CA ARG A 620 39.15 58.66 -2.62
C ARG A 620 40.04 59.85 -2.26
N HIS A 621 40.23 60.76 -3.24
CA HIS A 621 41.04 61.98 -3.09
C HIS A 621 40.24 63.21 -3.52
N GLY A 622 39.43 63.73 -2.60
CA GLY A 622 38.45 64.78 -2.85
C GLY A 622 37.22 64.23 -3.59
N GLU A 623 36.91 64.83 -4.74
CA GLU A 623 35.77 64.47 -5.60
C GLU A 623 36.08 63.36 -6.62
N TYR A 624 37.31 62.84 -6.59
CA TYR A 624 37.80 61.89 -7.58
C TYR A 624 38.27 60.61 -6.90
N GLU A 625 38.12 59.53 -7.64
CA GLU A 625 38.63 58.21 -7.34
C GLU A 625 40.01 58.06 -7.97
N VAL A 626 41.04 57.80 -7.16
CA VAL A 626 42.42 57.68 -7.62
C VAL A 626 42.85 56.22 -7.52
N THR A 627 43.23 55.65 -8.66
CA THR A 627 43.81 54.32 -8.75
C THR A 627 45.29 54.44 -9.04
N VAL A 628 46.13 53.80 -8.24
CA VAL A 628 47.57 53.72 -8.44
C VAL A 628 47.96 52.25 -8.53
N ARG A 629 48.62 51.85 -9.61
CA ARG A 629 49.07 50.46 -9.80
C ARG A 629 50.43 50.34 -10.42
N ARG A 630 51.14 49.26 -10.08
CA ARG A 630 52.40 48.87 -10.73
C ARG A 630 52.22 47.53 -11.45
N THR A 631 52.55 47.48 -12.73
CA THR A 631 52.41 46.26 -13.54
C THR A 631 53.33 45.13 -13.04
N PRO A 632 52.83 43.91 -12.79
CA PRO A 632 53.66 42.72 -12.53
C PRO A 632 54.32 42.26 -13.84
N GLY A 633 55.55 41.73 -13.76
CA GLY A 633 56.50 41.66 -14.88
C GLY A 633 56.03 41.04 -16.21
N SER A 634 56.00 41.85 -17.28
CA SER A 634 56.84 41.78 -18.51
C SER A 634 56.59 43.02 -19.39
N GLU A 635 57.47 43.25 -20.38
CA GLU A 635 57.89 44.51 -21.05
C GLU A 635 56.87 45.61 -21.43
N PRO A 636 57.16 46.91 -21.17
CA PRO A 636 58.08 47.48 -20.17
C PRO A 636 57.37 47.76 -18.83
N PRO A 637 58.09 47.63 -17.69
CA PRO A 637 57.55 47.91 -16.35
C PRO A 637 57.03 49.34 -16.26
N ALA A 638 55.82 49.51 -15.72
CA ALA A 638 55.17 50.81 -15.63
C ALA A 638 54.41 51.02 -14.31
N VAL A 639 54.33 52.28 -13.92
CA VAL A 639 53.42 52.77 -12.87
C VAL A 639 52.31 53.54 -13.55
N GLU A 640 51.06 53.24 -13.21
CA GLU A 640 49.89 53.92 -13.74
C GLU A 640 49.10 54.57 -12.60
N ILE A 641 48.78 55.84 -12.78
CA ILE A 641 47.91 56.62 -11.91
C ILE A 641 46.69 57.03 -12.73
N GLY A 642 45.50 56.54 -12.37
CA GLY A 642 44.22 56.94 -12.93
C GLY A 642 43.45 57.81 -11.95
N ILE A 643 42.81 58.86 -12.43
CA ILE A 643 41.95 59.77 -11.67
C ILE A 643 40.61 59.81 -12.39
N ALA A 644 39.58 59.22 -11.78
CA ALA A 644 38.24 59.14 -12.33
C ALA A 644 37.27 60.00 -11.53
N THR A 645 36.31 60.65 -12.20
CA THR A 645 35.18 61.29 -11.50
C THR A 645 34.20 60.23 -11.01
N VAL A 646 33.66 60.42 -9.82
CA VAL A 646 32.63 59.54 -9.26
C VAL A 646 31.28 59.80 -9.96
N PRO A 647 30.54 58.78 -10.40
CA PRO A 647 29.20 58.95 -10.97
C PRO A 647 28.23 59.65 -10.01
N GLU A 648 27.38 60.52 -10.55
CA GLU A 648 26.29 61.16 -9.80
C GLU A 648 25.38 60.13 -9.15
N ALA A 649 24.83 60.46 -7.97
CA ALA A 649 24.01 59.54 -7.18
C ALA A 649 22.78 59.00 -7.97
N ALA A 650 22.17 59.83 -8.82
CA ALA A 650 21.03 59.42 -9.64
C ALA A 650 21.39 58.28 -10.62
N ASN A 651 22.59 58.30 -11.19
CA ASN A 651 23.04 57.30 -12.16
C ASN A 651 23.35 55.93 -11.52
N ARG A 652 23.55 55.89 -10.20
CA ARG A 652 23.83 54.64 -9.46
C ARG A 652 22.61 53.73 -9.30
N SER A 653 21.42 54.26 -9.57
CA SER A 653 20.16 53.51 -9.54
C SER A 653 19.59 53.25 -10.95
N VAL A 654 20.34 53.63 -11.99
CA VAL A 654 19.96 53.37 -13.39
C VAL A 654 20.78 52.19 -13.91
N LEU A 655 20.09 51.18 -14.43
CA LEU A 655 20.68 49.96 -14.96
C LEU A 655 20.25 49.79 -16.43
N PRO A 656 21.09 50.22 -17.40
CA PRO A 656 20.85 49.92 -18.80
C PRO A 656 21.24 48.47 -19.09
N LEU A 657 20.35 47.70 -19.72
CA LEU A 657 20.62 46.32 -20.17
C LEU A 657 21.16 46.31 -21.59
N ASP A 658 21.94 45.29 -21.93
CA ASP A 658 22.56 45.09 -23.24
C ASP A 658 21.57 44.72 -24.37
N SER A 659 20.34 44.38 -24.01
CA SER A 659 19.30 43.86 -24.89
C SER A 659 17.93 44.44 -24.54
N VAL A 660 17.01 44.46 -25.51
CA VAL A 660 15.61 44.88 -25.29
C VAL A 660 14.86 43.72 -24.64
N GLN A 661 14.25 44.00 -23.50
CA GLN A 661 13.56 43.05 -22.64
C GLN A 661 12.14 43.55 -22.36
N ASP A 662 11.15 42.99 -23.07
CA ASP A 662 9.74 43.40 -22.98
C ASP A 662 9.01 42.77 -21.77
N GLY A 663 9.57 41.69 -21.19
CA GLY A 663 8.99 40.98 -20.05
C GLY A 663 9.23 41.62 -18.67
N ILE A 664 9.97 42.73 -18.60
CA ILE A 664 10.27 43.42 -17.34
C ILE A 664 9.24 44.53 -17.10
N THR A 665 8.55 44.49 -15.96
CA THR A 665 7.48 45.42 -15.60
C THR A 665 7.83 46.26 -14.37
N VAL A 666 7.22 47.44 -14.25
CA VAL A 666 7.35 48.28 -13.04
C VAL A 666 6.78 47.53 -11.83
N GLY A 667 7.52 47.55 -10.72
CA GLY A 667 7.21 46.82 -9.50
C GLY A 667 7.76 45.39 -9.44
N SER A 668 8.25 44.84 -10.56
CA SER A 668 8.91 43.53 -10.58
C SER A 668 10.27 43.57 -9.85
N TRP A 669 10.68 42.41 -9.37
CA TRP A 669 11.97 42.23 -8.72
C TRP A 669 13.10 42.10 -9.74
N VAL A 670 14.26 42.66 -9.39
CA VAL A 670 15.53 42.42 -10.08
C VAL A 670 16.56 41.95 -9.07
N ALA A 671 17.34 40.94 -9.46
CA ALA A 671 18.48 40.44 -8.70
C ALA A 671 19.77 40.66 -9.51
N ILE A 672 20.73 41.38 -8.94
CA ILE A 672 21.97 41.78 -9.60
C ILE A 672 23.12 41.10 -8.87
N ARG A 673 23.90 40.31 -9.59
CA ARG A 673 25.05 39.58 -9.06
C ARG A 673 26.34 40.14 -9.61
N ARG A 674 27.24 40.57 -8.72
CA ARG A 674 28.55 41.20 -9.01
C ARG A 674 29.65 40.44 -8.24
N PRO A 675 30.11 39.28 -8.72
CA PRO A 675 30.93 38.35 -7.94
C PRO A 675 32.23 38.92 -7.37
N ARG A 676 32.85 39.89 -8.05
CA ARG A 676 34.12 40.49 -7.59
C ARG A 676 33.94 41.72 -6.70
N LYS A 677 32.72 42.24 -6.48
CA LYS A 677 32.48 43.45 -5.69
C LYS A 677 32.77 43.22 -4.22
N GLY A 678 33.61 44.08 -3.61
CA GLY A 678 34.04 43.99 -2.22
C GLY A 678 34.95 42.80 -1.90
N ALA A 679 35.46 42.09 -2.91
CA ALA A 679 36.39 40.97 -2.71
C ALA A 679 37.84 41.44 -2.52
N ASP A 680 38.58 40.76 -1.65
CA ASP A 680 40.00 41.05 -1.39
C ASP A 680 40.92 40.52 -2.51
N GLY A 681 42.03 41.23 -2.76
CA GLY A 681 43.09 40.80 -3.69
C GLY A 681 43.13 41.56 -5.03
N PRO A 682 44.12 41.27 -5.90
CA PRO A 682 44.43 42.08 -7.09
C PRO A 682 43.38 42.02 -8.21
N VAL A 683 42.35 41.17 -8.08
CA VAL A 683 41.27 40.97 -9.08
C VAL A 683 39.90 41.41 -8.53
N GLY A 684 39.81 41.78 -7.26
CA GLY A 684 38.60 42.28 -6.62
C GLY A 684 38.24 43.71 -7.06
N ILE A 685 36.95 44.05 -7.01
CA ILE A 685 36.44 45.40 -7.28
C ILE A 685 36.18 46.07 -5.92
N PRO A 686 36.89 47.15 -5.57
CA PRO A 686 36.70 47.86 -4.30
C PRO A 686 35.27 48.40 -4.10
N GLY A 687 34.86 48.59 -2.85
CA GLY A 687 33.58 49.18 -2.46
C GLY A 687 32.76 48.29 -1.52
N ASP A 688 31.46 48.59 -1.39
CA ASP A 688 30.57 47.90 -0.45
C ASP A 688 30.35 46.43 -0.86
N PRO A 689 30.78 45.44 -0.05
CA PRO A 689 30.55 44.02 -0.35
C PRO A 689 29.07 43.64 -0.40
N LYS A 690 28.16 44.44 0.19
CA LYS A 690 26.71 44.20 0.06
C LYS A 690 26.22 44.37 -1.38
N LEU A 691 26.94 45.11 -2.21
CA LEU A 691 26.62 45.27 -3.63
C LEU A 691 27.07 44.08 -4.49
N ALA A 692 27.73 43.07 -3.92
CA ALA A 692 28.03 41.82 -4.60
C ALA A 692 26.76 41.04 -4.99
N PHE A 693 25.68 41.21 -4.23
CA PHE A 693 24.37 40.67 -4.55
C PHE A 693 23.26 41.63 -4.08
N VAL A 694 22.60 42.27 -5.03
CA VAL A 694 21.53 43.26 -4.77
C VAL A 694 20.21 42.70 -5.24
N THR A 695 19.18 42.78 -4.39
CA THR A 695 17.79 42.50 -4.77
C THR A 695 16.97 43.75 -4.53
N THR A 696 16.38 44.32 -5.58
CA THR A 696 15.63 45.57 -5.51
C THR A 696 14.45 45.55 -6.47
N ARG A 697 13.60 46.57 -6.42
CA ARG A 697 12.42 46.71 -7.28
C ARG A 697 12.66 47.71 -8.39
N VAL A 698 12.05 47.43 -9.54
CA VAL A 698 12.03 48.33 -10.69
C VAL A 698 10.98 49.42 -10.46
N THR A 699 11.40 50.69 -10.47
CA THR A 699 10.52 51.86 -10.31
C THR A 699 10.12 52.48 -11.65
N ALA A 700 10.94 52.33 -12.68
CA ALA A 700 10.62 52.73 -14.05
C ALA A 700 11.33 51.84 -15.08
N VAL A 701 10.71 51.66 -16.25
CA VAL A 701 11.26 50.89 -17.38
C VAL A 701 11.08 51.72 -18.65
N ARG A 702 12.14 51.83 -19.46
CA ARG A 702 12.05 52.41 -20.81
C ARG A 702 13.01 51.72 -21.77
N THR A 703 12.69 51.71 -23.06
CA THR A 703 13.65 51.31 -24.10
C THR A 703 14.46 52.51 -24.53
N ALA A 704 15.79 52.40 -24.54
CA ALA A 704 16.69 53.47 -24.97
C ALA A 704 17.75 52.94 -25.95
N ALA A 705 18.23 53.83 -26.82
CA ALA A 705 19.38 53.57 -27.68
C ALA A 705 20.62 54.24 -27.07
N TYR A 706 21.70 53.48 -26.95
CA TYR A 706 22.96 53.93 -26.35
C TYR A 706 24.08 53.88 -27.39
N THR A 707 24.84 54.98 -27.48
CA THR A 707 26.11 55.09 -28.22
C THR A 707 27.21 55.42 -27.22
N GLN A 708 27.68 54.42 -26.48
CA GLN A 708 28.67 54.57 -25.41
C GLN A 708 29.70 53.44 -25.49
N PHE A 709 30.89 53.64 -24.91
CA PHE A 709 31.97 52.64 -24.87
C PHE A 709 32.43 52.11 -26.25
N GLY A 710 32.27 52.92 -27.30
CA GLY A 710 32.61 52.53 -28.67
C GLY A 710 31.65 51.51 -29.30
N ILE A 711 30.50 51.24 -28.67
CA ILE A 711 29.46 50.36 -29.17
C ILE A 711 28.13 51.12 -29.30
N THR A 712 27.31 50.69 -30.27
CA THR A 712 25.96 51.21 -30.48
C THR A 712 24.98 50.08 -30.30
N GLY A 713 23.97 50.28 -29.47
CA GLY A 713 22.96 49.26 -29.23
C GLY A 713 21.67 49.84 -28.68
N ARG A 714 20.63 49.01 -28.62
CA ARG A 714 19.33 49.35 -28.05
C ARG A 714 19.01 48.34 -26.95
N GLY A 715 18.59 48.81 -25.80
CA GLY A 715 18.31 47.96 -24.64
C GLY A 715 17.27 48.55 -23.70
N THR A 716 16.84 47.73 -22.74
CA THR A 716 15.92 48.17 -21.69
C THR A 716 16.69 48.89 -20.58
N GLU A 717 16.29 50.11 -20.25
CA GLU A 717 16.77 50.85 -19.08
C GLU A 717 15.84 50.62 -17.90
N LEU A 718 16.41 50.23 -16.77
CA LEU A 718 15.70 50.07 -15.50
C LEU A 718 16.10 51.18 -14.54
N THR A 719 15.14 51.86 -13.95
CA THR A 719 15.36 52.66 -12.75
C THR A 719 15.01 51.80 -11.55
N LEU A 720 15.92 51.70 -10.58
CA LEU A 720 15.84 50.84 -9.42
C LEU A 720 15.47 51.64 -8.17
N ALA A 721 14.82 51.00 -7.19
CA ALA A 721 14.50 51.62 -5.91
C ALA A 721 15.76 51.85 -5.06
N ASP A 722 16.71 50.91 -5.12
CA ASP A 722 17.99 50.97 -4.43
C ASP A 722 19.15 51.06 -5.42
N PRO A 723 20.26 51.75 -5.07
CA PRO A 723 21.43 51.83 -5.92
C PRO A 723 22.11 50.46 -6.05
N TRP A 724 22.59 50.14 -7.26
CA TRP A 724 23.36 48.91 -7.55
C TRP A 724 24.85 49.18 -7.76
N LEU A 725 25.23 50.46 -7.81
CA LEU A 725 26.59 50.98 -7.86
C LEU A 725 26.89 51.84 -6.64
N ASP A 726 28.14 51.87 -6.20
CA ASP A 726 28.62 52.83 -5.22
C ASP A 726 29.58 53.86 -5.83
N GLU A 727 30.24 54.63 -4.97
CA GLU A 727 31.19 55.67 -5.36
C GLU A 727 32.54 55.15 -5.88
N HIS A 728 32.88 53.89 -5.64
CA HIS A 728 34.13 53.27 -6.12
C HIS A 728 33.96 52.67 -7.52
N ASP A 729 32.71 52.48 -7.96
CA ASP A 729 32.35 51.99 -9.29
C ASP A 729 32.46 53.12 -10.32
N VAL A 730 33.69 53.40 -10.77
CA VAL A 730 33.98 54.52 -11.68
C VAL A 730 34.39 54.07 -13.10
N LEU A 731 34.80 52.81 -13.25
CA LEU A 731 35.25 52.21 -14.52
C LEU A 731 34.32 51.09 -14.97
N LEU A 732 34.27 50.85 -16.28
CA LEU A 732 33.46 49.81 -16.89
C LEU A 732 33.84 48.40 -16.40
N SER A 733 35.11 48.15 -16.09
CA SER A 733 35.57 46.90 -15.44
C SER A 733 34.85 46.55 -14.14
N ALA A 734 34.27 47.53 -13.45
CA ALA A 734 33.51 47.32 -12.22
C ALA A 734 32.15 46.64 -12.46
N ILE A 735 31.66 46.62 -13.70
CA ILE A 735 30.35 46.04 -14.05
C ILE A 735 30.44 44.87 -15.05
N ARG A 736 31.62 44.55 -15.57
CA ARG A 736 31.80 43.52 -16.63
C ARG A 736 31.38 42.11 -16.23
N ASP A 737 31.49 41.75 -14.96
CA ASP A 737 31.07 40.47 -14.39
C ASP A 737 29.67 40.51 -13.77
N THR A 738 28.91 41.58 -14.05
CA THR A 738 27.55 41.70 -13.54
C THR A 738 26.59 40.84 -14.34
N THR A 739 25.78 40.05 -13.65
CA THR A 739 24.63 39.37 -14.23
C THR A 739 23.35 39.91 -13.60
N VAL A 740 22.37 40.22 -14.43
CA VAL A 740 21.08 40.76 -14.03
C VAL A 740 20.01 39.71 -14.30
N TYR A 741 19.28 39.33 -13.25
CA TYR A 741 18.12 38.46 -13.33
C TYR A 741 16.86 39.29 -13.07
N ALA A 742 15.94 39.33 -14.03
CA ALA A 742 14.74 40.17 -13.98
C ALA A 742 13.50 39.42 -14.52
N GLY A 743 12.35 40.09 -14.56
CA GLY A 743 11.12 39.52 -15.09
C GLY A 743 10.59 38.37 -14.24
N GLY A 744 10.54 38.56 -12.92
CA GLY A 744 10.09 37.54 -11.98
C GLY A 744 8.63 37.16 -12.20
N GLU A 745 8.40 35.92 -12.61
CA GLU A 745 7.07 35.31 -12.72
C GLU A 745 6.75 34.54 -11.43
N PRO A 746 5.61 34.79 -10.76
CA PRO A 746 5.28 34.12 -9.51
C PRO A 746 4.94 32.64 -9.72
N LEU A 747 5.60 31.78 -8.95
CA LEU A 747 5.32 30.36 -8.86
C LEU A 747 4.57 30.06 -7.56
N ARG A 748 3.55 29.20 -7.65
CA ARG A 748 2.82 28.70 -6.48
C ARG A 748 3.52 27.44 -5.98
N MET A 749 3.87 27.40 -4.70
CA MET A 749 4.37 26.18 -4.04
C MET A 749 3.30 25.10 -4.05
N ALA A 750 3.71 23.85 -4.26
CA ALA A 750 2.88 22.65 -4.09
C ALA A 750 3.22 21.96 -2.77
N ASP A 751 2.28 21.16 -2.29
CA ASP A 751 2.42 20.37 -1.05
C ASP A 751 3.58 19.37 -1.13
N GLU A 752 4.07 18.92 0.02
CA GLU A 752 5.15 17.93 0.14
C GLU A 752 4.62 16.52 0.36
N PRO A 753 5.28 15.50 -0.21
CA PRO A 753 4.87 14.11 -0.01
C PRO A 753 4.96 13.70 1.47
N LEU A 754 3.89 13.07 1.96
CA LEU A 754 3.88 12.36 3.24
C LEU A 754 4.54 11.00 3.02
N GLY A 755 5.70 10.78 3.67
CA GLY A 755 6.50 9.57 3.50
C GLY A 755 6.06 8.36 4.35
N GLU A 756 5.17 8.56 5.31
CA GLU A 756 4.73 7.50 6.23
C GLU A 756 3.70 6.57 5.57
N ASP A 757 3.84 5.27 5.77
CA ASP A 757 2.83 4.29 5.35
C ASP A 757 1.50 4.47 6.11
N VAL A 758 0.42 3.93 5.54
CA VAL A 758 -0.92 3.95 6.15
C VAL A 758 -1.09 2.72 7.02
N HIS A 759 -1.31 2.92 8.32
CA HIS A 759 -1.50 1.85 9.30
C HIS A 759 -2.23 2.34 10.55
N GLY A 760 -2.45 1.45 11.52
CA GLY A 760 -3.15 1.82 12.75
C GLY A 760 -4.64 2.06 12.50
N ASN A 761 -5.29 2.82 13.37
CA ASN A 761 -6.73 3.09 13.32
C ASN A 761 -7.08 4.50 12.81
N GLU A 762 -6.12 5.34 12.43
CA GLU A 762 -6.38 6.69 11.92
C GLU A 762 -6.12 6.75 10.41
N LEU A 763 -7.11 7.23 9.64
CA LEU A 763 -7.00 7.44 8.20
C LEU A 763 -7.22 8.91 7.88
N GLU A 764 -6.13 9.62 7.56
CA GLU A 764 -6.17 10.99 7.08
C GLU A 764 -6.51 11.02 5.59
N LEU A 765 -7.61 11.65 5.22
CA LEU A 765 -8.08 11.76 3.84
C LEU A 765 -7.61 13.07 3.20
N ALA A 766 -7.43 13.06 1.88
CA ALA A 766 -6.87 14.18 1.12
C ALA A 766 -7.80 15.41 1.08
N GLU A 767 -9.09 15.21 1.24
CA GLU A 767 -10.11 16.25 1.11
C GLU A 767 -11.15 16.15 2.24
N LEU A 768 -11.96 17.20 2.37
CA LEU A 768 -13.18 17.19 3.17
C LEU A 768 -14.25 16.31 2.53
N TYR A 769 -14.59 15.20 3.17
CA TYR A 769 -15.68 14.31 2.79
C TYR A 769 -16.89 14.52 3.71
N ASP A 770 -18.01 14.94 3.11
CA ASP A 770 -19.30 15.08 3.80
C ASP A 770 -20.02 13.72 3.94
N GLY A 771 -20.88 13.60 4.95
CA GLY A 771 -21.89 12.56 5.12
C GLY A 771 -21.39 11.20 5.58
N LEU A 772 -20.09 11.07 5.86
CA LEU A 772 -19.51 9.88 6.48
C LEU A 772 -19.97 9.81 7.94
N LEU A 773 -20.43 8.63 8.37
CA LEU A 773 -21.00 8.41 9.70
C LEU A 773 -20.27 7.29 10.45
N PRO A 774 -20.15 7.39 11.78
CA PRO A 774 -19.81 6.24 12.62
C PRO A 774 -20.69 5.03 12.31
N GLY A 775 -20.10 3.84 12.32
CA GLY A 775 -20.73 2.58 11.93
C GLY A 775 -20.72 2.28 10.43
N ARG A 776 -20.37 3.23 9.56
CA ARG A 776 -20.22 2.98 8.12
C ARG A 776 -19.05 2.04 7.86
N ARG A 777 -19.26 1.09 6.96
CA ARG A 777 -18.26 0.12 6.49
C ARG A 777 -17.43 0.72 5.37
N LEU A 778 -16.13 0.42 5.40
CA LEU A 778 -15.14 0.79 4.40
C LEU A 778 -14.38 -0.47 3.97
N VAL A 779 -13.89 -0.48 2.75
CA VAL A 779 -12.87 -1.45 2.33
C VAL A 779 -11.58 -0.69 2.06
N VAL A 780 -10.51 -1.09 2.74
CA VAL A 780 -9.15 -0.55 2.56
C VAL A 780 -8.33 -1.58 1.80
N SER A 781 -7.67 -1.16 0.72
CA SER A 781 -6.81 -2.03 -0.08
C SER A 781 -5.57 -1.28 -0.52
N GLY A 782 -4.43 -1.95 -0.64
CA GLY A 782 -3.17 -1.33 -1.03
C GLY A 782 -2.04 -2.34 -1.09
N GLU A 783 -0.87 -1.90 -1.52
CA GLU A 783 0.37 -2.67 -1.42
C GLU A 783 0.86 -2.68 0.03
N ARG A 784 1.27 -3.84 0.52
CA ARG A 784 1.72 -4.03 1.90
C ARG A 784 3.22 -3.77 2.06
N THR A 785 3.59 -3.02 3.10
CA THR A 785 4.98 -2.68 3.45
C THR A 785 5.45 -3.31 4.76
N ASP A 786 4.55 -3.93 5.53
CA ASP A 786 4.86 -4.67 6.76
C ASP A 786 5.65 -5.98 6.50
N ILE A 787 5.96 -6.27 5.23
CA ILE A 787 6.59 -7.51 4.77
C ILE A 787 7.94 -7.20 4.13
N PRO A 788 9.03 -7.84 4.58
CA PRO A 788 10.32 -7.75 3.92
C PRO A 788 10.30 -8.53 2.58
N GLY A 789 10.62 -7.89 1.46
CA GLY A 789 10.67 -8.52 0.13
C GLY A 789 10.43 -7.55 -1.03
N PRO A 790 10.44 -8.00 -2.30
CA PRO A 790 10.15 -7.15 -3.45
C PRO A 790 8.69 -6.65 -3.42
N ALA A 791 8.53 -5.37 -3.76
CA ALA A 791 7.26 -4.64 -3.89
C ALA A 791 6.20 -5.39 -4.73
N GLY A 792 4.92 -5.26 -4.35
CA GLY A 792 3.78 -5.67 -5.18
C GLY A 792 2.71 -6.56 -4.54
N LEU A 793 2.86 -7.01 -3.29
CA LEU A 793 1.81 -7.78 -2.62
C LEU A 793 0.67 -6.86 -2.16
N ARG A 794 -0.54 -7.11 -2.62
CA ARG A 794 -1.73 -6.35 -2.20
C ARG A 794 -2.48 -7.01 -1.05
N GLY A 795 -2.88 -6.21 -0.08
CA GLY A 795 -3.82 -6.59 0.99
C GLY A 795 -5.19 -5.94 0.76
N THR A 796 -6.25 -6.52 1.33
CA THR A 796 -7.60 -5.95 1.34
C THR A 796 -8.30 -6.31 2.64
N GLU A 797 -8.83 -5.30 3.31
CA GLU A 797 -9.43 -5.42 4.65
C GLU A 797 -10.74 -4.64 4.74
N LEU A 798 -11.68 -5.16 5.53
CA LEU A 798 -12.92 -4.48 5.88
C LEU A 798 -12.71 -3.69 7.17
N ALA A 799 -12.99 -2.39 7.14
CA ALA A 799 -12.90 -1.49 8.29
C ALA A 799 -14.27 -0.86 8.60
N VAL A 800 -14.45 -0.39 9.83
CA VAL A 800 -15.65 0.32 10.27
C VAL A 800 -15.24 1.64 10.91
N ILE A 801 -15.91 2.72 10.51
CA ILE A 801 -15.69 4.06 11.08
C ILE A 801 -16.19 4.09 12.52
N ALA A 802 -15.33 4.41 13.47
CA ALA A 802 -15.69 4.73 14.86
C ALA A 802 -16.01 6.22 15.04
N ALA A 803 -15.23 7.11 14.41
CA ALA A 803 -15.42 8.56 14.48
C ALA A 803 -14.99 9.25 13.18
N VAL A 804 -15.55 10.44 12.95
CA VAL A 804 -15.23 11.32 11.82
C VAL A 804 -14.91 12.70 12.38
N GLU A 805 -13.71 13.19 12.08
CA GLU A 805 -13.22 14.50 12.47
C GLU A 805 -12.88 15.32 11.24
N GLN A 806 -13.14 16.62 11.30
CA GLN A 806 -12.69 17.57 10.27
C GLN A 806 -11.53 18.37 10.85
N ARG A 807 -10.33 18.14 10.32
CA ARG A 807 -9.08 18.69 10.85
C ARG A 807 -8.55 19.78 9.91
N LEU A 808 -7.93 20.80 10.50
CA LEU A 808 -7.19 21.87 9.84
C LEU A 808 -6.05 22.23 10.78
N ASP A 809 -4.83 22.26 10.27
CA ASP A 809 -3.67 22.76 10.97
C ASP A 809 -3.53 24.27 10.69
N PRO A 810 -3.78 25.14 11.70
CA PRO A 810 -3.68 26.59 11.52
C PRO A 810 -2.24 27.09 11.43
N GLU A 811 -1.22 26.25 11.68
CA GLU A 811 0.19 26.62 11.63
C GLU A 811 0.83 26.30 10.26
N LEU A 812 0.18 25.48 9.42
CA LEU A 812 0.67 25.09 8.10
C LEU A 812 0.07 25.97 6.98
N PRO A 813 0.86 26.84 6.32
CA PRO A 813 0.35 27.70 5.26
C PRO A 813 -0.09 26.90 4.04
N GLY A 814 -1.37 27.05 3.68
CA GLY A 814 -1.97 26.31 2.57
C GLY A 814 -2.71 25.05 2.99
N ASP A 815 -2.74 24.72 4.29
CA ASP A 815 -3.56 23.61 4.76
C ASP A 815 -5.05 23.94 4.60
N HIS A 816 -5.83 22.89 4.39
CA HIS A 816 -7.26 22.96 4.18
C HIS A 816 -7.97 21.97 5.09
N VAL A 817 -9.24 22.26 5.34
CA VAL A 817 -10.09 21.37 6.12
C VAL A 817 -10.19 20.04 5.38
N HIS A 818 -9.80 18.96 6.05
CA HIS A 818 -9.79 17.60 5.52
C HIS A 818 -10.37 16.63 6.54
N THR A 819 -10.81 15.48 6.06
CA THR A 819 -11.46 14.47 6.91
C THR A 819 -10.44 13.49 7.48
N VAL A 820 -10.50 13.26 8.79
CA VAL A 820 -9.77 12.21 9.49
C VAL A 820 -10.77 11.18 10.01
N LEU A 821 -10.55 9.91 9.67
CA LEU A 821 -11.39 8.81 10.12
C LEU A 821 -10.67 8.02 11.21
N THR A 822 -11.33 7.84 12.35
CA THR A 822 -10.92 6.86 13.34
C THR A 822 -11.67 5.57 13.10
N LEU A 823 -10.96 4.46 12.96
CA LEU A 823 -11.50 3.12 12.79
C LEU A 823 -11.79 2.47 14.15
N THR A 824 -12.70 1.51 14.18
CA THR A 824 -12.98 0.73 15.40
C THR A 824 -11.80 -0.13 15.86
N ALA A 825 -10.80 -0.34 14.99
CA ALA A 825 -9.56 -1.06 15.27
C ALA A 825 -8.45 -0.62 14.34
N ASP A 826 -7.23 -0.99 14.71
CA ASP A 826 -6.07 -0.88 13.83
C ASP A 826 -6.24 -1.76 12.59
N LEU A 827 -5.78 -1.25 11.45
CA LEU A 827 -5.54 -2.04 10.25
C LEU A 827 -4.55 -3.17 10.54
N ALA A 828 -4.81 -4.35 9.99
CA ALA A 828 -3.93 -5.50 10.15
C ALA A 828 -2.58 -5.33 9.46
N HIS A 829 -2.58 -4.56 8.37
CA HIS A 829 -1.44 -4.40 7.48
C HIS A 829 -0.95 -2.94 7.49
N ARG A 830 0.34 -2.75 7.19
CA ARG A 830 0.88 -1.43 6.83
C ARG A 830 0.85 -1.32 5.31
N TYR A 831 0.26 -0.24 4.80
CA TYR A 831 0.10 -0.05 3.37
C TYR A 831 0.93 1.11 2.84
N ARG A 832 1.57 0.89 1.69
CA ARG A 832 2.26 1.94 0.95
C ARG A 832 1.27 3.03 0.54
N ARG A 833 1.41 4.23 1.09
CA ARG A 833 0.38 5.31 1.07
C ARG A 833 -0.12 5.68 -0.32
N ASP A 834 0.74 5.72 -1.33
CA ASP A 834 0.39 6.03 -2.72
C ASP A 834 -0.45 4.93 -3.40
N THR A 835 -0.39 3.69 -2.91
CA THR A 835 -1.17 2.56 -3.45
C THR A 835 -2.53 2.35 -2.77
N VAL A 836 -2.78 3.04 -1.66
CA VAL A 836 -4.00 2.84 -0.85
C VAL A 836 -5.23 3.35 -1.57
N ARG A 837 -6.26 2.51 -1.60
CA ARG A 837 -7.61 2.80 -2.07
C ARG A 837 -8.61 2.46 -0.98
N ILE A 838 -9.48 3.41 -0.64
CA ILE A 838 -10.54 3.24 0.35
C ILE A 838 -11.89 3.39 -0.35
N GLN A 839 -12.71 2.34 -0.32
CA GLN A 839 -14.07 2.37 -0.88
C GLN A 839 -15.07 2.63 0.26
N GLY A 840 -15.90 3.66 0.12
CA GLY A 840 -16.88 4.08 1.14
C GLY A 840 -18.34 3.69 0.84
N ASN A 841 -18.63 3.25 -0.38
CA ASN A 841 -19.95 2.77 -0.82
C ASN A 841 -20.11 1.26 -0.59
N VAL A 842 -19.84 0.80 0.63
CA VAL A 842 -19.78 -0.64 0.97
C VAL A 842 -21.02 -1.07 1.74
N VAL A 843 -21.66 -2.15 1.30
CA VAL A 843 -22.86 -2.73 1.92
C VAL A 843 -22.77 -4.26 1.98
N PRO A 844 -23.24 -4.91 3.05
CA PRO A 844 -23.34 -6.37 3.09
C PRO A 844 -24.37 -6.86 2.06
N ALA A 845 -24.08 -8.01 1.47
CA ALA A 845 -24.98 -8.69 0.56
C ALA A 845 -24.95 -10.20 0.77
N THR A 846 -26.11 -10.81 0.56
CA THR A 846 -26.30 -12.27 0.66
C THR A 846 -26.82 -12.84 -0.65
N HIS A 847 -26.44 -14.07 -0.92
CA HIS A 847 -26.92 -14.81 -2.09
C HIS A 847 -28.42 -15.09 -2.01
N GLY A 848 -29.08 -15.04 -3.16
CA GLY A 848 -30.50 -15.34 -3.34
C GLY A 848 -31.30 -14.15 -3.83
N GLU A 849 -32.41 -14.45 -4.49
CA GLU A 849 -33.32 -13.50 -5.14
C GLU A 849 -34.68 -13.49 -4.43
N SER A 850 -35.22 -12.30 -4.16
CA SER A 850 -36.52 -12.07 -3.54
C SER A 850 -37.68 -12.17 -4.55
N ARG A 851 -38.79 -12.78 -4.11
CA ARG A 851 -40.10 -12.79 -4.80
C ARG A 851 -41.24 -12.48 -3.85
N ASP A 852 -42.31 -11.93 -4.40
CA ASP A 852 -43.57 -11.64 -3.70
C ASP A 852 -44.76 -11.91 -4.61
N GLU A 853 -45.38 -13.08 -4.46
CA GLU A 853 -46.37 -13.62 -5.40
C GLU A 853 -47.47 -14.43 -4.69
N PRO A 854 -48.69 -14.51 -5.26
CA PRO A 854 -49.71 -15.42 -4.76
C PRO A 854 -49.28 -16.87 -4.99
N ILE A 855 -49.40 -17.69 -3.94
CA ILE A 855 -49.08 -19.13 -3.97
C ILE A 855 -50.34 -20.00 -4.03
N GLY A 856 -51.52 -19.41 -3.81
CA GLY A 856 -52.79 -20.06 -4.10
C GLY A 856 -54.00 -19.41 -3.44
N SER A 857 -55.14 -20.09 -3.59
CA SER A 857 -56.45 -19.71 -3.08
C SER A 857 -56.84 -20.61 -1.92
N GLY A 858 -57.18 -20.02 -0.77
CA GLY A 858 -57.66 -20.75 0.40
C GLY A 858 -59.11 -21.23 0.22
N ASP A 859 -59.43 -22.37 0.85
CA ASP A 859 -60.79 -22.91 0.92
C ASP A 859 -61.12 -23.38 2.34
N ALA A 860 -61.98 -22.66 3.07
CA ALA A 860 -62.33 -22.97 4.45
C ALA A 860 -62.95 -24.37 4.66
N ALA A 861 -63.47 -25.01 3.59
CA ALA A 861 -63.99 -26.37 3.66
C ALA A 861 -62.89 -27.45 3.76
N ARG A 862 -61.66 -27.13 3.35
CA ARG A 862 -60.54 -28.08 3.26
C ARG A 862 -59.56 -27.92 4.42
N ALA A 863 -59.35 -29.00 5.16
CA ALA A 863 -58.30 -29.11 6.17
C ALA A 863 -56.93 -29.33 5.52
N HIS A 864 -55.85 -28.96 6.22
CA HIS A 864 -54.45 -29.24 5.83
C HIS A 864 -54.07 -28.82 4.39
N GLN A 865 -54.65 -27.72 3.92
CA GLN A 865 -54.31 -27.18 2.61
C GLN A 865 -52.83 -26.89 2.54
N THR A 866 -52.23 -27.29 1.42
CA THR A 866 -50.79 -27.25 1.19
C THR A 866 -50.52 -26.57 -0.14
N PHE A 867 -49.60 -25.60 -0.14
CA PHE A 867 -49.20 -24.85 -1.33
C PHE A 867 -47.69 -24.96 -1.51
N ALA A 868 -47.22 -25.09 -2.76
CA ALA A 868 -45.80 -25.10 -3.08
C ALA A 868 -45.35 -23.70 -3.53
N LEU A 869 -44.15 -23.28 -3.10
CA LEU A 869 -43.51 -22.08 -3.65
C LEU A 869 -43.16 -22.32 -5.12
N TRP A 870 -43.26 -21.29 -5.96
CA TRP A 870 -42.97 -21.44 -7.40
C TRP A 870 -41.48 -21.59 -7.70
N ARG A 871 -40.62 -21.01 -6.86
CA ARG A 871 -39.16 -21.09 -6.96
C ARG A 871 -38.57 -21.84 -5.78
N SER A 872 -37.51 -22.57 -6.05
CA SER A 872 -36.71 -23.32 -5.08
C SER A 872 -35.25 -23.26 -5.52
N PRO A 873 -34.30 -23.61 -4.64
CA PRO A 873 -34.46 -23.83 -3.20
C PRO A 873 -34.77 -22.52 -2.43
N LEU A 874 -35.54 -22.61 -1.32
CA LEU A 874 -35.76 -21.49 -0.40
C LEU A 874 -34.42 -21.04 0.20
N THR A 875 -34.17 -19.74 0.26
CA THR A 875 -32.99 -19.15 0.88
C THR A 875 -33.09 -19.18 2.39
N TRP A 876 -32.02 -19.62 3.05
CA TRP A 876 -31.86 -19.51 4.50
C TRP A 876 -30.61 -18.69 4.81
N LEU A 877 -30.71 -17.81 5.80
CA LEU A 877 -29.59 -16.99 6.26
C LEU A 877 -29.05 -17.53 7.58
N PRO A 878 -27.74 -17.38 7.86
CA PRO A 878 -27.18 -17.75 9.16
C PRO A 878 -27.88 -17.04 10.32
N ASP A 879 -28.19 -17.77 11.38
CA ASP A 879 -28.98 -17.28 12.52
C ASP A 879 -28.50 -17.93 13.85
N ASP A 880 -28.77 -17.29 14.98
CA ASP A 880 -28.39 -17.81 16.30
C ASP A 880 -29.38 -18.84 16.88
N SER A 881 -30.56 -19.02 16.27
CA SER A 881 -31.51 -20.09 16.62
C SER A 881 -30.88 -21.49 16.60
N PRO A 882 -31.41 -22.47 17.34
CA PRO A 882 -30.84 -23.83 17.43
C PRO A 882 -30.49 -24.50 16.09
N LEU A 883 -31.26 -24.22 15.02
CA LEU A 883 -31.01 -24.74 13.66
C LEU A 883 -29.82 -24.06 12.95
N GLY A 884 -29.35 -22.91 13.43
CA GLY A 884 -28.28 -22.13 12.83
C GLY A 884 -28.65 -21.35 11.57
N ALA A 885 -29.91 -21.41 11.17
CA ALA A 885 -30.38 -20.74 9.98
C ALA A 885 -31.86 -20.37 10.08
N ALA A 886 -32.21 -19.19 9.55
CA ALA A 886 -33.58 -18.69 9.50
C ALA A 886 -34.10 -18.65 8.05
N PRO A 887 -35.33 -19.17 7.79
CA PRO A 887 -35.90 -19.16 6.45
C PRO A 887 -36.29 -17.74 6.06
N GLN A 888 -35.95 -17.32 4.84
CA GLN A 888 -36.42 -16.06 4.28
C GLN A 888 -37.78 -16.29 3.60
N LEU A 889 -38.82 -16.56 4.41
CA LEU A 889 -40.20 -16.80 3.97
C LEU A 889 -41.19 -16.12 4.91
N GLU A 890 -42.08 -15.33 4.32
CA GLU A 890 -43.21 -14.68 4.98
C GLU A 890 -44.49 -15.04 4.24
N VAL A 891 -45.50 -15.55 4.96
CA VAL A 891 -46.78 -15.94 4.38
C VAL A 891 -47.88 -15.06 4.94
N ARG A 892 -48.63 -14.41 4.05
CA ARG A 892 -49.82 -13.62 4.41
C ARG A 892 -51.06 -14.22 3.77
N VAL A 893 -52.15 -14.27 4.55
CA VAL A 893 -53.48 -14.65 4.03
C VAL A 893 -54.43 -13.49 4.27
N ASP A 894 -55.05 -12.97 3.21
CA ASP A 894 -55.86 -11.75 3.25
C ASP A 894 -55.11 -10.56 3.89
N GLY A 895 -53.80 -10.46 3.64
CA GLY A 895 -52.92 -9.44 4.21
C GLY A 895 -52.49 -9.67 5.67
N LEU A 896 -53.03 -10.68 6.36
CA LEU A 896 -52.65 -11.02 7.72
C LEU A 896 -51.44 -11.94 7.74
N LEU A 897 -50.45 -11.65 8.59
CA LEU A 897 -49.27 -12.52 8.79
C LEU A 897 -49.66 -13.83 9.48
N TRP A 898 -49.20 -14.93 8.90
CA TRP A 898 -49.20 -16.26 9.51
C TRP A 898 -47.79 -16.60 9.98
N HIS A 899 -47.67 -17.37 11.06
CA HIS A 899 -46.38 -17.64 11.69
C HIS A 899 -45.92 -19.08 11.40
N PRO A 900 -44.64 -19.28 11.04
CA PRO A 900 -44.09 -20.62 10.93
C PRO A 900 -44.06 -21.28 12.32
N VAL A 901 -44.47 -22.53 12.39
CA VAL A 901 -44.35 -23.38 13.58
C VAL A 901 -43.72 -24.71 13.21
N ASP A 902 -43.26 -25.42 14.24
CA ASP A 902 -42.59 -26.70 14.03
C ASP A 902 -43.53 -27.86 13.77
N SER A 903 -44.70 -27.79 14.41
CA SER A 903 -45.78 -28.73 14.28
C SER A 903 -47.08 -27.97 14.49
N LEU A 904 -48.10 -28.36 13.73
CA LEU A 904 -49.48 -27.92 13.93
C LEU A 904 -50.07 -28.55 15.20
N ALA A 905 -49.54 -29.71 15.62
CA ALA A 905 -50.02 -30.41 16.81
C ALA A 905 -49.88 -29.52 18.06
N GLY A 906 -50.93 -29.50 18.89
CA GLY A 906 -50.98 -28.69 20.10
C GLY A 906 -51.24 -27.19 19.89
N ARG A 907 -51.38 -26.71 18.65
CA ARG A 907 -51.75 -25.32 18.34
C ARG A 907 -53.26 -25.13 18.43
N GLY A 908 -53.71 -24.01 18.97
CA GLY A 908 -55.13 -23.70 19.09
C GLY A 908 -55.83 -23.55 17.74
N PRO A 909 -57.16 -23.81 17.67
CA PRO A 909 -57.93 -23.86 16.41
C PRO A 909 -58.07 -22.51 15.68
N ARG A 910 -57.65 -21.41 16.31
CA ARG A 910 -57.65 -20.05 15.75
C ARG A 910 -56.25 -19.46 15.56
N GLU A 911 -55.20 -20.21 15.89
CA GLU A 911 -53.82 -19.75 15.72
C GLU A 911 -53.48 -19.72 14.23
N ARG A 912 -53.02 -18.56 13.74
CA ARG A 912 -52.58 -18.35 12.35
C ARG A 912 -51.16 -18.89 12.18
N VAL A 913 -51.05 -20.19 11.97
CA VAL A 913 -49.78 -20.90 11.91
C VAL A 913 -49.69 -21.79 10.68
N TYR A 914 -48.46 -22.00 10.19
CA TYR A 914 -48.17 -22.93 9.11
C TYR A 914 -46.90 -23.73 9.40
N VAL A 915 -46.77 -24.90 8.78
CA VAL A 915 -45.54 -25.70 8.80
C VAL A 915 -44.93 -25.74 7.40
N THR A 916 -43.60 -25.80 7.31
CA THR A 916 -42.90 -25.97 6.04
C THR A 916 -42.55 -27.44 5.76
N GLY A 917 -42.56 -27.81 4.50
CA GLY A 917 -42.19 -29.13 4.01
C GLY A 917 -41.46 -29.04 2.67
N THR A 918 -41.21 -30.21 2.09
CA THR A 918 -40.59 -30.36 0.77
C THR A 918 -41.49 -31.26 -0.06
N ALA A 919 -41.85 -30.83 -1.26
CA ALA A 919 -42.58 -31.63 -2.25
C ALA A 919 -41.66 -32.65 -2.92
N ASP A 920 -42.24 -33.62 -3.63
CA ASP A 920 -41.49 -34.67 -4.33
C ASP A 920 -40.58 -34.11 -5.45
N ASP A 921 -40.88 -32.90 -5.94
CA ASP A 921 -40.07 -32.15 -6.90
C ASP A 921 -39.01 -31.23 -6.25
N GLY A 922 -38.85 -31.30 -4.92
CA GLY A 922 -37.86 -30.52 -4.16
C GLY A 922 -38.29 -29.10 -3.81
N ARG A 923 -39.48 -28.65 -4.21
CA ARG A 923 -39.98 -27.30 -3.85
C ARG A 923 -40.44 -27.25 -2.39
N THR A 924 -40.25 -26.09 -1.76
CA THR A 924 -40.75 -25.87 -0.40
C THR A 924 -42.27 -25.76 -0.41
N THR A 925 -42.92 -26.47 0.51
CA THR A 925 -44.37 -26.41 0.70
C THR A 925 -44.74 -25.75 2.01
N VAL A 926 -45.93 -25.14 2.05
CA VAL A 926 -46.53 -24.50 3.22
C VAL A 926 -47.86 -25.19 3.50
N THR A 927 -48.00 -25.80 4.68
CA THR A 927 -49.21 -26.53 5.10
C THR A 927 -49.87 -25.82 6.28
N PHE A 928 -51.19 -25.63 6.18
CA PHE A 928 -52.02 -24.93 7.16
C PHE A 928 -52.81 -25.89 8.08
N GLY A 929 -53.45 -25.33 9.10
CA GLY A 929 -54.21 -26.08 10.11
C GLY A 929 -55.50 -26.73 9.59
N ASP A 930 -56.07 -27.60 10.42
CA ASP A 930 -57.35 -28.30 10.19
C ASP A 930 -58.53 -27.69 10.97
N GLY A 931 -58.31 -26.59 11.68
CA GLY A 931 -59.30 -25.95 12.55
C GLY A 931 -59.43 -26.58 13.94
N VAL A 932 -58.58 -27.55 14.28
CA VAL A 932 -58.36 -28.07 15.64
C VAL A 932 -56.93 -27.76 16.06
N HIS A 933 -55.99 -28.11 15.19
CA HIS A 933 -54.54 -27.93 15.28
C HIS A 933 -54.10 -26.83 14.33
N GLY A 934 -54.28 -25.57 14.76
CA GLY A 934 -54.11 -24.37 13.93
C GLY A 934 -55.35 -24.00 13.12
N ALA A 935 -55.42 -22.74 12.71
CA ALA A 935 -56.54 -22.19 11.94
C ALA A 935 -56.62 -22.77 10.52
N ARG A 936 -57.84 -22.97 10.03
CA ARG A 936 -58.11 -23.19 8.60
C ARG A 936 -57.93 -21.89 7.83
N LEU A 937 -57.60 -22.01 6.56
CA LEU A 937 -57.58 -20.87 5.67
C LEU A 937 -58.99 -20.32 5.44
N PRO A 938 -59.18 -18.99 5.45
CA PRO A 938 -60.38 -18.38 4.90
C PRO A 938 -60.49 -18.65 3.39
N SER A 939 -61.73 -18.80 2.91
CA SER A 939 -61.99 -18.92 1.47
C SER A 939 -61.71 -17.60 0.76
N GLY A 940 -60.91 -17.62 -0.30
CA GLY A 940 -60.59 -16.43 -1.09
C GLY A 940 -59.89 -16.77 -2.40
N HIS A 941 -59.78 -15.80 -3.30
CA HIS A 941 -59.05 -15.96 -4.56
C HIS A 941 -57.66 -15.35 -4.43
N ASP A 942 -56.61 -16.14 -4.68
CA ASP A 942 -55.20 -15.77 -4.56
C ASP A 942 -54.86 -15.05 -3.25
N ASN A 943 -55.63 -15.36 -2.20
CA ASN A 943 -55.53 -14.70 -0.91
C ASN A 943 -54.33 -15.18 -0.11
N VAL A 944 -53.72 -16.32 -0.48
CA VAL A 944 -52.49 -16.84 0.13
C VAL A 944 -51.30 -16.32 -0.67
N ARG A 945 -50.57 -15.36 -0.10
CA ARG A 945 -49.40 -14.71 -0.72
C ARG A 945 -48.14 -15.02 0.06
N ALA A 946 -47.06 -15.32 -0.65
CA ALA A 946 -45.75 -15.54 -0.03
C ALA A 946 -44.74 -14.53 -0.56
N ARG A 947 -44.03 -13.90 0.39
CA ARG A 947 -42.80 -13.17 0.12
C ARG A 947 -41.63 -14.03 0.59
N TYR A 948 -40.76 -14.40 -0.33
CA TYR A 948 -39.67 -15.33 -0.02
C TYR A 948 -38.43 -15.08 -0.87
N ARG A 949 -37.27 -15.54 -0.41
CA ARG A 949 -36.03 -15.56 -1.19
C ARG A 949 -35.72 -16.96 -1.67
N PHE A 950 -35.20 -17.09 -2.88
CA PHE A 950 -34.75 -18.37 -3.42
C PHE A 950 -33.32 -18.26 -3.96
N GLY A 951 -32.58 -19.36 -3.90
CA GLY A 951 -31.14 -19.38 -4.16
C GLY A 951 -30.36 -19.58 -2.86
N THR A 952 -29.65 -20.69 -2.81
CA THR A 952 -28.79 -21.09 -1.70
C THR A 952 -27.75 -22.06 -2.25
N GLY A 953 -26.70 -22.33 -1.48
CA GLY A 953 -25.79 -23.40 -1.79
C GLY A 953 -24.35 -22.95 -1.94
N ARG A 954 -23.49 -23.95 -2.16
CA ARG A 954 -22.05 -23.77 -2.30
C ARG A 954 -21.64 -23.06 -3.59
N ALA A 955 -22.48 -23.11 -4.62
CA ALA A 955 -22.23 -22.45 -5.90
C ALA A 955 -22.10 -20.92 -5.76
N ALA A 956 -22.66 -20.35 -4.68
CA ALA A 956 -22.58 -18.94 -4.35
C ALA A 956 -21.28 -18.52 -3.62
N ASN A 957 -20.38 -19.46 -3.28
CA ASN A 957 -19.06 -19.11 -2.78
C ASN A 957 -18.20 -18.63 -3.97
N VAL A 958 -18.15 -17.32 -4.17
CA VAL A 958 -17.58 -16.67 -5.35
C VAL A 958 -16.33 -15.88 -4.96
N ALA A 959 -15.27 -15.92 -5.78
CA ALA A 959 -14.03 -15.19 -5.50
C ALA A 959 -14.22 -13.66 -5.44
N ALA A 960 -13.23 -12.96 -4.89
CA ALA A 960 -13.20 -11.50 -4.91
C ALA A 960 -13.26 -10.96 -6.36
N ASN A 961 -13.85 -9.79 -6.54
CA ASN A 961 -13.97 -9.05 -7.80
C ASN A 961 -14.69 -9.82 -8.93
N ARG A 962 -15.62 -10.72 -8.59
CA ARG A 962 -16.40 -11.51 -9.56
C ARG A 962 -17.88 -11.12 -9.60
N ILE A 963 -18.40 -10.46 -8.57
CA ILE A 963 -19.76 -9.90 -8.53
C ILE A 963 -19.71 -8.49 -9.09
N THR A 964 -19.73 -8.39 -10.42
CA THR A 964 -19.49 -7.12 -11.13
C THR A 964 -20.70 -6.60 -11.92
N GLN A 965 -21.76 -7.40 -12.03
CA GLN A 965 -22.94 -7.04 -12.80
C GLN A 965 -24.04 -6.49 -11.90
N ALA A 966 -24.13 -5.17 -11.74
CA ALA A 966 -25.27 -4.54 -11.08
C ALA A 966 -26.53 -4.72 -11.94
N VAL A 967 -27.49 -5.52 -11.48
CA VAL A 967 -28.76 -5.80 -12.17
C VAL A 967 -29.80 -4.76 -11.78
N SER A 968 -29.92 -4.49 -10.49
CA SER A 968 -30.65 -3.31 -10.00
C SER A 968 -29.71 -2.11 -10.10
N ARG A 969 -30.04 -1.17 -10.98
CA ARG A 969 -29.27 0.07 -11.16
C ARG A 969 -30.13 1.27 -10.80
N PRO A 970 -30.21 1.62 -9.50
CA PRO A 970 -30.69 2.94 -9.09
C PRO A 970 -29.97 4.03 -9.90
N LEU A 971 -30.67 5.12 -10.18
CA LEU A 971 -30.12 6.22 -10.99
C LEU A 971 -28.77 6.69 -10.40
N GLY A 972 -27.72 6.71 -11.24
CA GLY A 972 -26.37 7.12 -10.83
C GLY A 972 -25.40 5.96 -10.54
N VAL A 973 -25.87 4.74 -10.29
CA VAL A 973 -25.00 3.56 -10.09
C VAL A 973 -24.51 3.02 -11.44
N THR A 974 -23.20 2.88 -11.58
CA THR A 974 -22.56 2.39 -12.82
C THR A 974 -21.79 1.09 -12.67
N GLY A 975 -21.36 0.76 -11.46
CA GLY A 975 -20.62 -0.47 -11.18
C GLY A 975 -20.93 -1.06 -9.82
N VAL A 976 -20.56 -2.31 -9.66
CA VAL A 976 -20.48 -3.01 -8.38
C VAL A 976 -19.27 -3.93 -8.41
N THR A 977 -18.66 -4.20 -7.27
CA THR A 977 -17.66 -5.25 -7.11
C THR A 977 -17.79 -5.86 -5.72
N ASN A 978 -17.28 -7.07 -5.49
CA ASN A 978 -17.08 -7.64 -4.16
C ASN A 978 -15.57 -7.67 -3.84
N PRO A 979 -15.03 -6.69 -3.09
CA PRO A 979 -13.59 -6.65 -2.82
C PRO A 979 -13.09 -7.87 -2.03
N GLN A 980 -13.97 -8.48 -1.24
CA GLN A 980 -13.74 -9.74 -0.54
C GLN A 980 -14.53 -10.88 -1.21
N PRO A 981 -14.09 -12.15 -1.11
CA PRO A 981 -14.85 -13.28 -1.62
C PRO A 981 -16.23 -13.38 -0.93
N ALA A 982 -17.19 -13.97 -1.63
CA ALA A 982 -18.40 -14.49 -1.01
C ALA A 982 -18.13 -15.88 -0.43
N SER A 983 -18.50 -16.10 0.84
CA SER A 983 -18.24 -17.35 1.55
C SER A 983 -19.39 -17.74 2.48
N GLY A 984 -19.35 -18.96 3.05
CA GLY A 984 -20.35 -19.46 3.99
C GLY A 984 -21.59 -20.09 3.35
N GLY A 985 -21.69 -20.10 2.02
CA GLY A 985 -22.77 -20.79 1.30
C GLY A 985 -22.60 -22.30 1.36
N ALA A 986 -23.68 -23.02 1.63
CA ALA A 986 -23.67 -24.48 1.72
C ALA A 986 -24.99 -25.10 1.24
N ASP A 987 -24.90 -26.30 0.69
CA ASP A 987 -26.06 -27.06 0.21
C ASP A 987 -26.84 -27.66 1.39
N ALA A 988 -28.11 -28.01 1.16
CA ALA A 988 -28.93 -28.69 2.16
C ALA A 988 -28.43 -30.11 2.44
N ASP A 989 -28.75 -30.66 3.61
CA ASP A 989 -28.36 -32.01 3.99
C ASP A 989 -28.90 -33.05 3.00
N GLY A 990 -28.01 -33.74 2.30
CA GLY A 990 -28.38 -34.89 1.48
C GLY A 990 -28.76 -36.12 2.34
N PRO A 991 -29.31 -37.19 1.73
CA PRO A 991 -29.65 -38.43 2.42
C PRO A 991 -28.51 -39.03 3.27
N GLY A 992 -27.29 -39.07 2.73
CA GLY A 992 -26.13 -39.62 3.42
C GLY A 992 -25.74 -38.86 4.69
N LEU A 993 -25.83 -37.52 4.64
CA LEU A 993 -25.51 -36.64 5.75
C LEU A 993 -26.62 -36.68 6.81
N THR A 994 -27.88 -36.64 6.37
CA THR A 994 -29.07 -36.78 7.25
C THR A 994 -29.01 -38.07 8.08
N ARG A 995 -28.64 -39.21 7.48
CA ARG A 995 -28.49 -40.48 8.22
C ARG A 995 -27.45 -40.43 9.32
N ARG A 996 -26.41 -39.60 9.18
CA ARG A 996 -25.34 -39.43 10.17
C ARG A 996 -25.73 -38.43 11.26
N THR A 997 -26.52 -37.41 10.92
CA THR A 997 -26.87 -36.32 11.85
C THR A 997 -28.11 -36.61 12.70
N VAL A 998 -29.07 -37.42 12.21
CA VAL A 998 -30.28 -37.77 12.98
C VAL A 998 -29.96 -38.35 14.37
N PRO A 999 -29.02 -39.31 14.54
CA PRO A 999 -28.69 -39.83 15.86
C PRO A 999 -28.04 -38.80 16.78
N LEU A 1000 -27.33 -37.80 16.22
CA LEU A 1000 -26.65 -36.73 16.98
C LEU A 1000 -27.63 -35.69 17.56
N ALA A 1001 -28.85 -35.60 17.03
CA ALA A 1001 -29.84 -34.67 17.58
C ALA A 1001 -30.40 -35.12 18.94
N VAL A 1002 -30.31 -36.42 19.24
CA VAL A 1002 -30.85 -37.01 20.47
C VAL A 1002 -29.85 -36.95 21.62
N SER A 1003 -28.56 -36.74 21.34
CA SER A 1003 -27.51 -36.62 22.36
C SER A 1003 -27.48 -35.24 23.04
N ALA A 1004 -27.85 -34.16 22.34
CA ALA A 1004 -27.76 -32.78 22.84
C ALA A 1004 -29.12 -32.21 23.28
N LEU A 1005 -29.58 -32.55 24.49
CA LEU A 1005 -30.89 -32.16 25.07
C LEU A 1005 -30.93 -30.70 25.59
N ASP A 1006 -30.92 -29.71 24.69
CA ASP A 1006 -31.10 -28.25 24.95
C ASP A 1006 -30.06 -27.58 25.89
N ARG A 1007 -28.99 -28.28 26.28
CA ARG A 1007 -27.82 -27.75 27.00
C ARG A 1007 -26.54 -28.40 26.52
N LEU A 1008 -25.45 -27.62 26.44
CA LEU A 1008 -24.13 -28.11 26.02
C LEU A 1008 -23.25 -28.38 27.25
N VAL A 1009 -23.08 -29.66 27.59
CA VAL A 1009 -22.36 -30.08 28.81
C VAL A 1009 -21.08 -30.84 28.46
N SER A 1010 -21.17 -31.87 27.63
CA SER A 1010 -20.06 -32.71 27.23
C SER A 1010 -19.33 -32.16 25.99
N LEU A 1011 -18.06 -32.53 25.77
CA LEU A 1011 -17.34 -32.16 24.53
C LEU A 1011 -18.12 -32.59 23.27
N ALA A 1012 -18.71 -33.79 23.30
CA ALA A 1012 -19.51 -34.31 22.20
C ALA A 1012 -20.74 -33.42 21.93
N ASP A 1013 -21.37 -32.86 22.98
CA ASP A 1013 -22.52 -31.96 22.81
C ASP A 1013 -22.12 -30.70 22.02
N TYR A 1014 -20.95 -30.12 22.31
CA TYR A 1014 -20.45 -28.96 21.56
C TYR A 1014 -20.09 -29.31 20.10
N GLU A 1015 -19.52 -30.49 19.87
CA GLU A 1015 -19.25 -30.97 18.51
C GLU A 1015 -20.54 -31.20 17.73
N ASP A 1016 -21.50 -31.92 18.32
CA ASP A 1016 -22.77 -32.27 17.68
C ASP A 1016 -23.63 -31.03 17.47
N PHE A 1017 -23.64 -30.10 18.41
CA PHE A 1017 -24.30 -28.80 18.26
C PHE A 1017 -23.66 -28.00 17.13
N ALA A 1018 -22.33 -27.90 17.06
CA ALA A 1018 -21.67 -27.20 15.96
C ALA A 1018 -21.90 -27.89 14.61
N ARG A 1019 -21.87 -29.22 14.53
CA ARG A 1019 -22.22 -30.00 13.33
C ARG A 1019 -23.70 -29.84 12.95
N SER A 1020 -24.60 -29.62 13.91
CA SER A 1020 -26.02 -29.43 13.63
C SER A 1020 -26.34 -28.08 12.96
N ARG A 1021 -25.36 -27.16 12.93
CA ARG A 1021 -25.52 -25.85 12.28
C ARG A 1021 -25.33 -25.96 10.78
N ALA A 1022 -26.24 -25.33 10.04
CA ALA A 1022 -26.16 -25.25 8.59
C ALA A 1022 -24.89 -24.50 8.15
N GLY A 1023 -24.19 -24.99 7.12
CA GLY A 1023 -22.89 -24.47 6.69
C GLY A 1023 -21.66 -25.13 7.34
N ILE A 1024 -21.81 -25.84 8.47
CA ILE A 1024 -20.70 -26.51 9.15
C ILE A 1024 -20.73 -28.01 8.86
N GLY A 1025 -19.76 -28.50 8.09
CA GLY A 1025 -19.67 -29.91 7.75
C GLY A 1025 -19.11 -30.77 8.88
N ARG A 1026 -18.13 -30.23 9.62
CA ARG A 1026 -17.39 -30.96 10.66
C ARG A 1026 -17.13 -30.05 11.84
N ALA A 1027 -17.14 -30.62 13.03
CA ALA A 1027 -16.66 -29.97 14.24
C ALA A 1027 -15.83 -30.95 15.08
N SER A 1028 -14.88 -30.44 15.85
CA SER A 1028 -14.19 -31.18 16.90
C SER A 1028 -13.95 -30.27 18.09
N ALA A 1029 -14.28 -30.74 19.29
CA ALA A 1029 -14.21 -29.97 20.52
C ALA A 1029 -13.20 -30.61 21.46
N ARG A 1030 -12.32 -29.80 22.03
CA ARG A 1030 -11.34 -30.23 23.04
C ARG A 1030 -11.23 -29.22 24.16
N GLU A 1031 -11.19 -29.71 25.38
CA GLU A 1031 -10.74 -28.92 26.51
C GLU A 1031 -9.22 -28.79 26.42
N LEU A 1032 -8.75 -27.57 26.24
CA LEU A 1032 -7.35 -27.22 26.10
C LEU A 1032 -6.97 -26.16 27.14
N PHE A 1033 -5.68 -26.01 27.37
CA PHE A 1033 -5.13 -24.88 28.12
C PHE A 1033 -4.65 -23.84 27.12
N ASP A 1034 -5.07 -22.58 27.25
CA ASP A 1034 -4.65 -21.50 26.33
C ASP A 1034 -3.33 -20.83 26.76
N GLY A 1035 -2.68 -21.37 27.80
CA GLY A 1035 -1.50 -20.79 28.44
C GLY A 1035 -1.81 -20.07 29.76
N ARG A 1036 -3.08 -19.73 30.02
CA ARG A 1036 -3.52 -19.06 31.27
C ARG A 1036 -4.68 -19.76 31.96
N ARG A 1037 -5.64 -20.27 31.19
CA ARG A 1037 -6.86 -20.92 31.70
C ARG A 1037 -7.28 -22.07 30.81
N LYS A 1038 -8.18 -22.89 31.34
CA LYS A 1038 -8.89 -23.90 30.55
C LYS A 1038 -9.84 -23.20 29.58
N VAL A 1039 -9.80 -23.61 28.32
CA VAL A 1039 -10.64 -23.13 27.22
C VAL A 1039 -11.22 -24.35 26.52
N LEU A 1040 -12.50 -24.28 26.19
CA LEU A 1040 -13.11 -25.22 25.27
C LEU A 1040 -12.86 -24.76 23.85
N HIS A 1041 -11.98 -25.44 23.13
CA HIS A 1041 -11.70 -25.15 21.74
C HIS A 1041 -12.59 -26.00 20.83
N VAL A 1042 -13.32 -25.35 19.93
CA VAL A 1042 -14.11 -25.99 18.89
C VAL A 1042 -13.49 -25.63 17.55
N THR A 1043 -12.90 -26.63 16.88
CA THR A 1043 -12.50 -26.50 15.48
C THR A 1043 -13.66 -26.85 14.58
N VAL A 1044 -13.93 -26.03 13.57
CA VAL A 1044 -14.99 -26.28 12.57
C VAL A 1044 -14.43 -26.29 11.14
N ALA A 1045 -15.08 -27.06 10.27
CA ALA A 1045 -14.83 -27.07 8.83
C ALA A 1045 -16.16 -26.94 8.08
N GLY A 1046 -16.14 -26.27 6.93
CA GLY A 1046 -17.29 -26.18 6.03
C GLY A 1046 -17.71 -27.54 5.46
N VAL A 1047 -18.89 -27.63 4.85
CA VAL A 1047 -19.38 -28.86 4.19
C VAL A 1047 -18.45 -29.28 3.04
N ASP A 1048 -17.98 -28.31 2.25
CA ASP A 1048 -17.09 -28.50 1.10
C ASP A 1048 -15.73 -27.82 1.33
N ASP A 1049 -15.12 -27.99 2.51
CA ASP A 1049 -13.96 -27.21 2.93
C ASP A 1049 -12.69 -27.50 2.10
N THR A 1050 -12.65 -27.02 0.86
CA THR A 1050 -11.51 -27.03 -0.04
C THR A 1050 -10.63 -25.81 0.26
N PRO A 1051 -9.33 -26.00 0.53
CA PRO A 1051 -8.41 -24.90 0.70
C PRO A 1051 -8.22 -24.12 -0.61
N PRO A 1052 -7.98 -22.80 -0.56
CA PRO A 1052 -7.78 -21.98 -1.76
C PRO A 1052 -6.57 -22.44 -2.59
N PRO A 1053 -6.54 -22.14 -3.90
CA PRO A 1053 -5.41 -22.50 -4.75
C PRO A 1053 -4.15 -21.76 -4.27
N ALA A 1054 -3.07 -22.51 -4.01
CA ALA A 1054 -1.82 -21.96 -3.51
C ALA A 1054 -0.99 -21.24 -4.59
N PHE A 1055 -1.13 -21.60 -5.87
CA PHE A 1055 -0.36 -21.01 -6.98
C PHE A 1055 -1.15 -21.06 -8.30
N GLY A 1056 -1.49 -19.90 -8.86
CA GLY A 1056 -2.17 -19.77 -10.15
C GLY A 1056 -2.64 -18.34 -10.42
N ARG A 1057 -2.96 -18.01 -11.68
CA ARG A 1057 -3.49 -16.70 -12.13
C ARG A 1057 -4.95 -16.45 -11.68
N GLY A 1058 -5.36 -17.06 -10.57
CA GLY A 1058 -6.69 -16.99 -9.96
C GLY A 1058 -6.57 -16.76 -8.45
N ASP A 1059 -7.44 -15.90 -7.91
CA ASP A 1059 -7.34 -15.35 -6.56
C ASP A 1059 -7.36 -16.40 -5.42
N PRO A 1060 -6.53 -16.25 -4.37
CA PRO A 1060 -6.32 -17.21 -3.27
C PRO A 1060 -7.46 -17.26 -2.22
N HIS A 1061 -8.71 -16.93 -2.59
CA HIS A 1061 -9.77 -16.60 -1.63
C HIS A 1061 -11.03 -17.47 -1.69
N LEU A 1062 -11.02 -18.60 -2.40
CA LEU A 1062 -12.16 -19.53 -2.49
C LEU A 1062 -12.22 -20.53 -1.31
N ALA A 1063 -12.16 -20.05 -0.06
CA ALA A 1063 -12.42 -20.90 1.11
C ALA A 1063 -13.94 -21.02 1.32
N SER A 1064 -14.45 -22.25 1.49
CA SER A 1064 -15.88 -22.49 1.77
C SER A 1064 -16.35 -21.82 3.07
N LEU A 1065 -15.45 -21.66 4.05
CA LEU A 1065 -15.73 -21.01 5.33
C LEU A 1065 -14.56 -20.12 5.75
N ALA A 1066 -14.69 -18.80 5.54
CA ALA A 1066 -13.71 -17.84 6.01
C ALA A 1066 -13.78 -17.65 7.55
N PRO A 1067 -12.68 -17.32 8.24
CA PRO A 1067 -12.67 -17.13 9.71
C PRO A 1067 -13.63 -16.06 10.24
N ASP A 1068 -14.03 -15.13 9.39
CA ASP A 1068 -14.95 -14.01 9.61
C ASP A 1068 -16.37 -14.26 9.08
N ALA A 1069 -16.65 -15.44 8.53
CA ALA A 1069 -17.97 -15.77 8.00
C ALA A 1069 -19.08 -15.62 9.05
N GLU A 1070 -20.24 -15.12 8.59
CA GLU A 1070 -21.40 -14.84 9.44
C GLU A 1070 -21.92 -16.09 10.19
N VAL A 1071 -21.81 -17.26 9.56
CA VAL A 1071 -22.09 -18.58 10.16
C VAL A 1071 -21.28 -18.80 11.45
N LEU A 1072 -20.00 -18.40 11.48
CA LEU A 1072 -19.15 -18.54 12.66
C LEU A 1072 -19.48 -17.50 13.73
N ARG A 1073 -19.96 -16.32 13.34
CA ARG A 1073 -20.44 -15.30 14.30
C ARG A 1073 -21.69 -15.82 15.02
N ALA A 1074 -22.67 -16.31 14.27
CA ALA A 1074 -23.89 -16.89 14.81
C ALA A 1074 -23.60 -18.11 15.71
N LEU A 1075 -22.69 -19.00 15.29
CA LEU A 1075 -22.26 -20.15 16.11
C LEU A 1075 -21.66 -19.69 17.44
N ARG A 1076 -20.75 -18.71 17.45
CA ARG A 1076 -20.13 -18.21 18.69
C ARG A 1076 -21.16 -17.66 19.67
N SER A 1077 -22.13 -16.88 19.18
CA SER A 1077 -23.24 -16.37 20.00
C SER A 1077 -24.05 -17.51 20.60
N SER A 1078 -24.37 -18.51 19.78
CA SER A 1078 -25.18 -19.66 20.22
C SER A 1078 -24.46 -20.53 21.25
N LEU A 1079 -23.17 -20.83 21.04
CA LEU A 1079 -22.37 -21.61 22.00
C LEU A 1079 -22.25 -20.89 23.34
N ALA A 1080 -22.23 -19.55 23.35
CA ALA A 1080 -22.24 -18.77 24.57
C ALA A 1080 -23.60 -18.78 25.29
N GLU A 1081 -24.70 -18.85 24.55
CA GLU A 1081 -26.06 -18.89 25.11
C GLU A 1081 -26.45 -20.26 25.68
N TYR A 1082 -26.16 -21.35 24.94
CA TYR A 1082 -26.56 -22.71 25.32
C TYR A 1082 -25.48 -23.49 26.11
N GLY A 1083 -24.26 -22.95 26.21
CA GLY A 1083 -23.13 -23.53 26.95
C GLY A 1083 -22.96 -23.05 28.39
N ASP A 1084 -21.92 -23.52 29.09
CA ASP A 1084 -21.58 -23.01 30.42
C ASP A 1084 -20.93 -21.62 30.28
N ALA A 1085 -21.61 -20.58 30.76
CA ALA A 1085 -21.14 -19.19 30.72
C ALA A 1085 -19.77 -18.95 31.40
N ARG A 1086 -19.32 -19.87 32.26
CA ARG A 1086 -18.02 -19.79 32.95
C ARG A 1086 -16.89 -20.46 32.16
N LEU A 1087 -17.21 -21.24 31.13
CA LEU A 1087 -16.22 -21.90 30.29
C LEU A 1087 -16.00 -21.06 29.02
N PRO A 1088 -14.84 -20.42 28.85
CA PRO A 1088 -14.56 -19.68 27.62
C PRO A 1088 -14.50 -20.65 26.44
N VAL A 1089 -15.39 -20.45 25.46
CA VAL A 1089 -15.44 -21.22 24.22
C VAL A 1089 -14.72 -20.46 23.10
N ARG A 1090 -13.77 -21.09 22.44
CA ARG A 1090 -13.04 -20.55 21.29
C ARG A 1090 -13.37 -21.35 20.04
N VAL A 1091 -13.83 -20.67 18.99
CA VAL A 1091 -14.18 -21.29 17.71
C VAL A 1091 -13.22 -20.83 16.62
N ASP A 1092 -12.46 -21.76 16.06
CA ASP A 1092 -11.52 -21.54 14.95
C ASP A 1092 -11.85 -22.46 13.76
N VAL A 1093 -11.54 -21.98 12.55
CA VAL A 1093 -11.61 -22.82 11.34
C VAL A 1093 -10.43 -23.79 11.35
N ARG A 1094 -10.64 -24.97 10.77
CA ARG A 1094 -9.62 -26.02 10.61
C ARG A 1094 -8.32 -25.49 9.99
N GLU A 1095 -7.24 -26.26 10.17
CA GLU A 1095 -6.02 -26.14 9.37
C GLU A 1095 -6.07 -27.16 8.20
N PRO A 1096 -6.02 -26.74 6.92
CA PRO A 1096 -6.01 -27.70 5.82
C PRO A 1096 -4.66 -28.44 5.72
N VAL A 1097 -4.72 -29.73 5.39
CA VAL A 1097 -3.57 -30.52 4.96
C VAL A 1097 -3.88 -31.06 3.56
N LEU A 1098 -3.22 -30.53 2.54
CA LEU A 1098 -3.41 -30.94 1.15
C LEU A 1098 -2.74 -32.28 0.91
N LEU A 1099 -3.52 -33.31 0.60
CA LEU A 1099 -3.00 -34.61 0.19
C LEU A 1099 -2.47 -34.50 -1.24
N LEU A 1100 -1.35 -35.17 -1.48
CA LEU A 1100 -0.74 -35.31 -2.80
C LEU A 1100 -0.56 -36.80 -3.10
N LEU A 1101 -1.07 -37.26 -4.24
CA LEU A 1101 -1.07 -38.66 -4.66
C LEU A 1101 -0.63 -38.79 -6.12
N ARG A 1102 0.39 -39.61 -6.36
CA ARG A 1102 0.81 -40.06 -7.70
C ARG A 1102 0.73 -41.58 -7.76
N ALA A 1103 -0.08 -42.09 -8.69
CA ALA A 1103 -0.29 -43.52 -8.85
C ALA A 1103 -0.33 -43.95 -10.32
N LYS A 1104 0.25 -45.11 -10.58
CA LYS A 1104 0.19 -45.88 -11.82
C LYS A 1104 -0.90 -46.92 -11.70
N VAL A 1105 -1.74 -47.04 -12.71
CA VAL A 1105 -2.93 -47.88 -12.70
C VAL A 1105 -2.91 -48.78 -13.93
N LYS A 1106 -3.05 -50.08 -13.71
CA LYS A 1106 -3.29 -51.05 -14.77
C LYS A 1106 -4.78 -51.27 -14.90
N VAL A 1107 -5.29 -51.07 -16.11
CA VAL A 1107 -6.69 -51.29 -16.45
C VAL A 1107 -6.91 -52.75 -16.81
N ALA A 1108 -8.02 -53.34 -16.38
CA ALA A 1108 -8.40 -54.70 -16.74
C ALA A 1108 -8.57 -54.83 -18.27
N PRO A 1109 -8.26 -56.00 -18.88
CA PRO A 1109 -8.17 -56.15 -20.34
C PRO A 1109 -9.41 -55.69 -21.14
N ASP A 1110 -10.61 -55.85 -20.59
CA ASP A 1110 -11.88 -55.49 -21.24
C ASP A 1110 -12.36 -54.06 -20.94
N HIS A 1111 -11.56 -53.25 -20.25
CA HIS A 1111 -11.89 -51.87 -19.85
C HIS A 1111 -10.95 -50.86 -20.53
N SER A 1112 -11.38 -49.59 -20.61
CA SER A 1112 -10.59 -48.52 -21.23
C SER A 1112 -10.27 -47.39 -20.25
N TRP A 1113 -9.04 -46.87 -20.31
CA TRP A 1113 -8.58 -45.77 -19.47
C TRP A 1113 -9.48 -44.52 -19.49
N PRO A 1114 -9.99 -44.03 -20.63
CA PRO A 1114 -10.87 -42.86 -20.66
C PRO A 1114 -12.18 -43.04 -19.88
N LEU A 1115 -12.60 -44.28 -19.60
CA LEU A 1115 -13.78 -44.57 -18.79
C LEU A 1115 -13.43 -44.90 -17.33
N VAL A 1116 -12.28 -45.54 -17.09
CA VAL A 1116 -11.86 -45.96 -15.74
C VAL A 1116 -11.23 -44.80 -14.97
N GLU A 1117 -10.38 -43.97 -15.57
CA GLU A 1117 -9.70 -42.86 -14.89
C GLU A 1117 -10.68 -41.87 -14.25
N PRO A 1118 -11.74 -41.40 -14.93
CA PRO A 1118 -12.69 -40.46 -14.31
C PRO A 1118 -13.48 -41.10 -13.16
N ARG A 1119 -13.79 -42.40 -13.26
CA ARG A 1119 -14.46 -43.16 -12.19
C ARG A 1119 -13.55 -43.33 -10.98
N LEU A 1120 -12.29 -43.68 -11.21
CA LEU A 1120 -11.28 -43.82 -10.16
C LEU A 1120 -11.00 -42.49 -9.46
N ARG A 1121 -10.78 -41.43 -10.24
CA ARG A 1121 -10.61 -40.07 -9.74
C ARG A 1121 -11.79 -39.65 -8.86
N ARG A 1122 -13.02 -39.87 -9.34
CA ARG A 1122 -14.24 -39.59 -8.57
C ARG A 1122 -14.33 -40.41 -7.28
N ALA A 1123 -13.96 -41.69 -7.30
CA ALA A 1123 -13.98 -42.54 -6.11
C ALA A 1123 -12.95 -42.08 -5.06
N LEU A 1124 -11.72 -41.74 -5.50
CA LEU A 1124 -10.67 -41.20 -4.64
C LEU A 1124 -11.08 -39.86 -4.04
N TRP A 1125 -11.66 -38.94 -4.83
CA TRP A 1125 -12.19 -37.68 -4.30
C TRP A 1125 -13.36 -37.88 -3.34
N ALA A 1126 -14.27 -38.82 -3.59
CA ALA A 1126 -15.38 -39.08 -2.68
C ALA A 1126 -14.90 -39.59 -1.30
N ARG A 1127 -13.82 -40.38 -1.25
CA ARG A 1127 -13.31 -40.96 0.00
C ARG A 1127 -12.23 -40.11 0.69
N LEU A 1128 -11.39 -39.44 -0.08
CA LEU A 1128 -10.24 -38.66 0.41
C LEU A 1128 -10.40 -37.15 0.25
N GLY A 1129 -11.47 -36.68 -0.38
CA GLY A 1129 -11.85 -35.27 -0.44
C GLY A 1129 -12.73 -34.84 0.76
N PRO A 1130 -13.31 -33.63 0.72
CA PRO A 1130 -14.02 -33.02 1.85
C PRO A 1130 -15.13 -33.90 2.46
N ASP A 1131 -15.89 -34.61 1.62
CA ASP A 1131 -17.02 -35.45 2.05
C ASP A 1131 -16.60 -36.69 2.84
N GLY A 1132 -15.41 -37.24 2.57
CA GLY A 1132 -14.97 -38.53 3.10
C GLY A 1132 -14.02 -38.45 4.29
N ARG A 1133 -13.60 -37.24 4.69
CA ARG A 1133 -12.59 -36.98 5.72
C ARG A 1133 -13.20 -36.30 6.95
N GLU A 1134 -12.63 -36.59 8.12
CA GLU A 1134 -12.97 -36.00 9.42
C GLU A 1134 -11.80 -35.18 10.00
N LEU A 1135 -12.11 -34.27 10.93
CA LEU A 1135 -11.09 -33.47 11.62
C LEU A 1135 -10.18 -34.35 12.48
N GLY A 1136 -8.87 -34.16 12.36
CA GLY A 1136 -7.86 -34.97 13.06
C GLY A 1136 -7.78 -36.42 12.58
N GLN A 1137 -8.38 -36.77 11.44
CA GLN A 1137 -8.30 -38.12 10.86
C GLN A 1137 -7.05 -38.25 9.96
N PRO A 1138 -6.09 -39.14 10.27
CA PRO A 1138 -4.94 -39.40 9.40
C PRO A 1138 -5.36 -40.12 8.11
N ALA A 1139 -4.73 -39.81 6.98
CA ALA A 1139 -5.04 -40.44 5.68
C ALA A 1139 -4.10 -41.62 5.45
N GLN A 1140 -4.64 -42.83 5.26
CA GLN A 1140 -3.82 -44.03 5.12
C GLN A 1140 -3.69 -44.47 3.66
N LEU A 1141 -2.51 -44.98 3.30
CA LEU A 1141 -2.26 -45.53 1.97
C LEU A 1141 -3.17 -46.73 1.67
N SER A 1142 -3.50 -47.52 2.70
CA SER A 1142 -4.44 -48.64 2.58
C SER A 1142 -5.84 -48.18 2.13
N GLU A 1143 -6.28 -46.98 2.52
CA GLU A 1143 -7.55 -46.40 2.07
C GLU A 1143 -7.52 -46.12 0.56
N VAL A 1144 -6.40 -45.61 0.03
CA VAL A 1144 -6.20 -45.39 -1.40
C VAL A 1144 -6.31 -46.71 -2.17
N LEU A 1145 -5.60 -47.73 -1.70
CA LEU A 1145 -5.57 -49.06 -2.34
C LEU A 1145 -6.94 -49.72 -2.35
N VAL A 1146 -7.68 -49.65 -1.24
CA VAL A 1146 -9.04 -50.23 -1.13
C VAL A 1146 -10.01 -49.50 -2.06
N VAL A 1147 -9.96 -48.16 -2.11
CA VAL A 1147 -10.82 -47.38 -3.00
C VAL A 1147 -10.51 -47.68 -4.44
N ALA A 1148 -9.23 -47.72 -4.83
CA ALA A 1148 -8.83 -48.01 -6.20
C ALA A 1148 -9.33 -49.39 -6.68
N HIS A 1149 -9.13 -50.44 -5.89
CA HIS A 1149 -9.58 -51.79 -6.24
C HIS A 1149 -11.12 -51.98 -6.14
N SER A 1150 -11.84 -51.05 -5.52
CA SER A 1150 -13.32 -51.07 -5.54
C SER A 1150 -13.91 -50.60 -6.87
N VAL A 1151 -13.12 -49.94 -7.72
CA VAL A 1151 -13.57 -49.39 -9.00
C VAL A 1151 -13.51 -50.48 -10.07
N PRO A 1152 -14.65 -50.84 -10.69
CA PRO A 1152 -14.67 -51.81 -11.78
C PRO A 1152 -13.76 -51.37 -12.94
N GLY A 1153 -12.83 -52.25 -13.33
CA GLY A 1153 -11.86 -52.01 -14.39
C GLY A 1153 -10.44 -51.69 -13.90
N VAL A 1154 -10.21 -51.52 -12.60
CA VAL A 1154 -8.85 -51.45 -12.03
C VAL A 1154 -8.34 -52.86 -11.74
N ASP A 1155 -7.29 -53.30 -12.42
CA ASP A 1155 -6.63 -54.59 -12.22
C ASP A 1155 -5.54 -54.50 -11.15
N HIS A 1156 -4.72 -53.43 -11.22
CA HIS A 1156 -3.62 -53.17 -10.30
C HIS A 1156 -3.39 -51.66 -10.13
N VAL A 1157 -2.96 -51.26 -8.94
CA VAL A 1157 -2.51 -49.89 -8.65
C VAL A 1157 -1.16 -49.92 -7.93
N ASP A 1158 -0.23 -49.11 -8.43
CA ASP A 1158 1.10 -48.89 -7.88
C ASP A 1158 1.22 -47.41 -7.52
N VAL A 1159 1.50 -47.12 -6.24
CA VAL A 1159 1.51 -45.73 -5.73
C VAL A 1159 2.96 -45.26 -5.64
N ASP A 1160 3.34 -44.33 -6.51
CA ASP A 1160 4.68 -43.77 -6.54
C ASP A 1160 4.89 -42.76 -5.39
N ALA A 1161 3.87 -41.95 -5.07
CA ALA A 1161 3.95 -40.94 -4.01
C ALA A 1161 2.62 -40.78 -3.28
N PHE A 1162 2.69 -40.70 -1.94
CA PHE A 1162 1.56 -40.35 -1.08
C PHE A 1162 2.07 -39.55 0.11
N THR A 1163 1.77 -38.25 0.13
CA THR A 1163 2.21 -37.31 1.16
C THR A 1163 1.16 -36.22 1.41
N GLY A 1164 1.40 -35.31 2.34
CA GLY A 1164 0.51 -34.18 2.58
C GLY A 1164 1.22 -32.92 3.04
N VAL A 1165 0.62 -31.78 2.74
CA VAL A 1165 1.17 -30.44 2.91
C VAL A 1165 0.25 -29.62 3.82
N PRO A 1166 0.62 -29.39 5.10
CA PRO A 1166 -0.16 -28.54 5.98
C PRO A 1166 -0.09 -27.07 5.55
N ALA A 1167 -1.14 -26.29 5.78
CA ALA A 1167 -1.10 -24.84 5.54
C ALA A 1167 0.00 -24.11 6.32
N SER A 1168 0.43 -24.67 7.45
CA SER A 1168 1.51 -24.12 8.27
C SER A 1168 2.92 -24.52 7.81
N VAL A 1169 3.08 -25.23 6.67
CA VAL A 1169 4.38 -25.75 6.20
C VAL A 1169 5.40 -24.64 5.98
N THR A 1170 6.56 -24.59 6.61
CA THR A 1170 7.50 -23.47 6.37
C THR A 1170 7.99 -23.45 4.90
N PRO A 1171 8.51 -22.31 4.39
CA PRO A 1171 9.05 -22.26 3.03
C PRO A 1171 10.17 -23.29 2.78
N SER A 1172 11.06 -23.48 3.76
CA SER A 1172 12.09 -24.52 3.74
C SER A 1172 11.52 -25.95 3.74
N GLU A 1173 10.45 -26.21 4.50
CA GLU A 1173 9.74 -27.50 4.50
C GLU A 1173 9.03 -27.75 3.15
N LEU A 1174 8.51 -26.69 2.51
CA LEU A 1174 7.91 -26.74 1.18
C LEU A 1174 8.96 -26.96 0.07
N ALA A 1175 10.15 -26.40 0.21
CA ALA A 1175 11.26 -26.59 -0.72
C ALA A 1175 11.76 -28.06 -0.74
N GLY A 1176 11.72 -28.74 0.41
CA GLY A 1176 11.98 -30.17 0.53
C GLY A 1176 10.81 -31.07 0.10
N LEU A 1177 9.71 -30.51 -0.42
CA LEU A 1177 8.55 -31.27 -0.88
C LEU A 1177 8.86 -32.12 -2.11
N ALA A 1178 9.72 -31.63 -3.02
CA ALA A 1178 10.13 -32.37 -4.21
C ALA A 1178 10.81 -33.70 -3.82
N ASP A 1179 11.71 -33.67 -2.85
CA ASP A 1179 12.38 -34.87 -2.32
C ASP A 1179 11.38 -35.84 -1.67
N GLN A 1180 10.32 -35.32 -1.04
CA GLN A 1180 9.23 -36.14 -0.48
C GLN A 1180 8.32 -36.74 -1.55
N PHE A 1181 8.28 -36.15 -2.76
CA PHE A 1181 7.49 -36.63 -3.89
C PHE A 1181 8.21 -37.70 -4.71
N ASP A 1182 9.54 -37.69 -4.69
CA ASP A 1182 10.39 -38.67 -5.36
C ASP A 1182 10.89 -39.79 -4.42
N GLY A 1183 10.60 -39.69 -3.12
CA GLY A 1183 10.78 -40.76 -2.13
C GLY A 1183 9.64 -41.80 -2.11
N PRO A 1184 9.77 -42.90 -1.35
CA PRO A 1184 8.72 -43.93 -1.26
C PRO A 1184 7.42 -43.36 -0.66
N PRO A 1185 6.24 -43.88 -1.06
CA PRO A 1185 4.96 -43.41 -0.56
C PRO A 1185 4.86 -43.63 0.96
N ARG A 1186 4.33 -42.64 1.70
CA ARG A 1186 4.11 -42.80 3.14
C ARG A 1186 2.98 -43.80 3.39
N SER A 1187 3.07 -44.59 4.45
CA SER A 1187 1.96 -45.45 4.87
C SER A 1187 0.76 -44.66 5.44
N SER A 1188 1.04 -43.49 6.02
CA SER A 1188 0.06 -42.61 6.62
C SER A 1188 0.50 -41.14 6.53
N VAL A 1189 -0.44 -40.27 6.18
CA VAL A 1189 -0.31 -38.81 6.28
C VAL A 1189 -1.01 -38.36 7.56
N PRO A 1190 -0.28 -37.77 8.54
CA PRO A 1190 -0.87 -37.41 9.82
C PRO A 1190 -1.89 -36.27 9.69
N SER A 1191 -2.87 -36.27 10.58
CA SER A 1191 -3.79 -35.15 10.80
C SER A 1191 -4.03 -35.06 12.30
N ARG A 1192 -3.71 -33.92 12.91
CA ARG A 1192 -3.81 -33.74 14.36
C ARG A 1192 -5.15 -33.14 14.77
N LEU A 1193 -5.64 -33.50 15.96
CA LEU A 1193 -6.71 -32.76 16.63
C LEU A 1193 -6.20 -31.40 17.15
N ALA A 1194 -7.13 -30.52 17.55
CA ALA A 1194 -6.78 -29.25 18.16
C ALA A 1194 -5.86 -29.48 19.37
N THR A 1195 -4.80 -28.70 19.49
CA THR A 1195 -3.86 -28.84 20.60
C THR A 1195 -3.29 -27.49 20.97
N PHE A 1196 -2.98 -27.32 22.24
CA PHE A 1196 -2.02 -26.31 22.62
C PHE A 1196 -0.66 -26.76 22.09
N ASP A 1197 0.00 -25.86 21.36
CA ASP A 1197 1.31 -26.09 20.77
C ASP A 1197 2.23 -24.94 21.16
N GLU A 1198 3.48 -25.31 21.40
CA GLU A 1198 4.55 -24.37 21.67
C GLU A 1198 5.71 -24.73 20.75
N ARG A 1199 5.84 -23.97 19.65
CA ARG A 1199 6.92 -24.18 18.69
C ARG A 1199 8.10 -23.31 19.10
N VAL A 1200 9.22 -23.96 19.37
CA VAL A 1200 10.47 -23.31 19.72
C VAL A 1200 11.44 -23.47 18.57
N HIS A 1201 11.96 -22.36 18.09
CA HIS A 1201 13.08 -22.29 17.17
C HIS A 1201 14.38 -22.25 17.96
N GLU A 1202 15.30 -23.17 17.65
CA GLU A 1202 16.66 -23.12 18.17
C GLU A 1202 17.55 -22.44 17.12
N VAL A 1203 18.24 -21.38 17.51
CA VAL A 1203 19.16 -20.68 16.62
C VAL A 1203 20.28 -21.62 16.19
N THR A 1204 20.42 -21.85 14.87
CA THR A 1204 21.40 -22.79 14.32
C THR A 1204 22.66 -22.11 13.76
N ALA A 1205 22.56 -20.86 13.31
CA ALA A 1205 23.67 -20.14 12.70
C ALA A 1205 24.80 -19.85 13.71
N ASP A 1206 26.05 -20.12 13.31
CA ASP A 1206 27.24 -19.89 14.16
C ASP A 1206 27.44 -18.42 14.53
N GLY A 1207 26.96 -17.48 13.70
CA GLY A 1207 26.95 -16.04 13.97
C GLY A 1207 25.70 -15.52 14.70
N GLY A 1208 24.79 -16.41 15.10
CA GLY A 1208 23.47 -16.06 15.61
C GLY A 1208 22.45 -15.71 14.50
N GLU A 1209 21.19 -15.54 14.88
CA GLU A 1209 20.11 -15.17 13.96
C GLU A 1209 19.37 -13.91 14.46
N THR A 1210 18.99 -13.01 13.55
CA THR A 1210 18.23 -11.79 13.88
C THR A 1210 16.76 -12.11 14.15
N LEU A 1211 16.08 -11.25 14.90
CA LEU A 1211 14.66 -11.42 15.21
C LEU A 1211 13.81 -11.33 13.94
N THR A 1212 14.20 -10.45 13.01
CA THR A 1212 13.57 -10.26 11.70
C THR A 1212 13.68 -11.52 10.85
N ALA A 1213 14.85 -12.16 10.81
CA ALA A 1213 15.03 -13.40 10.05
C ALA A 1213 14.21 -14.56 10.63
N ILE A 1214 14.11 -14.65 11.96
CA ILE A 1214 13.29 -15.67 12.63
C ILE A 1214 11.80 -15.39 12.39
N ALA A 1215 11.34 -14.15 12.58
CA ALA A 1215 9.95 -13.75 12.36
C ALA A 1215 9.51 -14.04 10.92
N ALA A 1216 10.33 -13.65 9.94
CA ALA A 1216 10.10 -13.94 8.53
C ALA A 1216 10.03 -15.46 8.26
N ARG A 1217 10.98 -16.25 8.79
CA ARG A 1217 10.99 -17.72 8.59
C ARG A 1217 9.70 -18.41 9.02
N TYR A 1218 9.05 -17.92 10.08
CA TYR A 1218 7.84 -18.51 10.64
C TYR A 1218 6.53 -17.79 10.29
N GLY A 1219 6.60 -16.65 9.57
CA GLY A 1219 5.41 -15.89 9.15
C GLY A 1219 4.63 -15.27 10.28
N ILE A 1220 5.35 -14.75 11.27
CA ILE A 1220 4.80 -14.00 12.39
C ILE A 1220 5.33 -12.57 12.36
N THR A 1221 4.57 -11.63 12.91
CA THR A 1221 5.07 -10.26 13.05
C THR A 1221 6.17 -10.20 14.11
N LEU A 1222 7.06 -9.22 14.02
CA LEU A 1222 8.09 -9.03 15.03
C LEU A 1222 7.49 -8.74 16.42
N ALA A 1223 6.39 -7.97 16.46
CA ALA A 1223 5.63 -7.69 17.68
C ALA A 1223 5.09 -8.99 18.31
N GLU A 1224 4.59 -9.90 17.48
CA GLU A 1224 4.16 -11.22 17.95
C GLU A 1224 5.33 -12.06 18.49
N LEU A 1225 6.46 -12.10 17.80
CA LEU A 1225 7.66 -12.81 18.24
C LEU A 1225 8.16 -12.31 19.62
N LEU A 1226 8.21 -10.99 19.82
CA LEU A 1226 8.61 -10.39 21.10
C LEU A 1226 7.58 -10.63 22.21
N ARG A 1227 6.29 -10.55 21.88
CA ARG A 1227 5.20 -10.90 22.82
C ARG A 1227 5.30 -12.36 23.30
N LEU A 1228 5.72 -13.27 22.42
CA LEU A 1228 5.96 -14.68 22.76
C LEU A 1228 7.22 -14.87 23.61
N ASN A 1229 8.19 -13.96 23.50
CA ASN A 1229 9.50 -14.05 24.15
C ASN A 1229 9.82 -12.78 24.95
N PRO A 1230 9.10 -12.49 26.05
CA PRO A 1230 9.29 -11.25 26.82
C PRO A 1230 10.69 -11.12 27.46
N GLY A 1231 11.48 -12.20 27.50
CA GLY A 1231 12.88 -12.18 27.94
C GLY A 1231 13.88 -11.70 26.87
N ILE A 1232 13.42 -11.38 25.66
CA ILE A 1232 14.23 -10.72 24.63
C ILE A 1232 14.03 -9.22 24.81
N THR A 1233 15.08 -8.54 25.27
CA THR A 1233 15.03 -7.12 25.66
C THR A 1233 15.99 -6.24 24.87
N ASP A 1234 16.74 -6.82 23.94
CA ASP A 1234 17.63 -6.11 23.04
C ASP A 1234 17.52 -6.68 21.63
N THR A 1235 18.22 -6.05 20.69
CA THR A 1235 18.18 -6.47 19.28
C THR A 1235 19.25 -7.48 18.91
N LEU A 1236 20.14 -7.94 19.82
CA LEU A 1236 21.30 -8.78 19.47
C LEU A 1236 20.89 -10.00 18.63
N PRO A 1237 21.72 -10.41 17.64
CA PRO A 1237 21.46 -11.67 16.97
C PRO A 1237 21.49 -12.74 18.06
N LEU A 1238 20.42 -13.52 18.14
CA LEU A 1238 20.26 -14.50 19.17
C LEU A 1238 21.38 -15.53 19.00
N PRO A 1239 22.14 -15.87 20.05
CA PRO A 1239 23.30 -16.75 19.91
C PRO A 1239 22.86 -18.17 19.57
N LYS A 1240 23.74 -18.91 18.89
CA LYS A 1240 23.52 -20.34 18.59
C LYS A 1240 23.09 -21.12 19.84
N GLY A 1241 22.06 -21.94 19.71
CA GLY A 1241 21.49 -22.71 20.81
C GLY A 1241 20.46 -21.95 21.66
N ARG A 1242 20.21 -20.65 21.40
CA ARG A 1242 19.11 -19.93 22.06
C ARG A 1242 17.76 -20.47 21.57
N ALA A 1243 16.92 -20.86 22.51
CA ALA A 1243 15.54 -21.23 22.29
C ALA A 1243 14.64 -19.97 22.17
N VAL A 1244 13.84 -19.91 21.11
CA VAL A 1244 12.94 -18.80 20.79
C VAL A 1244 11.56 -19.34 20.50
N CYS A 1245 10.56 -18.97 21.30
CA CYS A 1245 9.18 -19.37 21.08
C CYS A 1245 8.61 -18.63 19.85
N VAL A 1246 8.39 -19.33 18.75
CA VAL A 1246 7.87 -18.75 17.49
C VAL A 1246 6.37 -18.99 17.33
N PHE A 1247 5.78 -19.81 18.18
CA PHE A 1247 4.34 -19.96 18.27
C PHE A 1247 3.99 -20.47 19.67
N ARG A 1248 3.00 -19.85 20.31
CA ARG A 1248 2.41 -20.35 21.55
C ARG A 1248 0.93 -20.11 21.54
N GLY A 1249 0.15 -21.18 21.51
CA GLY A 1249 -1.30 -21.06 21.51
C GLY A 1249 -1.98 -22.33 21.06
N ILE A 1250 -3.29 -22.23 20.91
CA ILE A 1250 -4.08 -23.34 20.40
C ILE A 1250 -3.98 -23.34 18.87
N ARG A 1251 -3.49 -24.44 18.31
CA ARG A 1251 -3.65 -24.71 16.89
C ARG A 1251 -4.95 -25.48 16.65
N PRO A 1252 -5.77 -25.08 15.67
CA PRO A 1252 -6.99 -25.81 15.33
C PRO A 1252 -6.68 -27.23 14.85
N ALA A 1253 -7.69 -28.09 14.87
CA ALA A 1253 -7.60 -29.43 14.28
C ALA A 1253 -7.32 -29.35 12.77
N GLN A 1254 -6.56 -30.31 12.27
CA GLN A 1254 -6.25 -30.42 10.85
C GLN A 1254 -7.35 -31.18 10.10
N LEU A 1255 -7.53 -30.85 8.82
CA LEU A 1255 -8.35 -31.63 7.89
C LEU A 1255 -7.49 -32.05 6.69
N ALA A 1256 -7.10 -33.32 6.65
CA ALA A 1256 -6.31 -33.88 5.57
C ALA A 1256 -7.21 -34.36 4.42
N LEU A 1257 -7.08 -33.74 3.24
CA LEU A 1257 -7.96 -33.98 2.10
C LEU A 1257 -7.27 -33.80 0.73
N LEU A 1258 -7.77 -34.47 -0.30
CA LEU A 1258 -7.49 -34.20 -1.72
C LEU A 1258 -8.34 -33.02 -2.20
N SER A 1259 -7.70 -32.01 -2.81
CA SER A 1259 -8.40 -30.86 -3.38
C SER A 1259 -8.49 -30.97 -4.91
N PRO A 1260 -9.69 -30.82 -5.51
CA PRO A 1260 -9.84 -30.80 -6.96
C PRO A 1260 -9.31 -29.50 -7.60
N GLN A 1261 -9.06 -28.45 -6.81
CA GLN A 1261 -8.59 -27.15 -7.30
C GLN A 1261 -7.11 -27.14 -7.69
N VAL A 1262 -6.35 -28.13 -7.21
CA VAL A 1262 -4.94 -28.34 -7.56
C VAL A 1262 -4.88 -29.61 -8.39
N ALA A 1263 -4.96 -29.47 -9.72
CA ALA A 1263 -5.02 -30.62 -10.63
C ALA A 1263 -3.85 -31.61 -10.40
N ASP A 1264 -2.66 -31.08 -10.10
CA ASP A 1264 -1.43 -31.86 -9.86
C ASP A 1264 -1.38 -32.50 -8.46
N ALA A 1265 -2.38 -32.29 -7.60
CA ALA A 1265 -2.48 -33.00 -6.32
C ALA A 1265 -2.91 -34.46 -6.48
N LEU A 1266 -3.53 -34.83 -7.61
CA LEU A 1266 -3.91 -36.21 -7.95
C LEU A 1266 -3.50 -36.54 -9.38
N ILE A 1267 -2.38 -37.25 -9.50
CA ILE A 1267 -1.80 -37.69 -10.77
C ILE A 1267 -2.04 -39.19 -10.92
N LEU A 1268 -2.82 -39.57 -11.94
CA LEU A 1268 -3.12 -40.95 -12.30
C LEU A 1268 -2.54 -41.23 -13.69
N MET A 1269 -1.77 -42.31 -13.83
CA MET A 1269 -1.14 -42.71 -15.09
C MET A 1269 -1.50 -44.14 -15.45
N GLU A 1270 -1.84 -44.40 -16.72
CA GLU A 1270 -2.06 -45.77 -17.20
C GLU A 1270 -0.73 -46.49 -17.42
N VAL A 1271 -0.66 -47.77 -17.04
CA VAL A 1271 0.45 -48.67 -17.41
C VAL A 1271 -0.05 -49.67 -18.45
N THR A 1272 0.50 -49.58 -19.67
CA THR A 1272 0.06 -50.33 -20.85
C THR A 1272 0.76 -51.68 -21.05
N ARG A 1273 1.29 -52.32 -20.00
CA ARG A 1273 1.92 -53.65 -20.08
C ARG A 1273 1.48 -54.59 -18.97
#